data_AF-Q149M9-F1
#
_entry.id   AF-Q149M9-F1
#
_cell.length_a   1.000
_cell.length_b   1.000
_cell.length_c   1.000
_cell.angle_alpha   90.00
_cell.angle_beta   90.00
_cell.angle_gamma   90.00
#
_symmetry.space_group_name_H-M   'P 1'
#
loop_
_entity.id
_entity.type
_entity.pdbx_description
1 polymer ?
#
loop_
_entity_poly.entity_id
_entity_poly.type
_entity_poly.pdbx_seq_one_letter_code
_entity_poly.pdbx_strand_id
1 'polypeptide(L)'
;MQRGKPCRALPTLKCQTFCQRHGLMFEVVDLRWGIRNIEATDHLTTELCLEEVDRCWKTSIGPAFVALIGDQYGPCLIPSRIDEKEWEVLRDHLTARPSDLELVARYFQRDENAFPPTYVLQAPGTGEACEPEEATLTSVLRSGAQEARRLGLITQEQWQHYHRSVIEWEIERSLLSSEDREQGATVFLREIQDLHKHILEDCALRMVDRLADGCLDADAQNLLSSLKSHITDMHPGVLKTHRLPWSRDLVNPKNKTHACYLKELGEQFVVRANHQVLTRLRELDTAGQELAWLYQEIRHHLWQSSEVIQTFCGRQELLARLGQQLRHDDSKQHTPLVLFGPPGIGKTALMCKLAEQMPRLLGHKTVTVLRLLGTSQMSSDARGLLKSICFQVCLAYGLPLPPAQVLDAHTRVVQFFHTLLHTVSCRNFESLVLLLDAMDDLDSVRHARRVPWLPLNCPPRVHLILSACSGALGVLDTLQRVLLDPEAYWEVKPLSGNQGQQMIQLLLAAARRTLSPVHTDLLWASLPECGNPGRLRLAFEEARKWASFTVPVPLATTAEEATHQLCTRLEQTHGQLLVAHVLGYIVSSRHGLSEAELKDVLSLDDEVLQDVYRDWTPPSKELLRFPPLLWVRLRRDLGYYLARRPVDGFTLLAIAHRQLVEVVRERYLSGSERAKRHGVLADFFSGTWSQGTKKLITLPLVGKPLNLDRKVAPQPLWFSHTVANLRKLKELPYHLLHSGRLEELKQEVLGSMSWISCRGISGGIEDLLDDFDLCAPHLDSPEVGLVREALQLCRPAVELRGMERSLLYTELLARLHFFATSHPALVGQLCQQAQSWFQLCAHPVLVPLGGFLQPPGGPLRATLSGCHKGITAMAWGVEEKLLVIGTQDGIMAVWDMEEQHVIHMLTGHTGEVRCVKIFAKGTLANSASKDYTLHLWNLLSGQEKFTIWDGGSKNPAEPQIWNLHVDEAHKVVYSASGSKINAWNLETAEPVFHILGDASDPWMCMAVLASQATLLTVSRDGVVSLWSSATGKLQGKQHMSSIKEETPTCAVSVQKQGKLVTGFSNGSISLVSSKGDRLLEKLPDAVRFLVVSEDESLLAAGFGRSVRIFLADSRGFRRFMAMDLEHEDMVETAVFGTENNLIITGSLDALIQVWSLSEQGTLLDILEGVGAPVSLLARGGALVASASPQSSSFKVWDLSDAHRSRVPAPFLDRTGLTAVSHNGSYVYFPKIGDKNKVTIWDLAEGEEQDSLDTSSEIRCLEVAEQRKLLFTGLVSGVVLVFPLNSRQDVICIPPPEARKAINCMSLSKCEDRLAIAYDNIVLVLDITSGDPCPVIDGPRYTFYTQLPETLSSVAILTDYRVVYSMTNGDLFLYECATSKAFPLETHRSRVACVEVSHKEQLVVSGSEDALLCLWDLQARKWKFEMSYTSSYCRGVQCACFSKDDKYVYVGLKDRSILVWSVLDGTLLTVQFVHAVVNRIIPTTSGFIAPTRHGYLIRENFQCLSAKASPQDPLKNFKKAMWMVKSRQREELVAAAGAPQDLESESAQGNETKSNKCSQVCLIV
;
A
#
# COMPACT_ATOMS: atom_id res chain seq x y z
N MET A 1 -44.38 -17.68 -18.12
CA MET A 1 -44.61 -16.40 -17.38
C MET A 1 -45.07 -16.79 -15.99
N GLN A 2 -44.50 -16.39 -14.85
CA GLN A 2 -43.97 -15.10 -14.43
C GLN A 2 -42.66 -15.29 -13.66
N ARG A 3 -41.80 -14.26 -13.72
CA ARG A 3 -40.59 -14.09 -12.91
C ARG A 3 -40.95 -14.04 -11.42
N GLY A 4 -40.89 -15.17 -10.73
CA GLY A 4 -40.95 -15.26 -9.27
C GLY A 4 -39.56 -15.55 -8.71
N LYS A 5 -38.97 -14.59 -8.00
CA LYS A 5 -37.62 -14.65 -7.39
C LYS A 5 -37.32 -16.02 -6.72
N PRO A 6 -36.30 -16.79 -7.14
CA PRO A 6 -35.84 -17.94 -6.37
C PRO A 6 -34.86 -17.48 -5.30
N CYS A 7 -35.35 -16.94 -4.19
CA CYS A 7 -34.52 -16.68 -3.00
C CYS A 7 -35.01 -17.52 -1.81
N ARG A 8 -34.94 -18.84 -1.91
CA ARG A 8 -34.87 -19.72 -0.71
C ARG A 8 -33.41 -19.86 -0.32
N ALA A 9 -32.80 -18.77 0.16
CA ALA A 9 -31.49 -18.87 0.80
C ALA A 9 -31.67 -19.60 2.14
N LEU A 10 -30.98 -20.72 2.32
CA LEU A 10 -30.88 -21.42 3.61
C LEU A 10 -30.42 -20.42 4.70
N PRO A 11 -30.86 -20.59 5.95
CA PRO A 11 -30.51 -19.73 7.10
C PRO A 11 -29.01 -19.44 7.20
N THR A 12 -28.18 -20.45 6.96
CA THR A 12 -26.71 -20.38 7.02
C THR A 12 -26.11 -19.36 6.06
N LEU A 13 -26.62 -19.26 4.84
CA LEU A 13 -26.11 -18.31 3.84
C LEU A 13 -26.43 -16.85 4.25
N LYS A 14 -27.57 -16.62 4.92
CA LYS A 14 -27.93 -15.30 5.46
C LYS A 14 -27.01 -14.89 6.60
N CYS A 15 -26.72 -15.80 7.53
CA CYS A 15 -25.73 -15.57 8.60
C CYS A 15 -24.33 -15.32 8.02
N GLN A 16 -23.91 -16.11 7.04
CA GLN A 16 -22.63 -15.94 6.38
C GLN A 16 -22.50 -14.58 5.69
N THR A 17 -23.51 -14.17 4.91
CA THR A 17 -23.54 -12.85 4.27
C THR A 17 -23.53 -11.73 5.31
N PHE A 18 -24.19 -11.94 6.46
CA PHE A 18 -24.17 -11.00 7.57
C PHE A 18 -22.79 -10.88 8.21
N CYS A 19 -22.14 -12.00 8.55
CA CYS A 19 -20.79 -12.01 9.10
C CYS A 19 -19.77 -11.40 8.12
N GLN A 20 -19.85 -11.75 6.84
CA GLN A 20 -18.97 -11.21 5.79
C GLN A 20 -19.04 -9.68 5.72
N ARG A 21 -20.24 -9.07 5.85
CA ARG A 21 -20.40 -7.60 5.87
C ARG A 21 -19.61 -6.92 7.00
N HIS A 22 -19.35 -7.65 8.08
CA HIS A 22 -18.56 -7.23 9.22
C HIS A 22 -17.10 -7.75 9.18
N GLY A 23 -16.66 -8.35 8.07
CA GLY A 23 -15.32 -8.91 7.94
C GLY A 23 -15.08 -10.20 8.74
N LEU A 24 -16.16 -10.89 9.13
CA LEU A 24 -16.10 -12.14 9.90
C LEU A 24 -16.42 -13.35 9.02
N MET A 25 -15.78 -14.49 9.32
CA MET A 25 -16.16 -15.77 8.73
C MET A 25 -17.25 -16.45 9.56
N PHE A 26 -18.13 -17.15 8.86
CA PHE A 26 -19.16 -17.99 9.47
C PHE A 26 -18.97 -19.42 9.02
N GLU A 27 -18.86 -20.32 9.98
CA GLU A 27 -18.69 -21.75 9.74
C GLU A 27 -19.77 -22.53 10.49
N VAL A 28 -20.28 -23.58 9.83
CA VAL A 28 -21.19 -24.54 10.45
C VAL A 28 -20.53 -25.89 10.38
N VAL A 29 -20.35 -26.51 11.54
CA VAL A 29 -19.79 -27.84 11.68
C VAL A 29 -20.90 -28.78 12.11
N ASP A 30 -21.27 -29.71 11.23
CA ASP A 30 -22.14 -30.84 11.55
C ASP A 30 -21.31 -32.12 11.41
N LEU A 31 -21.00 -32.75 12.54
CA LEU A 31 -20.19 -33.97 12.59
C LEU A 31 -21.01 -35.23 12.32
N ARG A 32 -22.34 -35.13 12.27
CA ARG A 32 -23.22 -36.24 11.89
C ARG A 32 -23.35 -36.39 10.38
N TRP A 33 -22.90 -35.37 9.65
CA TRP A 33 -22.78 -35.40 8.20
C TRP A 33 -21.40 -35.91 7.79
N GLY A 34 -21.34 -37.16 7.32
CA GLY A 34 -20.10 -37.78 6.84
C GLY A 34 -19.94 -39.25 7.23
N ILE A 35 -20.78 -39.73 8.14
CA ILE A 35 -20.60 -41.03 8.79
C ILE A 35 -20.90 -42.17 7.79
N ARG A 36 -19.90 -43.00 7.47
CA ARG A 36 -20.14 -44.29 6.82
C ARG A 36 -20.85 -45.21 7.81
N ASN A 37 -21.74 -46.12 7.37
CA ASN A 37 -22.36 -47.10 8.29
C ASN A 37 -21.32 -47.95 9.05
N ILE A 38 -20.12 -48.13 8.49
CA ILE A 38 -18.97 -48.84 9.10
C ILE A 38 -18.12 -47.92 10.02
N GLU A 39 -18.28 -46.59 9.90
CA GLU A 39 -17.57 -45.59 10.71
C GLU A 39 -18.46 -45.02 11.82
N ALA A 40 -19.77 -45.23 11.77
CA ALA A 40 -20.68 -44.99 12.90
C ALA A 40 -20.29 -45.82 14.13
N THR A 41 -19.66 -46.97 13.89
CA THR A 41 -19.07 -47.89 14.88
C THR A 41 -17.64 -47.51 15.27
N ASP A 42 -16.99 -46.56 14.57
CA ASP A 42 -15.67 -46.08 14.98
C ASP A 42 -15.86 -45.11 16.17
N HIS A 43 -15.82 -45.67 17.39
CA HIS A 43 -16.08 -45.00 18.68
C HIS A 43 -15.32 -43.67 18.91
N LEU A 44 -14.33 -43.37 18.06
CA LEU A 44 -13.60 -42.10 17.98
C LEU A 44 -14.49 -40.90 17.64
N THR A 45 -15.69 -41.07 17.07
CA THR A 45 -16.59 -39.96 16.73
C THR A 45 -17.01 -39.11 17.93
N THR A 46 -17.22 -39.72 19.11
CA THR A 46 -17.67 -38.99 20.31
C THR A 46 -16.60 -38.05 20.86
N GLU A 47 -15.36 -38.54 20.99
CA GLU A 47 -14.23 -37.72 21.43
C GLU A 47 -13.99 -36.56 20.45
N LEU A 48 -14.07 -36.84 19.14
CA LEU A 48 -13.97 -35.82 18.10
C LEU A 48 -15.07 -34.76 18.21
N CYS A 49 -16.31 -35.16 18.50
CA CYS A 49 -17.40 -34.22 18.75
C CYS A 49 -17.11 -33.30 19.93
N LEU A 50 -16.66 -33.85 21.05
CA LEU A 50 -16.36 -33.07 22.25
C LEU A 50 -15.15 -32.14 22.06
N GLU A 51 -14.10 -32.62 21.40
CA GLU A 51 -12.95 -31.79 21.04
C GLU A 51 -13.34 -30.65 20.09
N GLU A 52 -14.25 -30.90 19.14
CA GLU A 52 -14.76 -29.87 18.24
C GLU A 52 -15.56 -28.81 18.98
N VAL A 53 -16.44 -29.22 19.89
CA VAL A 53 -17.21 -28.31 20.75
C VAL A 53 -16.27 -27.40 21.55
N ASP A 54 -15.28 -27.99 22.22
CA ASP A 54 -14.29 -27.23 23.00
C ASP A 54 -13.47 -26.29 22.10
N ARG A 55 -13.23 -26.67 20.83
CA ARG A 55 -12.56 -25.80 19.86
C ARG A 55 -13.45 -24.64 19.41
N CYS A 56 -14.70 -24.90 19.07
CA CYS A 56 -15.68 -23.88 18.68
C CYS A 56 -15.80 -22.79 19.75
N TRP A 57 -15.78 -23.16 21.04
CA TRP A 57 -15.74 -22.22 22.15
C TRP A 57 -14.46 -21.39 22.23
N LYS A 58 -13.31 -21.98 21.88
CA LYS A 58 -12.01 -21.27 21.87
C LYS A 58 -11.87 -20.30 20.69
N THR A 59 -12.52 -20.57 19.56
CA THR A 59 -12.34 -19.81 18.31
C THR A 59 -13.48 -18.87 17.98
N SER A 60 -14.72 -19.17 18.39
CA SER A 60 -15.89 -18.37 18.02
C SER A 60 -16.00 -17.10 18.85
N ILE A 61 -16.26 -15.99 18.17
CA ILE A 61 -16.55 -14.68 18.79
C ILE A 61 -18.05 -14.57 19.14
N GLY A 62 -18.92 -15.29 18.44
CA GLY A 62 -20.39 -15.17 18.56
C GLY A 62 -21.06 -16.52 18.83
N PRO A 63 -21.87 -17.05 17.89
CA PRO A 63 -22.49 -18.37 18.06
C PRO A 63 -21.40 -19.45 18.09
N ALA A 64 -21.32 -20.19 19.19
CA ALA A 64 -20.34 -21.28 19.37
C ALA A 64 -21.00 -22.66 19.37
N PHE A 65 -22.24 -22.76 19.85
CA PHE A 65 -22.95 -24.03 19.98
C PHE A 65 -24.44 -23.90 19.68
N VAL A 66 -24.98 -24.81 18.86
CA VAL A 66 -26.39 -24.85 18.49
C VAL A 66 -26.88 -26.29 18.61
N ALA A 67 -27.85 -26.53 19.47
CA ALA A 67 -28.47 -27.85 19.63
C ALA A 67 -29.87 -27.88 19.01
N LEU A 68 -30.16 -28.93 18.25
CA LEU A 68 -31.52 -29.25 17.77
C LEU A 68 -32.01 -30.48 18.56
N ILE A 69 -32.90 -30.28 19.52
CA ILE A 69 -33.42 -31.35 20.38
C ILE A 69 -34.81 -31.74 19.89
N GLY A 70 -34.94 -33.00 19.46
CA GLY A 70 -36.21 -33.61 19.06
C GLY A 70 -36.78 -34.52 20.14
N ASP A 71 -37.29 -35.67 19.69
CA ASP A 71 -37.97 -36.67 20.52
C ASP A 71 -37.13 -37.97 20.67
N GLN A 72 -35.86 -37.91 20.25
CA GLN A 72 -34.85 -38.96 20.42
C GLN A 72 -33.76 -38.50 21.39
N TYR A 73 -33.39 -39.36 22.33
CA TYR A 73 -32.25 -39.23 23.22
C TYR A 73 -30.93 -39.61 22.51
N GLY A 74 -30.99 -40.56 21.56
CA GLY A 74 -29.84 -41.06 20.82
C GLY A 74 -29.10 -42.22 21.52
N PRO A 75 -28.16 -42.89 20.82
CA PRO A 75 -27.44 -44.04 21.37
C PRO A 75 -26.40 -43.62 22.43
N CYS A 76 -26.32 -44.36 23.55
CA CYS A 76 -25.20 -44.27 24.49
C CYS A 76 -24.13 -45.29 24.08
N LEU A 77 -23.00 -44.79 23.57
CA LEU A 77 -21.92 -45.60 23.00
C LEU A 77 -21.01 -46.18 24.07
N ILE A 78 -20.31 -47.27 23.72
CA ILE A 78 -19.27 -47.88 24.54
C ILE A 78 -18.06 -46.92 24.63
N PRO A 79 -17.47 -46.71 25.83
CA PRO A 79 -16.26 -45.90 25.95
C PRO A 79 -15.08 -46.53 25.18
N SER A 80 -14.34 -45.69 24.45
CA SER A 80 -13.14 -46.07 23.69
C SER A 80 -11.99 -46.52 24.60
N ARG A 81 -11.91 -45.95 25.81
CA ARG A 81 -10.85 -46.15 26.79
C ARG A 81 -11.46 -46.29 28.18
N ILE A 82 -10.96 -47.26 28.93
CA ILE A 82 -11.29 -47.46 30.34
C ILE A 82 -10.01 -47.34 31.16
N ASP A 83 -9.99 -46.45 32.14
CA ASP A 83 -8.86 -46.30 33.06
C ASP A 83 -8.68 -47.60 33.87
N GLU A 84 -7.43 -47.96 34.19
CA GLU A 84 -7.13 -49.21 34.91
C GLU A 84 -7.94 -49.39 36.20
N LYS A 85 -8.13 -48.33 36.98
CA LYS A 85 -8.93 -48.37 38.21
C LYS A 85 -10.42 -48.65 37.95
N GLU A 86 -10.97 -48.10 36.88
CA GLU A 86 -12.36 -48.34 36.48
C GLU A 86 -12.53 -49.76 35.95
N TRP A 87 -11.54 -50.22 35.18
CA TRP A 87 -11.51 -51.59 34.69
C TRP A 87 -11.45 -52.61 35.83
N GLU A 88 -10.64 -52.36 36.88
CA GLU A 88 -10.59 -53.23 38.06
C GLU A 88 -11.96 -53.34 38.75
N VAL A 89 -12.65 -52.22 38.93
CA VAL A 89 -14.00 -52.19 39.51
C VAL A 89 -15.02 -52.95 38.65
N LEU A 90 -14.99 -52.73 37.33
CA LEU A 90 -15.87 -53.44 36.40
C LEU A 90 -15.57 -54.94 36.37
N ARG A 91 -14.29 -55.31 36.32
CA ARG A 91 -13.84 -56.71 36.34
C ARG A 91 -14.30 -57.40 37.62
N ASP A 92 -14.16 -56.76 38.78
CA ASP A 92 -14.58 -57.33 40.06
C ASP A 92 -16.08 -57.62 40.07
N HIS A 93 -16.92 -56.74 39.53
CA HIS A 93 -18.35 -57.00 39.36
C HIS A 93 -18.63 -58.13 38.34
N LEU A 94 -17.94 -58.12 37.20
CA LEU A 94 -18.12 -59.10 36.13
C LEU A 94 -17.57 -60.50 36.48
N THR A 95 -16.77 -60.64 37.54
CA THR A 95 -16.34 -61.99 38.01
C THR A 95 -17.51 -62.90 38.38
N ALA A 96 -18.66 -62.32 38.78
CA ALA A 96 -19.89 -63.08 39.03
C ALA A 96 -20.56 -63.60 37.74
N ARG A 97 -20.14 -63.11 36.55
CA ARG A 97 -20.68 -63.44 35.22
C ARG A 97 -19.54 -63.71 34.22
N PRO A 98 -18.94 -64.90 34.20
CA PRO A 98 -17.73 -65.18 33.42
C PRO A 98 -17.92 -65.00 31.90
N SER A 99 -19.11 -65.28 31.35
CA SER A 99 -19.43 -65.03 29.94
C SER A 99 -19.31 -63.55 29.57
N ASP A 100 -19.77 -62.67 30.46
CA ASP A 100 -19.79 -61.23 30.27
C ASP A 100 -18.37 -60.67 30.39
N LEU A 101 -17.57 -61.22 31.33
CA LEU A 101 -16.17 -60.86 31.48
C LEU A 101 -15.33 -61.27 30.26
N GLU A 102 -15.53 -62.47 29.71
CA GLU A 102 -14.87 -62.92 28.48
C GLU A 102 -15.24 -62.04 27.29
N LEU A 103 -16.52 -61.66 27.16
CA LEU A 103 -16.97 -60.75 26.13
C LEU A 103 -16.23 -59.41 26.23
N VAL A 104 -16.23 -58.76 27.40
CA VAL A 104 -15.56 -57.47 27.56
C VAL A 104 -14.03 -57.59 27.35
N ALA A 105 -13.39 -58.64 27.86
CA ALA A 105 -11.95 -58.87 27.71
C ALA A 105 -11.50 -59.15 26.27
N ARG A 106 -12.38 -59.66 25.40
CA ARG A 106 -12.09 -59.81 23.96
C ARG A 106 -12.03 -58.47 23.24
N TYR A 107 -12.88 -57.52 23.64
CA TYR A 107 -12.98 -56.22 22.99
C TYR A 107 -11.98 -55.20 23.56
N PHE A 108 -11.48 -55.36 24.79
CA PHE A 108 -10.55 -54.42 25.42
C PHE A 108 -9.15 -55.02 25.64
N GLN A 109 -8.11 -54.36 25.10
CA GLN A 109 -6.70 -54.72 25.35
C GLN A 109 -5.98 -53.67 26.20
N ARG A 110 -5.12 -54.12 27.10
CA ARG A 110 -4.34 -53.26 28.00
C ARG A 110 -3.19 -52.59 27.24
N ASP A 111 -3.19 -51.26 27.19
CA ASP A 111 -2.07 -50.44 26.70
C ASP A 111 -1.17 -50.03 27.88
N GLU A 112 0.00 -50.66 27.98
CA GLU A 112 1.02 -50.35 29.00
C GLU A 112 1.86 -49.11 28.66
N ASN A 113 1.78 -48.62 27.41
CA ASN A 113 2.46 -47.40 26.98
C ASN A 113 1.68 -46.13 27.38
N ALA A 114 0.47 -46.26 27.93
CA ALA A 114 -0.30 -45.15 28.49
C ALA A 114 0.01 -44.99 29.99
N PHE A 115 0.07 -43.76 30.51
CA PHE A 115 0.31 -43.48 31.92
C PHE A 115 -0.81 -42.63 32.54
N PRO A 116 -1.67 -43.19 33.42
CA PRO A 116 -1.74 -44.59 33.85
C PRO A 116 -2.15 -45.54 32.70
N PRO A 117 -1.93 -46.88 32.84
CA PRO A 117 -2.36 -47.86 31.85
C PRO A 117 -3.85 -47.73 31.56
N THR A 118 -4.23 -47.90 30.29
CA THR A 118 -5.62 -47.81 29.85
C THR A 118 -5.99 -49.05 29.06
N TYR A 119 -7.24 -49.48 29.16
CA TYR A 119 -7.79 -50.54 28.32
C TYR A 119 -8.42 -49.90 27.09
N VAL A 120 -7.89 -50.23 25.92
CA VAL A 120 -8.31 -49.65 24.63
C VAL A 120 -9.24 -50.63 23.91
N LEU A 121 -10.40 -50.13 23.52
CA LEU A 121 -11.38 -50.85 22.70
C LEU A 121 -10.77 -51.18 21.32
N GLN A 122 -10.79 -52.44 20.94
CA GLN A 122 -10.34 -52.92 19.64
C GLN A 122 -11.43 -52.66 18.59
N ALA A 123 -11.04 -52.15 17.42
CA ALA A 123 -11.96 -52.07 16.30
C ALA A 123 -12.42 -53.50 15.91
N PRO A 124 -13.72 -53.74 15.68
CA PRO A 124 -14.17 -55.03 15.16
C PRO A 124 -13.45 -55.31 13.84
N GLY A 125 -12.87 -56.51 13.70
CA GLY A 125 -12.12 -56.90 12.52
C GLY A 125 -12.92 -56.65 11.24
N THR A 126 -12.24 -56.21 10.17
CA THR A 126 -12.83 -55.92 8.86
C THR A 126 -13.58 -57.14 8.30
N GLY A 127 -14.88 -57.29 8.59
CA GLY A 127 -15.72 -58.33 7.96
C GLY A 127 -16.85 -58.95 8.80
N GLU A 128 -16.90 -58.78 10.12
CA GLU A 128 -17.97 -59.40 10.94
C GLU A 128 -19.04 -58.38 11.35
N ALA A 129 -20.31 -58.70 11.03
CA ALA A 129 -21.46 -57.88 11.41
C ALA A 129 -21.71 -57.98 12.93
N CYS A 130 -21.01 -57.17 13.71
CA CYS A 130 -21.00 -57.18 15.19
C CYS A 130 -22.20 -56.51 15.88
N GLU A 131 -23.27 -56.10 15.19
CA GLU A 131 -24.41 -55.40 15.83
C GLU A 131 -25.03 -56.13 17.06
N PRO A 132 -25.24 -57.47 17.07
CA PRO A 132 -25.85 -58.12 18.24
C PRO A 132 -24.88 -58.23 19.43
N GLU A 133 -23.57 -58.33 19.21
CA GLU A 133 -22.57 -58.43 20.30
C GLU A 133 -22.25 -57.07 20.93
N GLU A 134 -22.27 -55.98 20.16
CA GLU A 134 -22.08 -54.63 20.70
C GLU A 134 -23.22 -54.22 21.63
N ALA A 135 -24.46 -54.60 21.31
CA ALA A 135 -25.63 -54.33 22.15
C ALA A 135 -25.52 -55.06 23.51
N THR A 136 -25.12 -56.33 23.50
CA THR A 136 -24.86 -57.10 24.74
C THR A 136 -23.68 -56.52 25.50
N LEU A 137 -22.56 -56.20 24.84
CA LEU A 137 -21.40 -55.55 25.47
C LEU A 137 -21.78 -54.22 26.15
N THR A 138 -22.58 -53.38 25.47
CA THR A 138 -23.09 -52.12 26.01
C THR A 138 -23.95 -52.36 27.25
N SER A 139 -24.86 -53.33 27.19
CA SER A 139 -25.73 -53.68 28.33
C SER A 139 -24.93 -54.19 29.53
N VAL A 140 -23.90 -55.01 29.29
CA VAL A 140 -23.01 -55.57 30.31
C VAL A 140 -22.27 -54.46 31.04
N LEU A 141 -21.61 -53.57 30.30
CA LEU A 141 -20.87 -52.44 30.85
C LEU A 141 -21.77 -51.45 31.61
N ARG A 142 -22.97 -51.14 31.07
CA ARG A 142 -23.95 -50.28 31.76
C ARG A 142 -24.40 -50.89 33.08
N SER A 143 -24.65 -52.20 33.10
CA SER A 143 -25.02 -52.92 34.32
C SER A 143 -23.89 -52.91 35.36
N GLY A 144 -22.65 -53.14 34.91
CA GLY A 144 -21.46 -53.07 35.77
C GLY A 144 -21.23 -51.68 36.37
N ALA A 145 -21.37 -50.63 35.55
CA ALA A 145 -21.28 -49.26 36.03
C ALA A 145 -22.41 -48.90 36.99
N GLN A 146 -23.66 -49.33 36.72
CA GLN A 146 -24.81 -49.08 37.60
C GLN A 146 -24.57 -49.62 39.01
N GLU A 147 -24.10 -50.87 39.12
CA GLU A 147 -23.83 -51.50 40.40
C GLU A 147 -22.58 -50.91 41.07
N ALA A 148 -21.51 -50.65 40.31
CA ALA A 148 -20.33 -49.97 40.82
C ALA A 148 -20.64 -48.60 41.44
N ARG A 149 -21.59 -47.85 40.85
CA ARG A 149 -22.08 -46.58 41.42
C ARG A 149 -22.88 -46.81 42.69
N ARG A 150 -23.75 -47.81 42.72
CA ARG A 150 -24.53 -48.17 43.92
C ARG A 150 -23.62 -48.51 45.11
N LEU A 151 -22.48 -49.14 44.85
CA LEU A 151 -21.45 -49.48 45.84
C LEU A 151 -20.53 -48.28 46.18
N GLY A 152 -20.66 -47.15 45.50
CA GLY A 152 -19.80 -45.98 45.68
C GLY A 152 -18.36 -46.16 45.17
N LEU A 153 -18.11 -47.16 44.32
CA LEU A 153 -16.77 -47.46 43.79
C LEU A 153 -16.38 -46.57 42.61
N ILE A 154 -17.38 -46.07 41.87
CA ILE A 154 -17.20 -45.08 40.81
C ILE A 154 -17.93 -43.80 41.16
N THR A 155 -17.38 -42.68 40.70
CA THR A 155 -17.97 -41.35 40.85
C THR A 155 -19.19 -41.17 39.94
N GLN A 156 -19.97 -40.11 40.20
CA GLN A 156 -21.08 -39.71 39.34
C GLN A 156 -20.64 -39.50 37.89
N GLU A 157 -19.49 -38.85 37.68
CA GLU A 157 -18.92 -38.56 36.37
C GLU A 157 -18.53 -39.84 35.62
N GLN A 158 -17.91 -40.80 36.34
CA GLN A 158 -17.54 -42.09 35.77
C GLN A 158 -18.77 -42.94 35.41
N TRP A 159 -19.83 -42.94 36.22
CA TRP A 159 -21.08 -43.62 35.86
C TRP A 159 -21.71 -43.02 34.60
N GLN A 160 -21.65 -41.70 34.48
CA GLN A 160 -22.15 -40.98 33.32
C GLN A 160 -21.43 -41.36 32.02
N HIS A 161 -20.18 -41.85 32.07
CA HIS A 161 -19.46 -42.35 30.89
C HIS A 161 -20.17 -43.52 30.18
N TYR A 162 -20.99 -44.30 30.89
CA TYR A 162 -21.65 -45.50 30.34
C TYR A 162 -23.12 -45.27 29.95
N HIS A 163 -23.80 -44.30 30.59
CA HIS A 163 -25.25 -44.11 30.48
C HIS A 163 -25.67 -42.87 29.69
N ARG A 164 -24.76 -41.95 29.39
CA ARG A 164 -25.08 -40.72 28.63
C ARG A 164 -25.08 -40.96 27.13
N SER A 165 -26.04 -40.35 26.44
CA SER A 165 -25.96 -40.24 24.98
C SER A 165 -24.91 -39.21 24.54
N VAL A 166 -24.42 -39.35 23.31
CA VAL A 166 -23.50 -38.36 22.70
C VAL A 166 -24.13 -36.96 22.67
N ILE A 167 -25.45 -36.87 22.46
CA ILE A 167 -26.20 -35.61 22.48
C ILE A 167 -26.12 -34.94 23.84
N GLU A 168 -26.35 -35.69 24.93
CA GLU A 168 -26.27 -35.16 26.29
C GLU A 168 -24.85 -34.66 26.60
N TRP A 169 -23.84 -35.47 26.26
CA TRP A 169 -22.43 -35.09 26.38
C TRP A 169 -22.09 -33.76 25.69
N GLU A 170 -22.54 -33.58 24.45
CA GLU A 170 -22.33 -32.35 23.67
C GLU A 170 -23.01 -31.13 24.33
N ILE A 171 -24.23 -31.30 24.82
CA ILE A 171 -25.03 -30.23 25.44
C ILE A 171 -24.44 -29.83 26.79
N GLU A 172 -24.14 -30.78 27.68
CA GLU A 172 -23.61 -30.48 29.00
C GLU A 172 -22.22 -29.86 28.91
N ARG A 173 -21.34 -30.41 28.05
CA ARG A 173 -20.00 -29.84 27.81
C ARG A 173 -20.09 -28.40 27.32
N SER A 174 -21.15 -28.05 26.60
CA SER A 174 -21.36 -26.70 26.05
C SER A 174 -22.02 -25.73 27.03
N LEU A 175 -23.03 -26.16 27.78
CA LEU A 175 -23.85 -25.28 28.63
C LEU A 175 -23.42 -25.28 30.10
N LEU A 176 -23.11 -26.45 30.69
CA LEU A 176 -22.96 -26.61 32.13
C LEU A 176 -21.54 -26.32 32.66
N SER A 177 -20.54 -26.23 31.79
CA SER A 177 -19.14 -26.11 32.25
C SER A 177 -18.74 -24.70 32.73
N SER A 178 -19.46 -23.64 32.32
CA SER A 178 -19.13 -22.25 32.71
C SER A 178 -20.24 -21.24 32.38
N GLU A 179 -20.53 -20.30 33.29
CA GLU A 179 -21.60 -19.28 33.15
C GLU A 179 -21.43 -18.35 31.93
N ASP A 180 -20.20 -18.01 31.52
CA ASP A 180 -19.94 -17.11 30.38
C ASP A 180 -20.38 -17.69 29.01
N ARG A 181 -20.65 -19.00 28.92
CA ARG A 181 -21.02 -19.68 27.67
C ARG A 181 -22.47 -19.43 27.25
N GLU A 182 -23.35 -18.93 28.13
CA GLU A 182 -24.75 -18.71 27.79
C GLU A 182 -24.96 -17.77 26.58
N GLN A 183 -24.09 -16.77 26.44
CA GLN A 183 -24.22 -15.77 25.38
C GLN A 183 -23.98 -16.35 23.97
N GLY A 184 -23.17 -17.42 23.85
CA GLY A 184 -22.79 -18.03 22.57
C GLY A 184 -23.60 -19.28 22.18
N ALA A 185 -24.42 -19.82 23.09
CA ALA A 185 -25.20 -21.03 22.86
C ALA A 185 -26.64 -20.73 22.41
N THR A 186 -27.28 -21.66 21.70
CA THR A 186 -28.73 -21.63 21.40
C THR A 186 -29.28 -23.06 21.30
N VAL A 187 -30.39 -23.34 21.99
CA VAL A 187 -31.04 -24.66 21.97
C VAL A 187 -32.41 -24.52 21.34
N PHE A 188 -32.66 -25.20 20.22
CA PHE A 188 -33.98 -25.32 19.62
C PHE A 188 -34.62 -26.64 20.05
N LEU A 189 -35.70 -26.54 20.81
CA LEU A 189 -36.49 -27.69 21.24
C LEU A 189 -37.72 -27.84 20.36
N ARG A 190 -37.88 -29.01 19.74
CA ARG A 190 -39.10 -29.36 19.00
C ARG A 190 -39.97 -30.25 19.88
N GLU A 191 -41.19 -29.80 20.16
CA GLU A 191 -42.21 -30.55 20.89
C GLU A 191 -43.34 -30.93 19.94
N ILE A 192 -43.65 -32.23 19.86
CA ILE A 192 -44.80 -32.72 19.10
C ILE A 192 -45.97 -32.90 20.05
N GLN A 193 -47.05 -32.15 19.82
CA GLN A 193 -48.27 -32.25 20.61
C GLN A 193 -48.87 -33.64 20.47
N ASP A 194 -49.29 -34.22 21.59
CA ASP A 194 -49.95 -35.52 21.65
C ASP A 194 -49.12 -36.72 21.12
N LEU A 195 -47.79 -36.59 20.99
CA LEU A 195 -46.91 -37.68 20.51
C LEU A 195 -47.18 -39.01 21.24
N HIS A 196 -47.24 -38.98 22.57
CA HIS A 196 -47.54 -40.13 23.45
C HIS A 196 -48.80 -40.91 23.07
N LYS A 197 -49.82 -40.26 22.49
CA LYS A 197 -51.06 -40.91 22.05
C LYS A 197 -50.88 -41.72 20.77
N HIS A 198 -49.84 -41.42 19.99
CA HIS A 198 -49.63 -41.97 18.65
C HIS A 198 -48.32 -42.77 18.49
N ILE A 199 -47.51 -42.92 19.54
CA ILE A 199 -46.21 -43.65 19.50
C ILE A 199 -46.37 -45.10 19.00
N LEU A 200 -47.50 -45.74 19.35
CA LEU A 200 -47.84 -47.12 18.99
C LEU A 200 -48.55 -47.25 17.64
N GLU A 201 -48.97 -46.14 17.01
CA GLU A 201 -49.47 -46.22 15.64
C GLU A 201 -48.30 -46.54 14.71
N ASP A 202 -48.51 -47.45 13.76
CA ASP A 202 -47.53 -48.02 12.83
C ASP A 202 -46.99 -46.99 11.82
N CYS A 203 -46.47 -45.88 12.33
CA CYS A 203 -45.90 -44.80 11.57
C CYS A 203 -44.47 -45.16 11.23
N ALA A 204 -44.13 -45.17 9.94
CA ALA A 204 -42.79 -45.35 9.40
C ALA A 204 -41.77 -44.25 9.84
N LEU A 205 -42.10 -43.45 10.85
CA LEU A 205 -41.30 -42.31 11.31
C LEU A 205 -40.40 -42.73 12.49
N ARG A 206 -39.08 -42.76 12.25
CA ARG A 206 -38.04 -42.89 13.30
C ARG A 206 -37.99 -41.62 14.17
N MET A 207 -39.01 -41.37 15.01
CA MET A 207 -39.08 -40.15 15.84
C MET A 207 -38.69 -40.37 17.30
N VAL A 208 -38.72 -41.61 17.77
CA VAL A 208 -38.52 -41.98 19.18
C VAL A 208 -37.51 -43.12 19.23
N ASP A 209 -36.72 -43.21 20.31
CA ASP A 209 -35.78 -44.32 20.51
C ASP A 209 -36.55 -45.63 20.71
N ARG A 210 -36.15 -46.66 19.97
CA ARG A 210 -36.73 -48.00 20.05
C ARG A 210 -35.62 -49.01 20.30
N LEU A 211 -35.91 -50.01 21.13
CA LEU A 211 -35.05 -51.16 21.37
C LEU A 211 -35.03 -52.08 20.13
N ALA A 212 -34.10 -53.03 20.10
CA ALA A 212 -33.94 -53.97 18.98
C ALA A 212 -35.20 -54.83 18.70
N ASP A 213 -36.06 -55.00 19.71
CA ASP A 213 -37.36 -55.70 19.62
C ASP A 213 -38.49 -54.81 19.05
N GLY A 214 -38.21 -53.53 18.76
CA GLY A 214 -39.17 -52.54 18.27
C GLY A 214 -39.97 -51.84 19.36
N CYS A 215 -39.81 -52.22 20.64
CA CYS A 215 -40.45 -51.57 21.76
C CYS A 215 -39.88 -50.16 22.00
N LEU A 216 -40.69 -49.30 22.62
CA LEU A 216 -40.25 -47.98 23.07
C LEU A 216 -39.16 -48.14 24.14
N ASP A 217 -38.01 -47.48 23.95
CA ASP A 217 -36.99 -47.39 24.99
C ASP A 217 -37.43 -46.38 26.08
N ALA A 218 -38.04 -46.90 27.15
CA ALA A 218 -38.54 -46.10 28.25
C ALA A 218 -37.42 -45.38 29.02
N ASP A 219 -36.23 -45.99 29.12
CA ASP A 219 -35.09 -45.41 29.81
C ASP A 219 -34.56 -44.20 29.02
N ALA A 220 -34.40 -44.34 27.71
CA ALA A 220 -34.04 -43.23 26.83
C ALA A 220 -35.05 -42.08 26.88
N GLN A 221 -36.36 -42.38 26.94
CA GLN A 221 -37.39 -41.33 27.08
C GLN A 221 -37.35 -40.64 28.44
N ASN A 222 -37.10 -41.38 29.52
CA ASN A 222 -36.91 -40.79 30.85
C ASN A 222 -35.68 -39.88 30.87
N LEU A 223 -34.55 -40.33 30.34
CA LEU A 223 -33.32 -39.53 30.23
C LEU A 223 -33.54 -38.27 29.36
N LEU A 224 -34.24 -38.39 28.24
CA LEU A 224 -34.59 -37.24 27.39
C LEU A 224 -35.48 -36.23 28.11
N SER A 225 -36.49 -36.71 28.86
CA SER A 225 -37.37 -35.82 29.64
C SER A 225 -36.61 -35.12 30.77
N SER A 226 -35.71 -35.85 31.45
CA SER A 226 -34.79 -35.30 32.45
C SER A 226 -33.89 -34.23 31.84
N LEU A 227 -33.28 -34.50 30.68
CA LEU A 227 -32.44 -33.55 29.96
C LEU A 227 -33.22 -32.29 29.54
N LYS A 228 -34.44 -32.46 29.00
CA LYS A 228 -35.32 -31.34 28.62
C LYS A 228 -35.69 -30.48 29.83
N SER A 229 -36.04 -31.09 30.97
CA SER A 229 -36.28 -30.37 32.22
C SER A 229 -35.04 -29.62 32.65
N HIS A 230 -33.90 -30.30 32.69
CA HIS A 230 -32.64 -29.73 33.15
C HIS A 230 -32.22 -28.48 32.36
N ILE A 231 -32.35 -28.52 31.03
CA ILE A 231 -32.05 -27.36 30.17
C ILE A 231 -33.05 -26.22 30.41
N THR A 232 -34.33 -26.54 30.59
CA THR A 232 -35.39 -25.55 30.83
C THR A 232 -35.21 -24.84 32.17
N ASP A 233 -34.81 -25.58 33.20
CA ASP A 233 -34.63 -25.09 34.56
C ASP A 233 -33.34 -24.25 34.70
N MET A 234 -32.23 -24.70 34.11
CA MET A 234 -30.92 -24.06 34.30
C MET A 234 -30.68 -22.87 33.37
N HIS A 235 -31.11 -22.94 32.10
CA HIS A 235 -30.75 -21.94 31.08
C HIS A 235 -31.93 -21.51 30.20
N PRO A 236 -33.00 -20.91 30.77
CA PRO A 236 -34.19 -20.53 30.01
C PRO A 236 -33.91 -19.48 28.92
N GLY A 237 -32.87 -18.66 29.08
CA GLY A 237 -32.49 -17.63 28.09
C GLY A 237 -31.95 -18.19 26.77
N VAL A 238 -31.46 -19.43 26.77
CA VAL A 238 -30.83 -20.10 25.61
C VAL A 238 -31.85 -20.90 24.80
N LEU A 239 -32.98 -21.28 25.41
CA LEU A 239 -33.98 -22.18 24.86
C LEU A 239 -34.99 -21.49 23.92
N LYS A 240 -35.29 -22.14 22.79
CA LYS A 240 -36.35 -21.77 21.83
C LYS A 240 -37.21 -22.99 21.52
N THR A 241 -38.44 -22.99 22.04
CA THR A 241 -39.36 -24.12 21.89
C THR A 241 -40.31 -23.92 20.71
N HIS A 242 -40.40 -24.91 19.84
CA HIS A 242 -41.36 -24.98 18.73
C HIS A 242 -42.34 -26.13 18.96
N ARG A 243 -43.63 -25.82 19.04
CA ARG A 243 -44.70 -26.81 19.20
C ARG A 243 -45.34 -27.14 17.86
N LEU A 244 -45.30 -28.41 17.47
CA LEU A 244 -45.87 -28.93 16.24
C LEU A 244 -47.10 -29.80 16.52
N PRO A 245 -48.21 -29.64 15.79
CA PRO A 245 -49.32 -30.58 15.86
C PRO A 245 -48.93 -31.93 15.22
N TRP A 246 -49.36 -33.05 15.82
CA TRP A 246 -49.15 -34.38 15.25
C TRP A 246 -49.77 -34.50 13.85
N SER A 247 -49.08 -35.19 12.94
CA SER A 247 -49.62 -35.61 11.64
C SER A 247 -48.88 -36.85 11.12
N ARG A 248 -49.55 -37.70 10.33
CA ARG A 248 -48.90 -38.90 9.75
C ARG A 248 -47.74 -38.57 8.81
N ASP A 249 -47.85 -37.45 8.08
CA ASP A 249 -46.80 -36.93 7.19
C ASP A 249 -46.01 -35.78 7.84
N LEU A 250 -45.75 -35.86 9.16
CA LEU A 250 -45.14 -34.75 9.91
C LEU A 250 -43.74 -34.41 9.40
N VAL A 251 -42.90 -35.40 9.11
CA VAL A 251 -41.52 -35.20 8.62
C VAL A 251 -41.53 -35.15 7.09
N ASN A 252 -42.21 -34.15 6.54
CA ASN A 252 -42.24 -33.91 5.10
C ASN A 252 -42.25 -32.41 4.80
N PRO A 253 -41.24 -31.85 4.10
CA PRO A 253 -41.23 -30.42 3.73
C PRO A 253 -42.38 -30.03 2.79
N LYS A 254 -43.15 -30.99 2.23
CA LYS A 254 -44.41 -30.72 1.51
C LYS A 254 -45.60 -30.46 2.44
N ASN A 255 -45.54 -30.92 3.69
CA ASN A 255 -46.57 -30.64 4.69
C ASN A 255 -46.50 -29.16 5.09
N LYS A 256 -47.63 -28.45 5.03
CA LYS A 256 -47.69 -27.00 5.32
C LYS A 256 -47.22 -26.67 6.72
N THR A 257 -47.57 -27.47 7.74
CA THR A 257 -47.19 -27.22 9.14
C THR A 257 -45.69 -27.40 9.33
N HIS A 258 -45.12 -28.48 8.79
CA HIS A 258 -43.69 -28.75 8.84
C HIS A 258 -42.88 -27.71 8.06
N ALA A 259 -43.35 -27.32 6.87
CA ALA A 259 -42.72 -26.26 6.08
C ALA A 259 -42.72 -24.91 6.82
N CYS A 260 -43.80 -24.58 7.55
CA CYS A 260 -43.87 -23.38 8.39
C CYS A 260 -42.85 -23.45 9.54
N TYR A 261 -42.79 -24.57 10.26
CA TYR A 261 -41.79 -24.81 11.30
C TYR A 261 -40.36 -24.68 10.79
N LEU A 262 -40.00 -25.32 9.66
CA LEU A 262 -38.66 -25.21 9.08
C LEU A 262 -38.31 -23.77 8.71
N LYS A 263 -39.30 -23.00 8.23
CA LYS A 263 -39.12 -21.59 7.90
C LYS A 263 -38.90 -20.75 9.16
N GLU A 264 -39.72 -20.93 10.19
CA GLU A 264 -39.63 -20.23 11.47
C GLU A 264 -38.31 -20.55 12.19
N LEU A 265 -37.95 -21.82 12.29
CA LEU A 265 -36.68 -22.27 12.86
C LEU A 265 -35.51 -21.58 12.16
N GLY A 266 -35.54 -21.55 10.83
CA GLY A 266 -34.51 -20.91 10.02
C GLY A 266 -34.44 -19.39 10.21
N GLU A 267 -35.57 -18.70 10.30
CA GLU A 267 -35.61 -17.25 10.54
C GLU A 267 -35.15 -16.90 11.97
N GLN A 268 -35.58 -17.66 12.97
CA GLN A 268 -35.14 -17.48 14.36
C GLN A 268 -33.65 -17.73 14.53
N PHE A 269 -33.11 -18.78 13.90
CA PHE A 269 -31.68 -19.06 13.88
C PHE A 269 -30.88 -17.86 13.35
N VAL A 270 -31.29 -17.30 12.21
CA VAL A 270 -30.61 -16.14 11.61
C VAL A 270 -30.64 -14.94 12.53
N VAL A 271 -31.81 -14.62 13.09
CA VAL A 271 -31.98 -13.48 14.00
C VAL A 271 -31.10 -13.65 15.25
N ARG A 272 -31.11 -14.85 15.84
CA ARG A 272 -30.34 -15.14 17.06
C ARG A 272 -28.83 -15.11 16.81
N ALA A 273 -28.35 -15.79 15.77
CA ALA A 273 -26.94 -15.79 15.41
C ALA A 273 -26.42 -14.38 15.11
N ASN A 274 -27.17 -13.59 14.33
CA ASN A 274 -26.79 -12.21 14.03
C ASN A 274 -26.79 -11.33 15.30
N HIS A 275 -27.75 -11.53 16.21
CA HIS A 275 -27.79 -10.83 17.49
C HIS A 275 -26.57 -11.15 18.36
N GLN A 276 -26.19 -12.42 18.47
CA GLN A 276 -24.99 -12.84 19.23
C GLN A 276 -23.71 -12.23 18.67
N VAL A 277 -23.56 -12.20 17.34
CA VAL A 277 -22.42 -11.55 16.68
C VAL A 277 -22.39 -10.05 16.99
N LEU A 278 -23.51 -9.34 16.88
CA LEU A 278 -23.56 -7.90 17.14
C LEU A 278 -23.27 -7.53 18.60
N THR A 279 -23.78 -8.31 19.56
CA THR A 279 -23.53 -8.06 20.98
C THR A 279 -22.03 -8.14 21.28
N ARG A 280 -21.36 -9.17 20.76
CA ARG A 280 -19.92 -9.37 20.94
C ARG A 280 -19.06 -8.36 20.19
N LEU A 281 -19.46 -7.95 18.99
CA LEU A 281 -18.80 -6.86 18.27
C LEU A 281 -18.88 -5.54 19.03
N ARG A 282 -20.01 -5.22 19.66
CA ARG A 282 -20.13 -4.01 20.50
C ARG A 282 -19.24 -4.04 21.73
N GLU A 283 -19.05 -5.22 22.34
CA GLU A 283 -18.13 -5.41 23.45
C GLU A 283 -16.65 -5.26 23.01
N LEU A 284 -16.32 -5.64 21.78
CA LEU A 284 -14.98 -5.48 21.22
C LEU A 284 -14.71 -4.02 20.82
N ASP A 285 -15.70 -3.31 20.28
CA ASP A 285 -15.54 -1.90 19.84
C ASP A 285 -15.28 -0.92 21.00
N THR A 286 -15.66 -1.25 22.24
CA THR A 286 -15.36 -0.41 23.41
C THR A 286 -13.90 -0.52 23.87
N ALA A 287 -13.15 -1.55 23.44
CA ALA A 287 -11.71 -1.64 23.64
C ALA A 287 -10.99 -0.96 22.46
N GLY A 288 -10.23 0.12 22.73
CA GLY A 288 -9.66 1.03 21.72
C GLY A 288 -9.15 0.38 20.42
N GLN A 289 -9.71 0.83 19.29
CA GLN A 289 -9.61 0.16 17.98
C GLN A 289 -8.28 0.31 17.23
N GLU A 290 -7.50 1.37 17.45
CA GLU A 290 -6.40 1.70 16.52
C GLU A 290 -5.22 0.71 16.52
N LEU A 291 -4.99 0.03 17.65
CA LEU A 291 -3.82 -0.85 17.85
C LEU A 291 -4.18 -2.32 18.11
N ALA A 292 -5.44 -2.71 17.99
CA ALA A 292 -5.89 -4.08 18.24
C ALA A 292 -5.12 -5.12 17.42
N TRP A 293 -4.83 -4.80 16.15
CA TRP A 293 -4.04 -5.65 15.25
C TRP A 293 -2.61 -5.90 15.78
N LEU A 294 -1.99 -4.92 16.42
CA LEU A 294 -0.64 -5.05 16.97
C LEU A 294 -0.62 -5.96 18.19
N TYR A 295 -1.61 -5.82 19.08
CA TYR A 295 -1.73 -6.71 20.24
C TYR A 295 -1.98 -8.16 19.82
N GLN A 296 -2.80 -8.37 18.77
CA GLN A 296 -3.01 -9.70 18.20
C GLN A 296 -1.71 -10.29 17.64
N GLU A 297 -0.95 -9.48 16.90
CA GLU A 297 0.35 -9.86 16.35
C GLU A 297 1.35 -10.26 17.46
N ILE A 298 1.49 -9.44 18.51
CA ILE A 298 2.38 -9.71 19.64
C ILE A 298 1.95 -10.98 20.38
N ARG A 299 0.65 -11.12 20.66
CA ARG A 299 0.09 -12.30 21.34
C ARG A 299 0.33 -13.56 20.53
N HIS A 300 0.25 -13.49 19.20
CA HIS A 300 0.50 -14.62 18.31
C HIS A 300 1.94 -15.14 18.45
N HIS A 301 2.93 -14.26 18.33
CA HIS A 301 4.36 -14.62 18.46
C HIS A 301 4.71 -15.14 19.85
N LEU A 302 4.18 -14.50 20.91
CA LEU A 302 4.41 -14.93 22.29
C LEU A 302 3.77 -16.29 22.59
N TRP A 303 2.58 -16.55 22.06
CA TRP A 303 1.90 -17.83 22.23
C TRP A 303 2.69 -18.96 21.54
N GLN A 304 3.10 -18.77 20.29
CA GLN A 304 3.95 -19.74 19.58
C GLN A 304 5.29 -19.96 20.28
N SER A 305 5.90 -18.90 20.81
CA SER A 305 7.14 -19.00 21.59
C SER A 305 6.97 -19.86 22.84
N SER A 306 5.89 -19.65 23.60
CA SER A 306 5.57 -20.42 24.81
C SER A 306 5.40 -21.91 24.52
N GLU A 307 4.67 -22.26 23.46
CA GLU A 307 4.46 -23.65 23.02
C GLU A 307 5.80 -24.35 22.69
N VAL A 308 6.70 -23.67 21.98
CA VAL A 308 7.99 -24.24 21.60
C VAL A 308 8.91 -24.42 22.82
N ILE A 309 8.91 -23.46 23.75
CA ILE A 309 9.78 -23.46 24.95
C ILE A 309 9.45 -24.63 25.89
N GLN A 310 8.20 -25.07 25.99
CA GLN A 310 7.80 -26.18 26.86
C GLN A 310 8.60 -27.47 26.58
N THR A 311 9.09 -27.62 25.35
CA THR A 311 9.83 -28.81 24.90
C THR A 311 11.31 -28.54 24.62
N PHE A 312 11.81 -27.37 25.02
CA PHE A 312 13.20 -26.99 24.78
C PHE A 312 14.16 -27.79 25.68
N CYS A 313 15.16 -28.42 25.06
CA CYS A 313 16.17 -29.21 25.75
C CYS A 313 17.58 -28.87 25.25
N GLY A 314 18.55 -28.81 26.17
CA GLY A 314 19.98 -28.64 25.85
C GLY A 314 20.40 -27.20 25.54
N ARG A 315 21.55 -27.07 24.86
CA ARG A 315 22.15 -25.81 24.35
C ARG A 315 22.45 -24.70 25.37
N GLN A 316 22.53 -25.03 26.67
CA GLN A 316 22.86 -24.05 27.71
C GLN A 316 24.22 -23.38 27.49
N GLU A 317 25.19 -24.11 26.96
CA GLU A 317 26.52 -23.55 26.64
C GLU A 317 26.44 -22.48 25.54
N LEU A 318 25.67 -22.72 24.47
CA LEU A 318 25.48 -21.77 23.38
C LEU A 318 24.74 -20.51 23.87
N LEU A 319 23.69 -20.68 24.68
CA LEU A 319 22.97 -19.57 25.32
C LEU A 319 23.87 -18.75 26.25
N ALA A 320 24.75 -19.42 27.01
CA ALA A 320 25.70 -18.76 27.90
C ALA A 320 26.75 -17.95 27.12
N ARG A 321 27.29 -18.50 26.02
CA ARG A 321 28.23 -17.81 25.13
C ARG A 321 27.57 -16.61 24.45
N LEU A 322 26.37 -16.77 23.90
CA LEU A 322 25.58 -15.66 23.32
C LEU A 322 25.33 -14.57 24.37
N GLY A 323 24.92 -14.93 25.59
CA GLY A 323 24.72 -13.97 26.67
C GLY A 323 26.00 -13.26 27.12
N GLN A 324 27.16 -13.92 27.05
CA GLN A 324 28.46 -13.30 27.34
C GLN A 324 28.85 -12.28 26.26
N GLN A 325 28.68 -12.61 24.98
CA GLN A 325 28.96 -11.70 23.87
C GLN A 325 28.03 -10.49 23.88
N LEU A 326 26.72 -10.70 24.04
CA LEU A 326 25.75 -9.59 24.11
C LEU A 326 26.06 -8.61 25.25
N ARG A 327 26.51 -9.10 26.42
CA ARG A 327 26.96 -8.21 27.52
C ARG A 327 28.23 -7.44 27.19
N HIS A 328 29.14 -8.03 26.40
CA HIS A 328 30.34 -7.33 25.95
C HIS A 328 29.97 -6.20 24.97
N ASP A 329 29.02 -6.48 24.09
CA ASP A 329 28.62 -5.63 22.98
C ASP A 329 27.61 -4.54 23.39
N ASP A 330 26.90 -4.67 24.52
CA ASP A 330 25.84 -3.75 24.98
C ASP A 330 26.30 -2.27 25.07
N SER A 331 27.57 -2.04 25.43
CA SER A 331 28.13 -0.69 25.56
C SER A 331 28.69 -0.10 24.25
N LYS A 332 28.77 -0.89 23.18
CA LYS A 332 29.43 -0.52 21.91
C LYS A 332 28.49 -0.72 20.73
N GLN A 333 28.82 -0.08 19.61
CA GLN A 333 28.22 -0.45 18.33
C GLN A 333 28.77 -1.81 17.90
N HIS A 334 27.88 -2.69 17.46
CA HIS A 334 28.21 -4.06 17.06
C HIS A 334 27.33 -4.51 15.90
N THR A 335 27.75 -5.53 15.16
CA THR A 335 26.98 -6.08 14.03
C THR A 335 25.84 -6.99 14.54
N PRO A 336 24.72 -7.07 13.80
CA PRO A 336 23.68 -8.07 14.08
C PRO A 336 24.23 -9.50 14.10
N LEU A 337 23.72 -10.33 15.01
CA LEU A 337 24.11 -11.74 15.10
C LEU A 337 23.20 -12.60 14.22
N VAL A 338 23.78 -13.51 13.44
CA VAL A 338 23.04 -14.43 12.55
C VAL A 338 23.22 -15.87 13.02
N LEU A 339 22.14 -16.47 13.52
CA LEU A 339 22.07 -17.89 13.85
C LEU A 339 21.71 -18.70 12.61
N PHE A 340 22.61 -19.55 12.12
CA PHE A 340 22.35 -20.33 10.91
C PHE A 340 22.50 -21.84 11.13
N GLY A 341 21.89 -22.64 10.25
CA GLY A 341 21.98 -24.10 10.29
C GLY A 341 20.90 -24.78 9.45
N PRO A 342 20.93 -26.12 9.31
CA PRO A 342 19.99 -26.85 8.46
C PRO A 342 18.54 -26.75 8.95
N PRO A 343 17.53 -27.00 8.09
CA PRO A 343 16.12 -27.02 8.50
C PRO A 343 15.89 -28.10 9.58
N GLY A 344 15.03 -27.80 10.55
CA GLY A 344 14.72 -28.69 11.66
C GLY A 344 15.73 -28.73 12.80
N ILE A 345 16.91 -28.09 12.67
CA ILE A 345 17.96 -28.11 13.71
C ILE A 345 17.57 -27.40 15.02
N GLY A 346 16.39 -26.79 15.14
CA GLY A 346 15.91 -26.12 16.35
C GLY A 346 16.34 -24.66 16.51
N LYS A 347 16.51 -23.92 15.40
CA LYS A 347 16.81 -22.48 15.40
C LYS A 347 15.69 -21.68 16.07
N THR A 348 14.44 -21.90 15.65
CA THR A 348 13.24 -21.29 16.23
C THR A 348 13.14 -21.54 17.73
N ALA A 349 13.36 -22.78 18.16
CA ALA A 349 13.32 -23.12 19.58
C ALA A 349 14.42 -22.41 20.39
N LEU A 350 15.62 -22.27 19.82
CA LEU A 350 16.70 -21.50 20.42
C LEU A 350 16.37 -20.01 20.51
N MET A 351 15.79 -19.42 19.46
CA MET A 351 15.36 -18.01 19.43
C MET A 351 14.26 -17.73 20.47
N CYS A 352 13.26 -18.60 20.57
CA CYS A 352 12.21 -18.49 21.58
C CYS A 352 12.79 -18.57 23.00
N LYS A 353 13.71 -19.53 23.25
CA LYS A 353 14.35 -19.64 24.56
C LYS A 353 15.23 -18.44 24.91
N LEU A 354 15.94 -17.91 23.92
CA LEU A 354 16.74 -16.70 24.05
C LEU A 354 15.86 -15.50 24.42
N ALA A 355 14.68 -15.38 23.82
CA ALA A 355 13.70 -14.32 24.12
C ALA A 355 13.25 -14.35 25.59
N GLU A 356 12.95 -15.53 26.12
CA GLU A 356 12.52 -15.72 27.51
C GLU A 356 13.64 -15.38 28.52
N GLN A 357 14.88 -15.76 28.20
CA GLN A 357 16.02 -15.60 29.10
C GLN A 357 16.73 -14.25 28.98
N MET A 358 16.44 -13.48 27.92
CA MET A 358 17.18 -12.25 27.61
C MET A 358 17.23 -11.24 28.76
N PRO A 359 16.11 -10.92 29.43
CA PRO A 359 16.12 -10.00 30.58
C PRO A 359 17.04 -10.48 31.72
N ARG A 360 17.21 -11.80 31.89
CA ARG A 360 18.12 -12.39 32.88
C ARG A 360 19.57 -12.37 32.41
N LEU A 361 19.81 -12.54 31.10
CA LEU A 361 21.15 -12.62 30.52
C LEU A 361 21.86 -11.25 30.49
N LEU A 362 21.16 -10.16 30.19
CA LEU A 362 21.74 -8.81 30.19
C LEU A 362 21.84 -8.19 31.59
N GLY A 363 21.02 -8.64 32.54
CA GLY A 363 21.09 -8.22 33.96
C GLY A 363 20.50 -6.84 34.26
N HIS A 364 19.88 -6.18 33.30
CA HIS A 364 19.19 -4.90 33.44
C HIS A 364 17.88 -4.87 32.65
N LYS A 365 17.07 -3.81 32.80
CA LYS A 365 15.76 -3.70 32.12
C LYS A 365 15.93 -3.78 30.61
N THR A 366 15.34 -4.81 30.01
CA THR A 366 15.47 -5.13 28.59
C THR A 366 14.10 -5.28 27.97
N VAL A 367 13.84 -4.56 26.88
CA VAL A 367 12.66 -4.74 26.02
C VAL A 367 13.02 -5.78 24.96
N THR A 368 12.38 -6.95 25.01
CA THR A 368 12.60 -8.01 24.02
C THR A 368 11.42 -8.07 23.04
N VAL A 369 11.71 -7.93 21.75
CA VAL A 369 10.73 -8.05 20.66
C VAL A 369 11.05 -9.29 19.84
N LEU A 370 10.18 -10.29 19.93
CA LEU A 370 10.28 -11.53 19.14
C LEU A 370 9.31 -11.49 17.96
N ARG A 371 9.81 -11.85 16.76
CA ARG A 371 9.01 -12.08 15.56
C ARG A 371 9.43 -13.40 14.90
N LEU A 372 8.48 -14.31 14.75
CA LEU A 372 8.64 -15.54 13.98
C LEU A 372 8.21 -15.24 12.55
N LEU A 373 9.16 -15.14 11.61
CA LEU A 373 8.86 -14.67 10.26
C LEU A 373 8.06 -15.73 9.48
N GLY A 374 7.13 -15.26 8.64
CA GLY A 374 6.22 -16.10 7.87
C GLY A 374 5.05 -16.72 8.64
N THR A 375 4.95 -16.57 9.97
CA THR A 375 3.83 -17.11 10.76
C THR A 375 2.59 -16.20 10.75
N SER A 376 2.78 -14.92 10.47
CA SER A 376 1.73 -13.92 10.30
C SER A 376 1.91 -13.18 8.98
N GLN A 377 0.85 -12.55 8.47
CA GLN A 377 0.94 -11.73 7.27
C GLN A 377 1.91 -10.56 7.41
N MET A 378 1.93 -9.91 8.58
CA MET A 378 2.84 -8.79 8.82
C MET A 378 4.29 -9.25 8.94
N SER A 379 4.55 -10.52 9.26
CA SER A 379 5.90 -11.04 9.36
C SER A 379 6.41 -11.70 8.06
N SER A 380 5.54 -11.92 7.06
CA SER A 380 5.95 -12.34 5.71
C SER A 380 6.34 -11.16 4.79
N ASP A 381 5.82 -9.97 5.06
CA ASP A 381 6.15 -8.74 4.33
C ASP A 381 7.11 -7.86 5.15
N ALA A 382 8.16 -7.34 4.52
CA ALA A 382 9.14 -6.46 5.17
C ALA A 382 8.52 -5.15 5.66
N ARG A 383 7.60 -4.55 4.89
CA ARG A 383 6.94 -3.30 5.29
C ARG A 383 6.02 -3.53 6.49
N GLY A 384 5.20 -4.58 6.45
CA GLY A 384 4.38 -5.03 7.58
C GLY A 384 5.21 -5.31 8.84
N LEU A 385 6.35 -5.97 8.69
CA LEU A 385 7.21 -6.38 9.80
C LEU A 385 7.77 -5.15 10.52
N LEU A 386 8.35 -4.24 9.75
CA LEU A 386 8.90 -3.00 10.27
C LEU A 386 7.82 -2.13 10.92
N LYS A 387 6.64 -2.02 10.30
CA LYS A 387 5.50 -1.32 10.91
C LYS A 387 5.17 -1.93 12.27
N SER A 388 5.03 -3.25 12.37
CA SER A 388 4.74 -3.93 13.63
C SER A 388 5.82 -3.68 14.69
N ILE A 389 7.10 -3.79 14.33
CA ILE A 389 8.22 -3.57 15.25
C ILE A 389 8.26 -2.11 15.72
N CYS A 390 8.16 -1.15 14.78
CA CYS A 390 8.19 0.28 15.09
C CYS A 390 7.11 0.67 16.09
N PHE A 391 5.87 0.22 15.87
CA PHE A 391 4.78 0.48 16.81
C PHE A 391 5.02 -0.16 18.18
N GLN A 392 5.45 -1.42 18.23
CA GLN A 392 5.73 -2.08 19.51
C GLN A 392 6.84 -1.36 20.28
N VAL A 393 7.93 -0.99 19.61
CA VAL A 393 9.04 -0.28 20.23
C VAL A 393 8.61 1.12 20.69
N CYS A 394 7.85 1.86 19.87
CA CYS A 394 7.31 3.16 20.30
C CYS A 394 6.45 3.05 21.56
N LEU A 395 5.54 2.07 21.62
CA LEU A 395 4.69 1.85 22.78
C LEU A 395 5.49 1.43 24.02
N ALA A 396 6.49 0.55 23.86
CA ALA A 396 7.32 0.09 24.95
C ALA A 396 8.16 1.22 25.58
N TYR A 397 8.65 2.15 24.76
CA TYR A 397 9.48 3.28 25.21
C TYR A 397 8.68 4.58 25.45
N GLY A 398 7.36 4.59 25.24
CA GLY A 398 6.53 5.79 25.37
C GLY A 398 6.89 6.90 24.37
N LEU A 399 7.24 6.53 23.14
CA LEU A 399 7.55 7.43 22.03
C LEU A 399 6.30 7.70 21.19
N PRO A 400 6.22 8.85 20.49
CA PRO A 400 5.10 9.13 19.59
C PRO A 400 4.97 8.05 18.52
N LEU A 401 3.72 7.66 18.24
CA LEU A 401 3.42 6.69 17.19
C LEU A 401 3.79 7.27 15.81
N PRO A 402 4.31 6.44 14.88
CA PRO A 402 4.63 6.89 13.54
C PRO A 402 3.36 7.41 12.84
N PRO A 403 3.41 8.59 12.20
CA PRO A 403 2.27 9.12 11.47
C PRO A 403 1.95 8.24 10.24
N ALA A 404 0.67 8.16 9.84
CA ALA A 404 0.22 7.33 8.71
C ALA A 404 1.03 7.53 7.42
N GLN A 405 1.43 8.77 7.12
CA GLN A 405 2.24 9.12 5.94
C GLN A 405 3.61 8.43 5.91
N VAL A 406 4.19 8.15 7.07
CA VAL A 406 5.46 7.41 7.18
C VAL A 406 5.23 5.92 6.94
N LEU A 407 4.03 5.41 7.24
CA LEU A 407 3.66 4.01 7.11
C LEU A 407 3.26 3.62 5.68
N ASP A 408 2.83 4.59 4.89
CA ASP A 408 2.35 4.38 3.53
C ASP A 408 3.47 3.98 2.55
N ALA A 409 4.68 4.51 2.76
CA ALA A 409 5.85 4.20 1.95
C ALA A 409 6.84 3.32 2.72
N HIS A 410 7.27 2.19 2.13
CA HIS A 410 8.28 1.30 2.74
C HIS A 410 9.53 2.07 3.18
N THR A 411 10.01 2.97 2.32
CA THR A 411 11.18 3.82 2.57
C THR A 411 11.07 4.66 3.85
N ARG A 412 9.92 5.32 4.06
CA ARG A 412 9.69 6.14 5.26
C ARG A 412 9.62 5.28 6.53
N VAL A 413 9.05 4.07 6.45
CA VAL A 413 9.06 3.11 7.57
C VAL A 413 10.48 2.70 7.93
N VAL A 414 11.32 2.39 6.93
CA VAL A 414 12.73 2.04 7.14
C VAL A 414 13.48 3.17 7.86
N GLN A 415 13.29 4.42 7.43
CA GLN A 415 13.90 5.59 8.06
C GLN A 415 13.45 5.75 9.50
N PHE A 416 12.14 5.66 9.75
CA PHE A 416 11.57 5.73 11.08
C PHE A 416 12.13 4.61 11.97
N PHE A 417 12.28 3.40 11.43
CA PHE A 417 12.90 2.28 12.14
C PHE A 417 14.35 2.59 12.55
N HIS A 418 15.22 3.02 11.63
CA HIS A 418 16.60 3.38 11.98
C HIS A 418 16.67 4.53 12.99
N THR A 419 15.83 5.56 12.81
CA THR A 419 15.73 6.72 13.72
C THR A 419 15.26 6.27 15.11
N LEU A 420 14.30 5.34 15.16
CA LEU A 420 13.78 4.76 16.39
C LEU A 420 14.85 3.97 17.15
N LEU A 421 15.64 3.13 16.46
CA LEU A 421 16.76 2.41 17.08
C LEU A 421 17.77 3.38 17.70
N HIS A 422 18.12 4.46 16.99
CA HIS A 422 19.02 5.48 17.53
C HIS A 422 18.40 6.25 18.70
N THR A 423 17.12 6.60 18.62
CA THR A 423 16.38 7.31 19.68
C THR A 423 16.30 6.46 20.97
N VAL A 424 16.09 5.15 20.82
CA VAL A 424 16.08 4.19 21.92
C VAL A 424 17.47 4.10 22.57
N SER A 425 18.53 4.01 21.77
CA SER A 425 19.91 4.01 22.26
C SER A 425 20.22 5.25 23.12
N CYS A 426 19.78 6.44 22.70
CA CYS A 426 20.00 7.69 23.42
C CYS A 426 19.36 7.75 24.83
N ARG A 427 18.37 6.91 25.15
CA ARG A 427 17.70 6.96 26.45
C ARG A 427 18.56 6.42 27.61
N ASN A 428 19.63 5.68 27.35
CA ASN A 428 20.66 5.30 28.34
C ASN A 428 20.19 4.54 29.60
N PHE A 429 18.94 4.02 29.70
CA PHE A 429 18.49 3.23 30.87
C PHE A 429 17.91 1.83 30.55
N GLU A 430 17.54 1.54 29.30
CA GLU A 430 16.91 0.27 28.88
C GLU A 430 17.52 -0.22 27.57
N SER A 431 17.80 -1.53 27.45
CA SER A 431 18.28 -2.15 26.20
C SER A 431 17.15 -2.77 25.39
N LEU A 432 17.25 -2.70 24.07
CA LEU A 432 16.30 -3.26 23.11
C LEU A 432 16.92 -4.48 22.44
N VAL A 433 16.25 -5.63 22.53
CA VAL A 433 16.64 -6.85 21.82
C VAL A 433 15.57 -7.22 20.80
N LEU A 434 15.93 -7.20 19.53
CA LEU A 434 15.08 -7.60 18.41
C LEU A 434 15.49 -9.01 17.94
N LEU A 435 14.55 -9.95 17.99
CA LEU A 435 14.75 -11.34 17.60
C LEU A 435 13.88 -11.65 16.38
N LEU A 436 14.50 -11.84 15.22
CA LEU A 436 13.82 -12.16 13.95
C LEU A 436 14.18 -13.59 13.52
N ASP A 437 13.24 -14.51 13.68
CA ASP A 437 13.44 -15.92 13.31
C ASP A 437 13.02 -16.20 11.87
N ALA A 438 13.80 -16.96 11.11
CA ALA A 438 13.53 -17.44 9.75
C ALA A 438 13.48 -16.34 8.66
N MET A 439 14.59 -15.62 8.47
CA MET A 439 14.73 -14.61 7.39
C MET A 439 14.44 -15.15 5.98
N ASP A 440 14.49 -16.47 5.77
CA ASP A 440 14.15 -17.15 4.51
C ASP A 440 12.66 -17.07 4.12
N ASP A 441 11.80 -16.79 5.10
CA ASP A 441 10.33 -16.75 4.91
C ASP A 441 9.80 -15.34 4.60
N LEU A 442 10.69 -14.34 4.45
CA LEU A 442 10.31 -13.00 4.01
C LEU A 442 10.26 -12.94 2.47
N ASP A 443 9.10 -12.56 1.91
CA ASP A 443 8.85 -12.56 0.46
C ASP A 443 9.87 -11.67 -0.29
N SER A 444 10.20 -10.49 0.28
CA SER A 444 11.14 -9.53 -0.30
C SER A 444 12.58 -10.05 -0.41
N VAL A 445 13.01 -10.95 0.48
CA VAL A 445 14.42 -11.38 0.54
C VAL A 445 14.69 -12.57 -0.40
N ARG A 446 13.65 -13.30 -0.82
CA ARG A 446 13.80 -14.45 -1.73
C ARG A 446 14.36 -14.07 -3.10
N HIS A 447 14.08 -12.85 -3.56
CA HIS A 447 14.52 -12.35 -4.86
C HIS A 447 15.47 -11.15 -4.77
N ALA A 448 15.57 -10.48 -3.62
CA ALA A 448 16.42 -9.30 -3.47
C ALA A 448 17.90 -9.66 -3.34
N ARG A 449 18.75 -8.86 -3.98
CA ARG A 449 20.22 -8.94 -3.82
C ARG A 449 20.70 -8.39 -2.46
N ARG A 450 19.90 -7.53 -1.82
CA ARG A 450 20.19 -6.82 -0.55
C ARG A 450 18.95 -6.77 0.34
N VAL A 451 19.14 -6.65 1.65
CA VAL A 451 18.06 -6.36 2.62
C VAL A 451 18.22 -4.91 3.10
N PRO A 452 17.70 -3.91 2.37
CA PRO A 452 18.05 -2.50 2.58
C PRO A 452 17.63 -1.96 3.96
N TRP A 453 16.59 -2.54 4.56
CA TRP A 453 16.08 -2.09 5.85
C TRP A 453 16.83 -2.64 7.07
N LEU A 454 17.69 -3.64 6.87
CA LEU A 454 18.41 -4.30 7.95
C LEU A 454 19.59 -3.40 8.40
N PRO A 455 19.67 -2.98 9.68
CA PRO A 455 20.79 -2.18 10.16
C PRO A 455 22.07 -3.01 10.15
N LEU A 456 23.11 -2.52 9.47
CA LEU A 456 24.41 -3.20 9.41
C LEU A 456 25.17 -3.16 10.73
N ASN A 457 25.04 -2.07 11.48
CA ASN A 457 25.55 -1.93 12.84
C ASN A 457 24.39 -1.50 13.73
N CYS A 458 24.22 -2.18 14.86
CA CYS A 458 23.26 -1.78 15.87
C CYS A 458 23.88 -0.70 16.77
N PRO A 459 23.13 0.36 17.11
CA PRO A 459 23.60 1.35 18.08
C PRO A 459 23.77 0.69 19.47
N PRO A 460 24.54 1.29 20.39
CA PRO A 460 24.73 0.75 21.73
C PRO A 460 23.38 0.45 22.40
N ARG A 461 23.32 -0.63 23.19
CA ARG A 461 22.10 -1.13 23.86
C ARG A 461 20.97 -1.58 22.95
N VAL A 462 21.19 -1.64 21.65
CA VAL A 462 20.28 -2.26 20.70
C VAL A 462 20.95 -3.50 20.16
N HIS A 463 20.31 -4.65 20.28
CA HIS A 463 20.80 -5.92 19.78
C HIS A 463 19.82 -6.49 18.76
N LEU A 464 20.31 -6.88 17.59
CA LEU A 464 19.52 -7.55 16.56
C LEU A 464 20.06 -8.95 16.32
N ILE A 465 19.19 -9.96 16.47
CA ILE A 465 19.53 -11.37 16.28
C ILE A 465 18.60 -11.96 15.24
N LEU A 466 19.18 -12.48 14.18
CA LEU A 466 18.50 -13.04 13.02
C LEU A 466 18.71 -14.56 13.01
N SER A 467 17.76 -15.30 12.43
CA SER A 467 17.98 -16.71 12.11
C SER A 467 17.77 -16.99 10.62
N ALA A 468 18.60 -17.87 10.06
CA ALA A 468 18.58 -18.25 8.64
C ALA A 468 18.88 -19.74 8.42
N CYS A 469 18.44 -20.31 7.31
CA CYS A 469 18.71 -21.69 6.92
C CYS A 469 19.98 -21.80 6.06
N SER A 470 20.72 -22.91 6.20
CA SER A 470 21.80 -23.26 5.28
C SER A 470 21.25 -23.97 4.03
N GLY A 471 21.65 -23.53 2.83
CA GLY A 471 21.20 -24.08 1.53
C GLY A 471 21.94 -23.48 0.33
N ALA A 472 21.84 -24.10 -0.86
CA ALA A 472 22.70 -23.82 -2.03
C ALA A 472 22.48 -22.47 -2.76
N LEU A 473 21.34 -21.81 -2.53
CA LEU A 473 20.95 -20.51 -3.12
C LEU A 473 20.06 -19.77 -2.10
N GLY A 474 20.63 -19.33 -0.98
CA GLY A 474 19.87 -18.94 0.21
C GLY A 474 19.98 -17.48 0.64
N VAL A 475 19.08 -17.06 1.53
CA VAL A 475 19.14 -15.77 2.22
C VAL A 475 20.45 -15.62 3.01
N LEU A 476 21.02 -16.74 3.48
CA LEU A 476 22.35 -16.75 4.11
C LEU A 476 23.43 -16.15 3.21
N ASP A 477 23.45 -16.46 1.91
CA ASP A 477 24.42 -15.90 0.96
C ASP A 477 24.20 -14.39 0.79
N THR A 478 22.94 -13.95 0.77
CA THR A 478 22.62 -12.50 0.71
C THR A 478 23.05 -11.79 1.99
N LEU A 479 22.86 -12.41 3.15
CA LEU A 479 23.31 -11.88 4.43
C LEU A 479 24.84 -11.85 4.48
N GLN A 480 25.56 -12.87 4.01
CA GLN A 480 27.03 -12.91 3.95
C GLN A 480 27.63 -11.85 3.02
N ARG A 481 26.91 -11.44 1.99
CA ARG A 481 27.32 -10.29 1.15
C ARG A 481 27.10 -8.94 1.84
N VAL A 482 26.13 -8.87 2.75
CA VAL A 482 25.69 -7.62 3.41
C VAL A 482 26.46 -7.41 4.72
N LEU A 483 26.51 -8.42 5.59
CA LEU A 483 27.26 -8.44 6.85
C LEU A 483 28.60 -9.15 6.62
N LEU A 484 29.67 -8.36 6.50
CA LEU A 484 31.01 -8.86 6.18
C LEU A 484 31.75 -9.47 7.38
N ASP A 485 31.22 -9.33 8.60
CA ASP A 485 31.89 -9.79 9.81
C ASP A 485 31.69 -11.30 10.03
N PRO A 486 32.76 -12.13 9.99
CA PRO A 486 32.65 -13.56 10.27
C PRO A 486 32.25 -13.86 11.74
N GLU A 487 32.51 -12.97 12.70
CA GLU A 487 32.14 -13.18 14.12
C GLU A 487 30.63 -13.03 14.36
N ALA A 488 29.91 -12.43 13.41
CA ALA A 488 28.46 -12.31 13.44
C ALA A 488 27.73 -13.65 13.20
N TYR A 489 28.41 -14.65 12.61
CA TYR A 489 27.77 -15.89 12.16
C TYR A 489 27.95 -17.04 13.16
N TRP A 490 26.83 -17.57 13.65
CA TRP A 490 26.81 -18.62 14.65
C TRP A 490 26.10 -19.86 14.12
N GLU A 491 26.87 -20.92 13.89
CA GLU A 491 26.34 -22.19 13.46
C GLU A 491 25.64 -22.92 14.62
N VAL A 492 24.37 -23.24 14.42
CA VAL A 492 23.57 -24.04 15.36
C VAL A 492 23.85 -25.51 15.11
N LYS A 493 24.73 -26.08 15.93
CA LYS A 493 25.15 -27.48 15.87
C LYS A 493 24.03 -28.48 16.26
N PRO A 494 24.10 -29.73 15.76
CA PRO A 494 23.20 -30.81 16.17
C PRO A 494 23.26 -31.07 17.69
N LEU A 495 22.16 -31.57 18.25
CA LEU A 495 22.09 -32.02 19.64
C LEU A 495 22.99 -33.24 19.87
N SER A 496 23.49 -33.40 21.09
CA SER A 496 24.19 -34.63 21.48
C SER A 496 23.20 -35.79 21.68
N GLY A 497 23.70 -37.03 21.59
CA GLY A 497 22.95 -38.26 21.91
C GLY A 497 22.09 -38.16 23.17
N ASN A 498 22.72 -37.73 24.26
CA ASN A 498 22.06 -37.61 25.57
C ASN A 498 20.99 -36.51 25.59
N GLN A 499 21.23 -35.37 24.93
CA GLN A 499 20.23 -34.29 24.83
C GLN A 499 19.02 -34.71 23.99
N GLY A 500 19.25 -35.47 22.91
CA GLY A 500 18.17 -36.04 22.10
C GLY A 500 17.31 -37.02 22.89
N GLN A 501 17.93 -37.89 23.71
CA GLN A 501 17.21 -38.79 24.62
C GLN A 501 16.37 -38.04 25.65
N GLN A 502 16.95 -37.02 26.28
CA GLN A 502 16.24 -36.19 27.24
C GLN A 502 15.04 -35.46 26.60
N MET A 503 15.18 -34.98 25.37
CA MET A 503 14.08 -34.37 24.61
C MET A 503 12.91 -35.34 24.42
N ILE A 504 13.17 -36.58 23.96
CA ILE A 504 12.10 -37.58 23.76
C ILE A 504 11.43 -37.95 25.09
N GLN A 505 12.19 -38.11 26.18
CA GLN A 505 11.64 -38.39 27.50
C GLN A 505 10.71 -37.28 28.00
N LEU A 506 11.08 -36.01 27.81
CA LEU A 506 10.22 -34.87 28.16
C LEU A 506 8.93 -34.84 27.33
N LEU A 507 9.03 -35.16 26.03
CA LEU A 507 7.86 -35.25 25.14
C LEU A 507 6.91 -36.39 25.51
N LEU A 508 7.45 -37.56 25.85
CA LEU A 508 6.68 -38.71 26.32
C LEU A 508 5.97 -38.41 27.65
N ALA A 509 6.70 -37.82 28.61
CA ALA A 509 6.12 -37.40 29.88
C ALA A 509 4.99 -36.36 29.70
N ALA A 510 5.19 -35.36 28.84
CA ALA A 510 4.16 -34.36 28.53
C ALA A 510 2.91 -34.97 27.87
N ALA A 511 3.09 -36.00 27.04
CA ALA A 511 2.00 -36.75 26.43
C ALA A 511 1.37 -37.81 27.34
N ARG A 512 1.84 -37.96 28.60
CA ARG A 512 1.45 -39.04 29.52
C ARG A 512 1.61 -40.44 28.91
N ARG A 513 2.71 -40.64 28.19
CA ARG A 513 3.06 -41.93 27.58
C ARG A 513 4.43 -42.42 28.02
N THR A 514 4.60 -43.73 27.95
CA THR A 514 5.85 -44.46 28.09
C THR A 514 6.02 -45.36 26.87
N LEU A 515 7.23 -45.84 26.61
CA LEU A 515 7.49 -46.81 25.55
C LEU A 515 7.94 -48.12 26.17
N SER A 516 7.42 -49.24 25.65
CA SER A 516 7.93 -50.57 25.97
C SER A 516 9.43 -50.67 25.60
N PRO A 517 10.20 -51.59 26.22
CA PRO A 517 11.62 -51.73 25.91
C PRO A 517 11.86 -52.06 24.44
N VAL A 518 11.04 -52.93 23.84
CA VAL A 518 11.11 -53.27 22.40
C VAL A 518 10.91 -52.05 21.51
N HIS A 519 9.94 -51.18 21.84
CA HIS A 519 9.70 -49.94 21.10
C HIS A 519 10.80 -48.91 21.31
N THR A 520 11.38 -48.86 22.51
CA THR A 520 12.50 -47.97 22.83
C THR A 520 13.74 -48.36 22.04
N ASP A 521 14.06 -49.66 21.96
CA ASP A 521 15.19 -50.17 21.19
C ASP A 521 15.02 -49.88 19.69
N LEU A 522 13.82 -50.08 19.14
CA LEU A 522 13.53 -49.77 17.74
C LEU A 522 13.66 -48.27 17.43
N LEU A 523 13.13 -47.41 18.32
CA LEU A 523 13.23 -45.96 18.16
C LEU A 523 14.69 -45.53 18.07
N TRP A 524 15.56 -46.01 18.98
CA TRP A 524 16.98 -45.67 18.96
C TRP A 524 17.76 -46.35 17.83
N ALA A 525 17.41 -47.57 17.44
CA ALA A 525 18.01 -48.24 16.28
C ALA A 525 17.79 -47.45 14.99
N SER A 526 16.63 -46.79 14.86
CA SER A 526 16.31 -45.94 13.71
C SER A 526 16.95 -44.54 13.75
N LEU A 527 17.53 -44.13 14.89
CA LEU A 527 18.09 -42.79 15.14
C LEU A 527 19.59 -42.86 15.52
N PRO A 528 20.50 -43.34 14.64
CA PRO A 528 21.92 -43.47 14.98
C PRO A 528 22.60 -42.11 15.24
N GLU A 529 22.14 -41.07 14.55
CA GLU A 529 22.59 -39.68 14.72
C GLU A 529 21.50 -38.87 15.43
N CYS A 530 21.54 -38.78 16.76
CA CYS A 530 20.55 -38.04 17.59
C CYS A 530 20.54 -36.51 17.39
N GLY A 531 21.06 -36.00 16.28
CA GLY A 531 21.45 -34.60 16.12
C GLY A 531 20.33 -33.63 15.76
N ASN A 532 19.32 -34.06 15.00
CA ASN A 532 18.32 -33.14 14.42
C ASN A 532 17.00 -33.16 15.23
N PRO A 533 16.66 -32.11 15.99
CA PRO A 533 15.40 -32.02 16.76
C PRO A 533 14.14 -32.22 15.93
N GLY A 534 14.10 -31.73 14.68
CA GLY A 534 12.97 -31.91 13.79
C GLY A 534 12.71 -33.38 13.47
N ARG A 535 13.78 -34.16 13.24
CA ARG A 535 13.70 -35.62 13.04
C ARG A 535 13.28 -36.34 14.32
N LEU A 536 13.87 -35.98 15.47
CA LEU A 536 13.49 -36.54 16.76
C LEU A 536 11.99 -36.30 17.06
N ARG A 537 11.47 -35.13 16.69
CA ARG A 537 10.05 -34.79 16.82
C ARG A 537 9.16 -35.65 15.92
N LEU A 538 9.52 -35.85 14.65
CA LEU A 538 8.79 -36.74 13.73
C LEU A 538 8.77 -38.19 14.24
N ALA A 539 9.92 -38.69 14.69
CA ALA A 539 10.02 -40.03 15.28
C ALA A 539 9.18 -40.17 16.56
N PHE A 540 9.17 -39.14 17.42
CA PHE A 540 8.30 -39.09 18.60
C PHE A 540 6.82 -39.11 18.23
N GLU A 541 6.39 -38.37 17.21
CA GLU A 541 4.98 -38.32 16.79
C GLU A 541 4.49 -39.67 16.23
N GLU A 542 5.37 -40.44 15.60
CA GLU A 542 5.08 -41.84 15.23
C GLU A 542 5.07 -42.76 16.46
N ALA A 543 6.08 -42.65 17.34
CA ALA A 543 6.18 -43.48 18.55
C ALA A 543 5.04 -43.23 19.55
N ARG A 544 4.51 -42.00 19.61
CA ARG A 544 3.38 -41.61 20.48
C ARG A 544 2.10 -42.37 20.12
N LYS A 545 1.99 -42.97 18.94
CA LYS A 545 0.82 -43.73 18.52
C LYS A 545 0.91 -45.23 18.83
N TRP A 546 2.08 -45.75 19.18
CA TRP A 546 2.26 -47.17 19.48
C TRP A 546 1.62 -47.55 20.82
N ALA A 547 0.57 -48.37 20.79
CA ALA A 547 0.14 -49.10 21.98
C ALA A 547 1.14 -50.24 22.29
N SER A 548 1.17 -50.76 23.52
CA SER A 548 2.09 -51.84 23.93
C SER A 548 2.04 -53.08 23.03
N PHE A 549 0.89 -53.33 22.39
CA PHE A 549 0.63 -54.45 21.49
C PHE A 549 0.73 -54.11 19.99
N THR A 550 0.96 -52.85 19.61
CA THR A 550 1.08 -52.44 18.19
C THR A 550 2.39 -52.95 17.60
N VAL A 551 2.37 -53.58 16.43
CA VAL A 551 3.61 -53.92 15.69
C VAL A 551 4.17 -52.63 15.05
N PRO A 552 5.35 -52.15 15.46
CA PRO A 552 5.87 -50.88 14.98
C PRO A 552 6.41 -50.98 13.55
N VAL A 553 6.18 -49.93 12.75
CA VAL A 553 6.70 -49.77 11.39
C VAL A 553 8.15 -49.24 11.45
N PRO A 554 9.07 -49.68 10.57
CA PRO A 554 10.43 -49.13 10.50
C PRO A 554 10.42 -47.62 10.27
N LEU A 555 11.00 -46.87 11.21
CA LEU A 555 11.12 -45.41 11.13
C LEU A 555 12.18 -45.01 10.08
N ALA A 556 11.90 -43.94 9.35
CA ALA A 556 12.77 -43.39 8.32
C ALA A 556 14.15 -42.92 8.82
N THR A 557 15.14 -42.97 7.92
CA THR A 557 16.52 -42.58 8.22
C THR A 557 16.79 -41.10 7.99
N THR A 558 16.04 -40.45 7.10
CA THR A 558 16.14 -39.01 6.86
C THR A 558 14.84 -38.30 7.29
N ALA A 559 14.92 -36.98 7.54
CA ALA A 559 13.73 -36.20 7.88
C ALA A 559 12.74 -36.12 6.69
N GLU A 560 13.25 -36.14 5.47
CA GLU A 560 12.47 -36.17 4.22
C GLU A 560 11.73 -37.51 4.05
N GLU A 561 12.42 -38.63 4.21
CA GLU A 561 11.80 -39.96 4.25
C GLU A 561 10.73 -40.05 5.33
N ALA A 562 10.98 -39.48 6.51
CA ALA A 562 10.01 -39.45 7.61
C ALA A 562 8.74 -38.68 7.22
N THR A 563 8.88 -37.57 6.49
CA THR A 563 7.72 -36.84 5.94
C THR A 563 7.00 -37.63 4.83
N HIS A 564 7.72 -38.39 3.99
CA HIS A 564 7.09 -39.29 3.02
C HIS A 564 6.33 -40.44 3.69
N GLN A 565 6.87 -41.02 4.77
CA GLN A 565 6.19 -42.03 5.58
C GLN A 565 4.92 -41.46 6.21
N LEU A 566 4.99 -40.25 6.77
CA LEU A 566 3.83 -39.52 7.31
C LEU A 566 2.72 -39.39 6.27
N CYS A 567 3.04 -38.91 5.06
CA CYS A 567 2.07 -38.79 3.97
C CYS A 567 1.45 -40.14 3.60
N THR A 568 2.27 -41.19 3.45
CA THR A 568 1.80 -42.54 3.08
C THR A 568 0.84 -43.12 4.12
N ARG A 569 1.11 -42.89 5.40
CA ARG A 569 0.21 -43.30 6.48
C ARG A 569 -1.11 -42.53 6.44
N LEU A 570 -1.06 -41.21 6.25
CA LEU A 570 -2.29 -40.40 6.14
C LEU A 570 -3.15 -40.84 4.95
N GLU A 571 -2.52 -41.18 3.81
CA GLU A 571 -3.18 -41.74 2.63
C GLU A 571 -3.86 -43.09 2.95
N GLN A 572 -3.22 -43.96 3.74
CA GLN A 572 -3.81 -45.24 4.16
C GLN A 572 -5.03 -45.06 5.08
N THR A 573 -5.01 -44.08 5.99
CA THR A 573 -6.09 -43.86 6.96
C THR A 573 -7.28 -43.09 6.38
N HIS A 574 -7.03 -42.04 5.61
CA HIS A 574 -8.07 -41.09 5.15
C HIS A 574 -8.38 -41.19 3.65
N GLY A 575 -7.62 -42.00 2.91
CA GLY A 575 -7.70 -42.08 1.45
C GLY A 575 -6.68 -41.16 0.76
N GLN A 576 -6.08 -41.67 -0.31
CA GLN A 576 -5.00 -40.99 -1.02
C GLN A 576 -5.45 -39.65 -1.63
N LEU A 577 -6.62 -39.62 -2.29
CA LEU A 577 -7.13 -38.43 -2.96
C LEU A 577 -7.42 -37.30 -1.96
N LEU A 578 -8.11 -37.61 -0.86
CA LEU A 578 -8.42 -36.61 0.16
C LEU A 578 -7.17 -35.96 0.74
N VAL A 579 -6.17 -36.76 1.10
CA VAL A 579 -4.92 -36.29 1.71
C VAL A 579 -4.10 -35.46 0.72
N ALA A 580 -3.94 -35.96 -0.51
CA ALA A 580 -3.21 -35.27 -1.56
C ALA A 580 -3.83 -33.91 -1.89
N HIS A 581 -5.16 -33.83 -1.95
CA HIS A 581 -5.86 -32.61 -2.32
C HIS A 581 -5.88 -31.62 -1.15
N VAL A 582 -6.16 -32.05 0.08
CA VAL A 582 -6.13 -31.16 1.26
C VAL A 582 -4.74 -30.53 1.43
N LEU A 583 -3.68 -31.34 1.43
CA LEU A 583 -2.31 -30.84 1.57
C LEU A 583 -1.91 -30.01 0.34
N GLY A 584 -2.32 -30.44 -0.86
CA GLY A 584 -2.11 -29.71 -2.10
C GLY A 584 -2.75 -28.32 -2.09
N TYR A 585 -3.99 -28.17 -1.61
CA TYR A 585 -4.69 -26.89 -1.50
C TYR A 585 -4.05 -25.97 -0.46
N ILE A 586 -3.71 -26.50 0.72
CA ILE A 586 -3.03 -25.71 1.77
C ILE A 586 -1.70 -25.16 1.25
N VAL A 587 -0.89 -25.97 0.55
CA VAL A 587 0.41 -25.54 0.01
C VAL A 587 0.31 -24.68 -1.25
N SER A 588 -0.75 -24.86 -2.05
CA SER A 588 -0.98 -24.04 -3.25
C SER A 588 -1.45 -22.63 -2.90
N SER A 589 -2.10 -22.43 -1.75
CA SER A 589 -2.48 -21.10 -1.25
C SER A 589 -1.26 -20.30 -0.78
N ARG A 590 -1.25 -18.96 -0.97
CA ARG A 590 -0.08 -18.14 -0.65
C ARG A 590 0.20 -18.05 0.85
N HIS A 591 -0.85 -17.91 1.66
CA HIS A 591 -0.75 -17.76 3.11
C HIS A 591 -1.41 -18.88 3.93
N GLY A 592 -2.00 -19.88 3.27
CA GLY A 592 -2.87 -20.88 3.89
C GLY A 592 -4.35 -20.69 3.56
N LEU A 593 -5.18 -21.60 4.05
CA LEU A 593 -6.64 -21.55 3.89
C LEU A 593 -7.31 -21.63 5.26
N SER A 594 -8.38 -20.84 5.47
CA SER A 594 -9.24 -21.04 6.63
C SER A 594 -10.00 -22.36 6.49
N GLU A 595 -10.52 -22.90 7.59
CA GLU A 595 -11.27 -24.17 7.55
C GLU A 595 -12.55 -24.08 6.73
N ALA A 596 -13.24 -22.94 6.81
CA ALA A 596 -14.40 -22.67 5.97
C ALA A 596 -14.04 -22.58 4.48
N GLU A 597 -12.94 -21.88 4.13
CA GLU A 597 -12.43 -21.84 2.75
C GLU A 597 -12.05 -23.23 2.26
N LEU A 598 -11.31 -24.01 3.06
CA LEU A 598 -10.90 -25.36 2.69
C LEU A 598 -12.10 -26.28 2.44
N LYS A 599 -13.13 -26.25 3.29
CA LYS A 599 -14.37 -27.02 3.08
C LYS A 599 -15.11 -26.61 1.82
N ASP A 600 -15.15 -25.31 1.54
CA ASP A 600 -15.79 -24.79 0.32
C ASP A 600 -14.99 -25.18 -0.94
N VAL A 601 -13.65 -25.10 -0.90
CA VAL A 601 -12.76 -25.55 -1.99
C VAL A 601 -12.92 -27.05 -2.24
N LEU A 602 -12.92 -27.87 -1.19
CA LEU A 602 -13.18 -29.31 -1.30
C LEU A 602 -14.60 -29.62 -1.79
N SER A 603 -15.55 -28.70 -1.63
CA SER A 603 -16.91 -28.82 -2.17
C SER A 603 -17.00 -28.47 -3.66
N LEU A 604 -15.99 -27.77 -4.19
CA LEU A 604 -15.84 -27.50 -5.63
C LEU A 604 -15.03 -28.59 -6.34
N ASP A 605 -14.25 -29.37 -5.61
CA ASP A 605 -13.43 -30.46 -6.15
C ASP A 605 -14.28 -31.69 -6.48
N ASP A 606 -14.45 -31.97 -7.77
CA ASP A 606 -15.28 -33.09 -8.22
C ASP A 606 -14.59 -34.45 -8.02
N GLU A 607 -13.25 -34.53 -8.05
CA GLU A 607 -12.50 -35.77 -7.82
C GLU A 607 -12.64 -36.22 -6.35
N VAL A 608 -12.49 -35.27 -5.42
CA VAL A 608 -12.70 -35.55 -3.98
C VAL A 608 -14.13 -35.93 -3.70
N LEU A 609 -15.10 -35.20 -4.26
CA LEU A 609 -16.51 -35.51 -4.00
C LEU A 609 -16.97 -36.83 -4.63
N GLN A 610 -16.42 -37.22 -5.77
CA GLN A 610 -16.67 -38.54 -6.35
C GLN A 610 -16.15 -39.66 -5.45
N ASP A 611 -14.97 -39.50 -4.85
CA ASP A 611 -14.40 -40.46 -3.91
C ASP A 611 -15.20 -40.50 -2.59
N VAL A 612 -15.57 -39.34 -2.05
CA VAL A 612 -16.35 -39.22 -0.81
C VAL A 612 -17.76 -39.80 -0.96
N TYR A 613 -18.43 -39.60 -2.10
CA TYR A 613 -19.78 -40.10 -2.38
C TYR A 613 -19.80 -41.42 -3.17
N ARG A 614 -18.74 -42.23 -3.03
CA ARG A 614 -18.66 -43.55 -3.65
C ARG A 614 -19.65 -44.56 -3.07
N ASP A 615 -19.86 -44.52 -1.74
CA ASP A 615 -20.61 -45.58 -1.01
C ASP A 615 -21.96 -45.11 -0.42
N TRP A 616 -22.30 -43.83 -0.58
CA TRP A 616 -23.56 -43.25 -0.11
C TRP A 616 -24.06 -42.11 -1.01
N THR A 617 -25.38 -41.89 -1.02
CA THR A 617 -25.99 -40.79 -1.79
C THR A 617 -26.05 -39.50 -0.96
N PRO A 618 -25.91 -38.32 -1.58
CA PRO A 618 -26.01 -37.05 -0.88
C PRO A 618 -27.37 -36.88 -0.19
N PRO A 619 -27.44 -36.19 0.97
CA PRO A 619 -28.65 -36.05 1.78
C PRO A 619 -29.77 -35.27 1.07
N SER A 620 -29.42 -34.47 0.06
CA SER A 620 -30.36 -33.67 -0.73
C SER A 620 -30.10 -33.87 -2.22
N LYS A 621 -31.18 -33.81 -3.02
CA LYS A 621 -31.11 -33.83 -4.48
C LYS A 621 -30.79 -32.46 -5.10
N GLU A 622 -30.66 -31.41 -4.28
CA GLU A 622 -30.43 -30.04 -4.75
C GLU A 622 -29.07 -29.47 -4.30
N LEU A 623 -28.43 -30.11 -3.31
CA LEU A 623 -27.25 -29.60 -2.60
C LEU A 623 -26.19 -30.70 -2.51
N LEU A 624 -24.93 -30.34 -2.80
CA LEU A 624 -23.78 -31.21 -2.57
C LEU A 624 -22.67 -30.42 -1.87
N ARG A 625 -22.15 -30.91 -0.75
CA ARG A 625 -21.06 -30.27 -0.02
C ARG A 625 -20.13 -31.33 0.58
N PHE A 626 -18.87 -30.95 0.80
CA PHE A 626 -17.91 -31.79 1.49
C PHE A 626 -18.33 -32.01 2.96
N PRO A 627 -18.40 -33.27 3.45
CA PRO A 627 -18.75 -33.58 4.83
C PRO A 627 -17.69 -33.06 5.83
N PRO A 628 -18.04 -32.22 6.82
CA PRO A 628 -17.07 -31.67 7.76
C PRO A 628 -16.29 -32.73 8.56
N LEU A 629 -16.92 -33.86 8.88
CA LEU A 629 -16.33 -34.92 9.71
C LEU A 629 -15.00 -35.46 9.14
N LEU A 630 -14.92 -35.65 7.82
CA LEU A 630 -13.72 -36.18 7.16
C LEU A 630 -12.52 -35.24 7.34
N TRP A 631 -12.75 -33.93 7.24
CA TRP A 631 -11.72 -32.94 7.52
C TRP A 631 -11.33 -32.92 9.01
N VAL A 632 -12.30 -33.01 9.92
CA VAL A 632 -12.01 -32.99 11.36
C VAL A 632 -11.12 -34.17 11.78
N ARG A 633 -11.37 -35.37 11.23
CA ARG A 633 -10.53 -36.56 11.44
C ARG A 633 -9.11 -36.34 10.90
N LEU A 634 -8.98 -35.93 9.65
CA LEU A 634 -7.67 -35.68 9.03
C LEU A 634 -6.89 -34.59 9.79
N ARG A 635 -7.57 -33.53 10.23
CA ARG A 635 -6.96 -32.45 11.02
C ARG A 635 -6.47 -32.93 12.37
N ARG A 636 -7.19 -33.82 13.07
CA ARG A 636 -6.70 -34.41 14.34
C ARG A 636 -5.38 -35.15 14.12
N ASP A 637 -5.29 -35.93 13.04
CA ASP A 637 -4.10 -36.72 12.72
C ASP A 637 -2.93 -35.88 12.19
N LEU A 638 -3.23 -34.77 11.52
CA LEU A 638 -2.26 -33.75 11.17
C LEU A 638 -1.79 -32.96 12.39
N GLY A 639 -2.67 -32.69 13.36
CA GLY A 639 -2.35 -32.09 14.66
C GLY A 639 -1.29 -30.99 14.60
N TYR A 640 -0.11 -31.30 15.11
CA TYR A 640 1.06 -30.40 15.21
C TYR A 640 1.66 -29.98 13.86
N TYR A 641 1.39 -30.69 12.76
CA TYR A 641 1.88 -30.35 11.42
C TYR A 641 1.19 -29.11 10.82
N LEU A 642 0.04 -28.70 11.37
CA LEU A 642 -0.70 -27.53 10.96
C LEU A 642 -0.41 -26.35 11.89
N ALA A 643 0.08 -25.25 11.33
CA ALA A 643 0.20 -23.96 11.99
C ALA A 643 -1.01 -23.08 11.69
N ARG A 644 -1.44 -22.31 12.69
CA ARG A 644 -2.46 -21.27 12.54
C ARG A 644 -1.79 -19.93 12.29
N ARG A 645 -2.19 -19.21 11.24
CA ARG A 645 -1.64 -17.91 10.85
C ARG A 645 -2.73 -16.82 10.85
N PRO A 646 -2.57 -15.71 11.57
CA PRO A 646 -3.49 -14.58 11.46
C PRO A 646 -3.19 -13.77 10.19
N VAL A 647 -4.17 -13.68 9.28
CA VAL A 647 -4.06 -12.99 7.98
C VAL A 647 -5.39 -12.28 7.68
N ASP A 648 -5.34 -10.98 7.40
CA ASP A 648 -6.50 -10.15 7.05
C ASP A 648 -7.70 -10.27 8.02
N GLY A 649 -7.44 -10.52 9.31
CA GLY A 649 -8.47 -10.72 10.34
C GLY A 649 -8.99 -12.16 10.46
N PHE A 650 -8.53 -13.07 9.59
CA PHE A 650 -8.88 -14.49 9.61
C PHE A 650 -7.75 -15.34 10.18
N THR A 651 -8.08 -16.50 10.75
CA THR A 651 -7.09 -17.51 11.12
C THR A 651 -7.01 -18.56 10.01
N LEU A 652 -5.90 -18.59 9.31
CA LEU A 652 -5.62 -19.55 8.23
C LEU A 652 -4.83 -20.75 8.75
N LEU A 653 -4.99 -21.88 8.09
CA LEU A 653 -4.19 -23.07 8.29
C LEU A 653 -3.10 -23.14 7.24
N ALA A 654 -1.87 -23.31 7.70
CA ALA A 654 -0.69 -23.53 6.88
C ALA A 654 0.10 -24.72 7.43
N ILE A 655 1.03 -25.26 6.64
CA ILE A 655 1.93 -26.31 7.11
C ILE A 655 3.05 -25.67 7.95
N ALA A 656 3.25 -26.19 9.17
CA ALA A 656 4.24 -25.66 10.12
C ALA A 656 5.70 -25.98 9.71
N HIS A 657 5.92 -27.15 9.12
CA HIS A 657 7.26 -27.63 8.76
C HIS A 657 7.58 -27.42 7.29
N ARG A 658 8.66 -26.68 7.01
CA ARG A 658 9.16 -26.45 5.66
C ARG A 658 9.44 -27.74 4.87
N GLN A 659 10.01 -28.76 5.51
CA GLN A 659 10.28 -30.05 4.86
C GLN A 659 9.00 -30.73 4.35
N LEU A 660 7.91 -30.66 5.11
CA LEU A 660 6.62 -31.21 4.68
C LEU A 660 6.05 -30.43 3.49
N VAL A 661 6.29 -29.11 3.42
CA VAL A 661 5.90 -28.30 2.25
C VAL A 661 6.65 -28.73 0.99
N GLU A 662 7.96 -28.99 1.10
CA GLU A 662 8.80 -29.44 -0.02
C GLU A 662 8.34 -30.83 -0.52
N VAL A 663 8.12 -31.78 0.38
CA VAL A 663 7.60 -33.11 0.04
C VAL A 663 6.21 -33.05 -0.57
N VAL A 664 5.31 -32.20 -0.06
CA VAL A 664 3.97 -32.01 -0.64
C VAL A 664 4.05 -31.44 -2.06
N ARG A 665 4.98 -30.51 -2.31
CA ARG A 665 5.17 -29.93 -3.65
C ARG A 665 5.63 -30.99 -4.65
N GLU A 666 6.58 -31.83 -4.26
CA GLU A 666 7.10 -32.89 -5.11
C GLU A 666 6.06 -34.00 -5.33
N ARG A 667 5.39 -34.45 -4.27
CA ARG A 667 4.47 -35.60 -4.30
C ARG A 667 3.11 -35.28 -4.92
N TYR A 668 2.54 -34.10 -4.67
CA TYR A 668 1.14 -33.78 -5.04
C TYR A 668 0.98 -32.61 -6.01
N LEU A 669 1.99 -31.76 -6.21
CA LEU A 669 1.89 -30.54 -7.02
C LEU A 669 2.83 -30.55 -8.24
N SER A 670 2.99 -31.70 -8.89
CA SER A 670 3.76 -31.83 -10.11
C SER A 670 2.94 -31.38 -11.34
N GLY A 671 3.57 -30.59 -12.22
CA GLY A 671 3.06 -30.22 -13.55
C GLY A 671 1.57 -29.83 -13.60
N SER A 672 0.76 -30.70 -14.22
CA SER A 672 -0.67 -30.47 -14.45
C SER A 672 -1.52 -30.45 -13.18
N GLU A 673 -1.15 -31.21 -12.15
CA GLU A 673 -1.94 -31.28 -10.91
C GLU A 673 -1.89 -29.93 -10.18
N ARG A 674 -0.73 -29.26 -10.19
CA ARG A 674 -0.59 -27.90 -9.67
C ARG A 674 -1.56 -26.93 -10.35
N ALA A 675 -1.62 -26.96 -11.69
CA ALA A 675 -2.52 -26.09 -12.45
C ALA A 675 -4.00 -26.36 -12.13
N LYS A 676 -4.38 -27.64 -11.99
CA LYS A 676 -5.74 -28.02 -11.57
C LYS A 676 -6.09 -27.48 -10.17
N ARG A 677 -5.22 -27.64 -9.17
CA ARG A 677 -5.47 -27.14 -7.81
C ARG A 677 -5.61 -25.63 -7.79
N HIS A 678 -4.74 -24.91 -8.50
CA HIS A 678 -4.90 -23.46 -8.68
C HIS A 678 -6.19 -23.09 -9.41
N GLY A 679 -6.63 -23.89 -10.39
CA GLY A 679 -7.90 -23.66 -11.09
C GLY A 679 -9.12 -23.75 -10.16
N VAL A 680 -9.16 -24.73 -9.26
CA VAL A 680 -10.26 -24.84 -8.27
C VAL A 680 -10.22 -23.69 -7.26
N LEU A 681 -9.02 -23.28 -6.82
CA LEU A 681 -8.87 -22.10 -5.96
C LEU A 681 -9.31 -20.81 -6.68
N ALA A 682 -9.00 -20.65 -7.97
CA ALA A 682 -9.46 -19.53 -8.78
C ALA A 682 -10.99 -19.52 -8.91
N ASP A 683 -11.62 -20.68 -9.16
CA ASP A 683 -13.08 -20.84 -9.18
C ASP A 683 -13.72 -20.44 -7.84
N PHE A 684 -13.07 -20.76 -6.71
CA PHE A 684 -13.50 -20.37 -5.39
C PHE A 684 -13.43 -18.85 -5.20
N PHE A 685 -12.24 -18.24 -5.35
CA PHE A 685 -12.04 -16.81 -5.10
C PHE A 685 -12.73 -15.89 -6.12
N SER A 686 -12.93 -16.34 -7.37
CA SER A 686 -13.77 -15.63 -8.35
C SER A 686 -15.23 -15.57 -7.89
N GLY A 687 -15.69 -16.60 -7.17
CA GLY A 687 -17.07 -16.77 -6.74
C GLY A 687 -17.97 -17.39 -7.83
N THR A 688 -17.37 -18.05 -8.83
CA THR A 688 -18.05 -18.59 -10.02
C THR A 688 -19.21 -19.53 -9.67
N TRP A 689 -19.01 -20.38 -8.66
CA TRP A 689 -19.97 -21.40 -8.23
C TRP A 689 -20.75 -21.00 -6.94
N SER A 690 -20.91 -19.68 -6.71
CA SER A 690 -21.63 -19.13 -5.55
C SER A 690 -23.02 -18.60 -5.92
N GLN A 691 -23.78 -18.11 -4.92
CA GLN A 691 -25.11 -17.48 -5.11
C GLN A 691 -26.17 -18.35 -5.81
N GLY A 692 -26.10 -19.68 -5.68
CA GLY A 692 -27.08 -20.61 -6.24
C GLY A 692 -26.79 -21.08 -7.65
N THR A 693 -25.63 -20.74 -8.21
CA THR A 693 -25.10 -21.36 -9.42
C THR A 693 -24.81 -22.84 -9.13
N LYS A 694 -25.29 -23.71 -10.02
CA LYS A 694 -25.18 -25.17 -9.86
C LYS A 694 -24.04 -25.69 -10.72
N LYS A 695 -23.27 -26.62 -10.17
CA LYS A 695 -22.14 -27.27 -10.84
C LYS A 695 -22.49 -28.72 -11.18
N LEU A 696 -22.23 -29.11 -12.42
CA LEU A 696 -22.45 -30.47 -12.92
C LEU A 696 -21.47 -31.46 -12.28
N ILE A 697 -21.95 -32.61 -11.83
CA ILE A 697 -21.12 -33.72 -11.35
C ILE A 697 -21.80 -35.06 -11.59
N THR A 698 -21.01 -36.08 -11.91
CA THR A 698 -21.47 -37.47 -11.99
C THR A 698 -20.98 -38.22 -10.76
N LEU A 699 -21.90 -38.69 -9.92
CA LEU A 699 -21.58 -39.48 -8.72
C LEU A 699 -21.63 -40.99 -9.03
N PRO A 700 -20.71 -41.82 -8.49
CA PRO A 700 -20.62 -43.25 -8.82
C PRO A 700 -21.92 -44.03 -8.62
N LEU A 701 -22.60 -43.84 -7.47
CA LEU A 701 -23.86 -44.54 -7.15
C LEU A 701 -25.07 -44.06 -7.95
N VAL A 702 -25.07 -42.79 -8.35
CA VAL A 702 -26.23 -42.20 -9.04
C VAL A 702 -26.14 -42.42 -10.55
N GLY A 703 -24.91 -42.52 -11.10
CA GLY A 703 -24.62 -42.83 -12.50
C GLY A 703 -25.10 -41.80 -13.53
N LYS A 704 -25.91 -40.83 -13.13
CA LYS A 704 -26.44 -39.73 -13.97
C LYS A 704 -25.76 -38.42 -13.59
N PRO A 705 -25.51 -37.51 -14.55
CA PRO A 705 -24.99 -36.18 -14.25
C PRO A 705 -26.04 -35.38 -13.46
N LEU A 706 -25.65 -34.92 -12.28
CA LEU A 706 -26.46 -34.10 -11.38
C LEU A 706 -25.98 -32.67 -11.45
N ASN A 707 -26.91 -31.72 -11.56
CA ASN A 707 -26.60 -30.30 -11.48
C ASN A 707 -26.99 -29.80 -10.07
N LEU A 708 -25.99 -29.67 -9.19
CA LEU A 708 -26.19 -29.43 -7.76
C LEU A 708 -25.54 -28.11 -7.34
N ASP A 709 -26.20 -27.38 -6.45
CA ASP A 709 -25.64 -26.19 -5.82
C ASP A 709 -24.57 -26.63 -4.82
N ARG A 710 -23.37 -26.03 -4.87
CA ARG A 710 -22.27 -26.33 -3.95
C ARG A 710 -22.32 -25.51 -2.66
N LYS A 711 -23.18 -24.48 -2.61
CA LYS A 711 -23.36 -23.53 -1.49
C LYS A 711 -22.05 -22.96 -0.95
N VAL A 712 -21.14 -22.68 -1.87
CA VAL A 712 -19.88 -21.99 -1.58
C VAL A 712 -20.16 -20.54 -1.23
N ALA A 713 -19.35 -19.99 -0.32
CA ALA A 713 -19.38 -18.60 0.07
C ALA A 713 -19.39 -17.66 -1.16
N PRO A 714 -20.24 -16.63 -1.20
CA PRO A 714 -20.09 -15.59 -2.21
C PRO A 714 -18.76 -14.84 -1.97
N GLN A 715 -18.02 -14.59 -3.04
CA GLN A 715 -16.76 -13.86 -3.03
C GLN A 715 -16.90 -12.52 -3.79
N PRO A 716 -17.62 -11.52 -3.24
CA PRO A 716 -17.66 -10.18 -3.82
C PRO A 716 -16.32 -9.46 -3.59
N LEU A 717 -16.02 -8.42 -4.38
CA LEU A 717 -14.88 -7.54 -4.13
C LEU A 717 -15.03 -6.76 -2.82
N TRP A 718 -16.25 -6.31 -2.54
CA TRP A 718 -16.63 -5.58 -1.34
C TRP A 718 -17.66 -6.40 -0.57
N PHE A 719 -17.37 -6.77 0.67
CA PHE A 719 -18.38 -7.37 1.54
C PHE A 719 -19.39 -6.32 2.04
N SER A 720 -18.93 -5.08 2.25
CA SER A 720 -19.75 -3.92 2.58
C SER A 720 -19.15 -2.65 1.97
N HIS A 721 -19.77 -1.48 2.17
CA HIS A 721 -19.24 -0.21 1.66
C HIS A 721 -17.85 0.15 2.21
N THR A 722 -17.46 -0.42 3.35
CA THR A 722 -16.21 -0.14 4.05
C THR A 722 -15.26 -1.34 4.10
N VAL A 723 -15.78 -2.57 4.01
CA VAL A 723 -14.97 -3.80 4.16
C VAL A 723 -14.73 -4.44 2.78
N ALA A 724 -13.47 -4.41 2.34
CA ALA A 724 -13.01 -5.09 1.14
C ALA A 724 -12.68 -6.56 1.40
N ASN A 725 -12.84 -7.41 0.38
CA ASN A 725 -12.46 -8.81 0.43
C ASN A 725 -10.97 -8.98 0.09
N LEU A 726 -10.11 -8.73 1.08
CA LEU A 726 -8.65 -8.78 0.93
C LEU A 726 -8.14 -10.16 0.45
N ARG A 727 -8.81 -11.23 0.86
CA ARG A 727 -8.49 -12.61 0.45
C ARG A 727 -8.66 -12.81 -1.05
N LYS A 728 -9.84 -12.45 -1.60
CA LYS A 728 -10.08 -12.49 -3.05
C LYS A 728 -9.07 -11.65 -3.82
N LEU A 729 -8.80 -10.44 -3.34
CA LEU A 729 -7.91 -9.51 -4.00
C LEU A 729 -6.49 -10.06 -4.15
N LYS A 730 -5.96 -10.77 -3.16
CA LYS A 730 -4.58 -11.32 -3.18
C LYS A 730 -4.46 -12.69 -3.85
N GLU A 731 -5.40 -13.59 -3.59
CA GLU A 731 -5.27 -14.99 -4.03
C GLU A 731 -5.76 -15.19 -5.48
N LEU A 732 -6.72 -14.39 -5.95
CA LEU A 732 -7.28 -14.55 -7.30
C LEU A 732 -6.26 -14.35 -8.44
N PRO A 733 -5.47 -13.26 -8.49
CA PRO A 733 -4.49 -13.07 -9.55
C PRO A 733 -3.45 -14.20 -9.58
N TYR A 734 -2.95 -14.56 -8.39
CA TYR A 734 -1.95 -15.62 -8.20
C TYR A 734 -2.46 -16.99 -8.67
N HIS A 735 -3.72 -17.35 -8.39
CA HIS A 735 -4.28 -18.62 -8.81
C HIS A 735 -4.70 -18.65 -10.28
N LEU A 736 -5.20 -17.56 -10.85
CA LEU A 736 -5.45 -17.47 -12.29
C LEU A 736 -4.14 -17.60 -13.09
N LEU A 737 -3.07 -16.97 -12.60
CA LEU A 737 -1.74 -17.07 -13.18
C LEU A 737 -1.22 -18.52 -13.17
N HIS A 738 -1.17 -19.17 -12.00
CA HIS A 738 -0.61 -20.52 -11.88
C HIS A 738 -1.52 -21.63 -12.41
N SER A 739 -2.81 -21.36 -12.67
CA SER A 739 -3.69 -22.27 -13.40
C SER A 739 -3.58 -22.14 -14.91
N GLY A 740 -2.86 -21.13 -15.43
CA GLY A 740 -2.72 -20.86 -16.86
C GLY A 740 -3.93 -20.16 -17.49
N ARG A 741 -4.88 -19.66 -16.71
CA ARG A 741 -6.09 -18.97 -17.19
C ARG A 741 -5.83 -17.48 -17.43
N LEU A 742 -4.94 -17.19 -18.38
CA LEU A 742 -4.44 -15.84 -18.63
C LEU A 742 -5.52 -14.87 -19.16
N GLU A 743 -6.51 -15.36 -19.92
CA GLU A 743 -7.59 -14.51 -20.44
C GLU A 743 -8.57 -14.06 -19.35
N GLU A 744 -8.90 -14.95 -18.40
CA GLU A 744 -9.67 -14.58 -17.20
C GLU A 744 -8.90 -13.59 -16.32
N LEU A 745 -7.58 -13.79 -16.16
CA LEU A 745 -6.70 -12.85 -15.46
C LEU A 745 -6.72 -11.46 -16.13
N LYS A 746 -6.63 -11.40 -17.46
CA LYS A 746 -6.71 -10.13 -18.20
C LYS A 746 -8.07 -9.46 -18.03
N GLN A 747 -9.19 -10.17 -18.15
CA GLN A 747 -10.51 -9.55 -18.16
C GLN A 747 -11.06 -9.24 -16.77
N GLU A 748 -10.94 -10.17 -15.82
CA GLU A 748 -11.58 -10.06 -14.50
C GLU A 748 -10.74 -9.31 -13.46
N VAL A 749 -9.42 -9.31 -13.63
CA VAL A 749 -8.47 -8.71 -12.69
C VAL A 749 -7.84 -7.45 -13.30
N LEU A 750 -6.97 -7.62 -14.30
CA LEU A 750 -6.17 -6.52 -14.85
C LEU A 750 -7.00 -5.53 -15.68
N GLY A 751 -8.08 -5.99 -16.31
CA GLY A 751 -9.00 -5.21 -17.13
C GLY A 751 -10.25 -4.77 -16.37
N SER A 752 -10.34 -5.07 -15.08
CA SER A 752 -11.47 -4.73 -14.23
C SER A 752 -11.15 -3.49 -13.39
N MET A 753 -11.73 -2.36 -13.77
CA MET A 753 -11.59 -1.10 -13.04
C MET A 753 -12.12 -1.20 -11.60
N SER A 754 -13.11 -2.07 -11.40
CA SER A 754 -13.66 -2.38 -10.08
C SER A 754 -12.66 -3.13 -9.19
N TRP A 755 -11.90 -4.07 -9.76
CA TRP A 755 -10.86 -4.82 -9.05
C TRP A 755 -9.67 -3.91 -8.73
N ILE A 756 -9.14 -3.18 -9.73
CA ILE A 756 -8.01 -2.25 -9.56
C ILE A 756 -8.31 -1.23 -8.46
N SER A 757 -9.51 -0.65 -8.47
CA SER A 757 -9.89 0.33 -7.43
C SER A 757 -10.12 -0.29 -6.06
N CYS A 758 -10.67 -1.50 -5.98
CA CYS A 758 -10.81 -2.20 -4.72
C CYS A 758 -9.44 -2.55 -4.12
N ARG A 759 -8.51 -3.03 -4.96
CA ARG A 759 -7.13 -3.32 -4.56
C ARG A 759 -6.38 -2.06 -4.15
N GLY A 760 -6.43 -1.01 -4.95
CA GLY A 760 -5.76 0.27 -4.65
C GLY A 760 -6.24 0.93 -3.36
N ILE A 761 -7.55 0.93 -3.09
CA ILE A 761 -8.11 1.55 -1.87
C ILE A 761 -7.80 0.74 -0.61
N SER A 762 -7.72 -0.59 -0.73
CA SER A 762 -7.56 -1.47 0.43
C SER A 762 -6.11 -1.85 0.75
N GLY A 763 -5.24 -2.02 -0.26
CA GLY A 763 -3.82 -2.36 -0.11
C GLY A 763 -2.84 -1.21 -0.38
N GLY A 764 -3.25 -0.21 -1.15
CA GLY A 764 -2.38 0.87 -1.64
C GLY A 764 -1.88 0.63 -3.06
N ILE A 765 -1.01 1.53 -3.55
CA ILE A 765 -0.51 1.48 -4.93
C ILE A 765 0.59 0.45 -5.13
N GLU A 766 1.43 0.22 -4.12
CA GLU A 766 2.56 -0.72 -4.20
C GLU A 766 2.04 -2.16 -4.31
N ASP A 767 1.11 -2.56 -3.44
CA ASP A 767 0.42 -3.85 -3.52
C ASP A 767 -0.20 -4.12 -4.91
N LEU A 768 -0.70 -3.06 -5.56
CA LEU A 768 -1.28 -3.15 -6.89
C LEU A 768 -0.18 -3.33 -7.94
N LEU A 769 0.92 -2.57 -7.87
CA LEU A 769 2.05 -2.71 -8.76
C LEU A 769 2.70 -4.09 -8.63
N ASP A 770 2.83 -4.63 -7.42
CA ASP A 770 3.32 -6.00 -7.15
C ASP A 770 2.47 -7.06 -7.87
N ASP A 771 1.14 -6.89 -7.88
CA ASP A 771 0.24 -7.81 -8.60
C ASP A 771 0.44 -7.70 -10.13
N PHE A 772 0.67 -6.49 -10.66
CA PHE A 772 1.01 -6.30 -12.07
C PHE A 772 2.39 -6.89 -12.41
N ASP A 773 3.39 -6.73 -11.54
CA ASP A 773 4.75 -7.24 -11.70
C ASP A 773 4.81 -8.76 -11.61
N LEU A 774 3.97 -9.37 -10.78
CA LEU A 774 3.77 -10.81 -10.74
C LEU A 774 3.21 -11.34 -12.08
N CYS A 775 2.30 -10.59 -12.71
CA CYS A 775 1.60 -11.01 -13.92
C CYS A 775 2.37 -10.69 -15.21
N ALA A 776 3.13 -9.59 -15.26
CA ALA A 776 3.76 -9.06 -16.47
C ALA A 776 4.71 -10.06 -17.18
N PRO A 777 5.59 -10.82 -16.50
CA PRO A 777 6.50 -11.78 -17.16
C PRO A 777 5.78 -12.94 -17.86
N HIS A 778 4.51 -13.18 -17.53
CA HIS A 778 3.71 -14.29 -18.05
C HIS A 778 2.68 -13.85 -19.09
N LEU A 779 2.53 -12.54 -19.30
CA LEU A 779 1.56 -11.94 -20.21
C LEU A 779 2.30 -11.19 -21.33
N ASP A 780 2.34 -11.79 -22.52
CA ASP A 780 2.91 -11.19 -23.74
C ASP A 780 2.00 -10.09 -24.31
N SER A 781 1.67 -9.07 -23.52
CA SER A 781 0.83 -7.95 -23.95
C SER A 781 1.41 -6.60 -23.54
N PRO A 782 1.68 -5.67 -24.48
CA PRO A 782 2.18 -4.34 -24.15
C PRO A 782 1.16 -3.52 -23.34
N GLU A 783 -0.13 -3.87 -23.43
CA GLU A 783 -1.22 -3.21 -22.71
C GLU A 783 -1.05 -3.29 -21.18
N VAL A 784 -0.55 -4.40 -20.66
CA VAL A 784 -0.29 -4.57 -19.22
C VAL A 784 0.82 -3.63 -18.77
N GLY A 785 1.85 -3.43 -19.60
CA GLY A 785 2.91 -2.45 -19.37
C GLY A 785 2.36 -1.02 -19.32
N LEU A 786 1.49 -0.64 -20.26
CA LEU A 786 0.87 0.69 -20.28
C LEU A 786 0.01 0.95 -19.04
N VAL A 787 -0.78 -0.02 -18.59
CA VAL A 787 -1.60 0.13 -17.38
C VAL A 787 -0.73 0.21 -16.13
N ARG A 788 0.30 -0.65 -16.03
CA ARG A 788 1.29 -0.62 -14.94
C ARG A 788 1.98 0.74 -14.86
N GLU A 789 2.46 1.27 -15.98
CA GLU A 789 3.10 2.58 -16.03
C GLU A 789 2.12 3.72 -15.71
N ALA A 790 0.87 3.64 -16.18
CA ALA A 790 -0.16 4.60 -15.81
C ALA A 790 -0.38 4.62 -14.29
N LEU A 791 -0.42 3.45 -13.65
CA LEU A 791 -0.50 3.32 -12.18
C LEU A 791 0.75 3.88 -11.50
N GLN A 792 1.95 3.64 -12.02
CA GLN A 792 3.20 4.20 -11.48
C GLN A 792 3.20 5.74 -11.57
N LEU A 793 2.67 6.31 -12.65
CA LEU A 793 2.52 7.75 -12.83
C LEU A 793 1.45 8.37 -11.91
N CYS A 794 0.48 7.59 -11.41
CA CYS A 794 -0.50 8.04 -10.42
C CYS A 794 0.10 8.27 -9.02
N ARG A 795 1.30 7.73 -8.73
CA ARG A 795 1.92 7.75 -7.40
C ARG A 795 1.90 9.13 -6.71
N PRO A 796 2.30 10.24 -7.36
CA PRO A 796 2.29 11.55 -6.71
C PRO A 796 0.88 12.05 -6.33
N ALA A 797 -0.13 11.79 -7.18
CA ALA A 797 -1.51 12.18 -6.92
C ALA A 797 -2.09 11.40 -5.73
N VAL A 798 -1.76 10.12 -5.65
CA VAL A 798 -2.19 9.21 -4.58
C VAL A 798 -1.53 9.55 -3.26
N GLU A 799 -0.22 9.82 -3.24
CA GLU A 799 0.49 10.21 -2.01
C GLU A 799 -0.04 11.53 -1.42
N LEU A 800 -0.56 12.43 -2.26
CA LEU A 800 -1.12 13.70 -1.82
C LEU A 800 -2.54 13.59 -1.26
N ARG A 801 -3.40 12.78 -1.90
CA ARG A 801 -4.86 12.72 -1.63
C ARG A 801 -5.36 11.39 -1.08
N GLY A 802 -4.51 10.40 -0.91
CA GLY A 802 -4.94 9.02 -0.67
C GLY A 802 -5.64 8.40 -1.88
N MET A 803 -5.82 7.07 -1.83
CA MET A 803 -6.50 6.32 -2.88
C MET A 803 -8.03 6.45 -2.76
N GLU A 804 -8.66 7.09 -3.75
CA GLU A 804 -10.11 7.10 -3.94
C GLU A 804 -10.51 6.55 -5.30
N ARG A 805 -11.77 6.06 -5.42
CA ARG A 805 -12.30 5.56 -6.69
C ARG A 805 -12.34 6.67 -7.74
N SER A 806 -12.83 7.85 -7.39
CA SER A 806 -12.89 9.01 -8.29
C SER A 806 -11.51 9.38 -8.83
N LEU A 807 -10.52 9.56 -7.94
CA LEU A 807 -9.16 9.94 -8.32
C LEU A 807 -8.52 8.91 -9.25
N LEU A 808 -8.57 7.63 -8.88
CA LEU A 808 -7.98 6.56 -9.69
C LEU A 808 -8.65 6.47 -11.07
N TYR A 809 -9.97 6.66 -11.14
CA TYR A 809 -10.70 6.63 -12.40
C TYR A 809 -10.36 7.82 -13.28
N THR A 810 -10.24 9.02 -12.71
CA THR A 810 -9.86 10.22 -13.44
C THR A 810 -8.43 10.10 -13.98
N GLU A 811 -7.48 9.71 -13.13
CA GLU A 811 -6.07 9.55 -13.52
C GLU A 811 -5.89 8.50 -14.62
N LEU A 812 -6.45 7.30 -14.43
CA LEU A 812 -6.33 6.23 -15.44
C LEU A 812 -7.04 6.61 -16.74
N LEU A 813 -8.26 7.16 -16.67
CA LEU A 813 -8.98 7.57 -17.87
C LEU A 813 -8.22 8.67 -18.62
N ALA A 814 -7.70 9.69 -17.94
CA ALA A 814 -6.99 10.80 -18.58
C ALA A 814 -5.60 10.44 -19.12
N ARG A 815 -4.94 9.39 -18.59
CA ARG A 815 -3.65 8.90 -19.11
C ARG A 815 -3.81 7.90 -20.25
N LEU A 816 -4.78 7.00 -20.12
CA LEU A 816 -4.99 5.90 -21.05
C LEU A 816 -5.90 6.25 -22.24
N HIS A 817 -6.56 7.42 -22.21
CA HIS A 817 -7.50 7.83 -23.26
C HIS A 817 -6.91 7.72 -24.68
N PHE A 818 -5.65 8.12 -24.86
CA PHE A 818 -4.94 8.09 -26.15
C PHE A 818 -4.79 6.67 -26.71
N PHE A 819 -4.72 5.66 -25.85
CA PHE A 819 -4.52 4.26 -26.21
C PHE A 819 -5.81 3.45 -26.25
N ALA A 820 -6.94 4.03 -25.85
CA ALA A 820 -8.22 3.32 -25.79
C ALA A 820 -8.66 2.76 -27.15
N THR A 821 -8.29 3.44 -28.24
CA THR A 821 -8.60 3.02 -29.62
C THR A 821 -7.58 2.03 -30.19
N SER A 822 -6.29 2.17 -29.83
CA SER A 822 -5.22 1.29 -30.31
C SER A 822 -5.16 -0.05 -29.57
N HIS A 823 -5.54 -0.05 -28.29
CA HIS A 823 -5.48 -1.18 -27.38
C HIS A 823 -6.85 -1.47 -26.74
N PRO A 824 -7.83 -1.99 -27.51
CA PRO A 824 -9.21 -2.11 -27.06
C PRO A 824 -9.42 -3.21 -26.00
N ALA A 825 -8.56 -4.23 -25.95
CA ALA A 825 -8.77 -5.43 -25.16
C ALA A 825 -8.74 -5.16 -23.65
N LEU A 826 -7.69 -4.49 -23.16
CA LEU A 826 -7.53 -4.13 -21.76
C LEU A 826 -7.80 -2.63 -21.56
N VAL A 827 -7.10 -1.78 -22.31
CA VAL A 827 -7.12 -0.32 -22.09
C VAL A 827 -8.47 0.27 -22.50
N GLY A 828 -8.96 -0.07 -23.68
CA GLY A 828 -10.30 0.36 -24.13
C GLY A 828 -11.40 -0.08 -23.17
N GLN A 829 -11.32 -1.32 -22.66
CA GLN A 829 -12.27 -1.84 -21.67
C GLN A 829 -12.24 -1.05 -20.35
N LEU A 830 -11.04 -0.72 -19.83
CA LEU A 830 -10.87 0.09 -18.62
C LEU A 830 -11.44 1.51 -18.81
N CYS A 831 -11.17 2.14 -19.96
CA CYS A 831 -11.70 3.47 -20.27
C CYS A 831 -13.23 3.48 -20.34
N GLN A 832 -13.84 2.47 -20.97
CA GLN A 832 -15.30 2.31 -21.02
C GLN A 832 -15.90 2.10 -19.64
N GLN A 833 -15.28 1.27 -18.80
CA GLN A 833 -15.71 1.07 -17.42
C GLN A 833 -15.64 2.36 -16.60
N ALA A 834 -14.56 3.13 -16.73
CA ALA A 834 -14.41 4.40 -16.05
C ALA A 834 -15.52 5.40 -16.47
N GLN A 835 -15.77 5.54 -17.78
CA GLN A 835 -16.84 6.38 -18.31
C GLN A 835 -18.23 5.95 -17.80
N SER A 836 -18.51 4.64 -17.78
CA SER A 836 -19.79 4.11 -17.27
C SER A 836 -19.98 4.41 -15.77
N TRP A 837 -18.89 4.37 -14.99
CA TRP A 837 -18.92 4.68 -13.57
C TRP A 837 -19.20 6.16 -13.32
N PHE A 838 -18.56 7.05 -14.09
CA PHE A 838 -18.80 8.48 -13.99
C PHE A 838 -20.28 8.83 -14.25
N GLN A 839 -20.93 8.20 -15.23
CA GLN A 839 -22.37 8.39 -15.50
C GLN A 839 -23.28 8.00 -14.33
N LEU A 840 -22.84 7.10 -13.45
CA LEU A 840 -23.59 6.59 -12.31
C LEU A 840 -23.21 7.28 -10.99
N CYS A 841 -22.21 8.15 -10.98
CA CYS A 841 -21.67 8.74 -9.76
C CYS A 841 -22.63 9.79 -9.16
N ALA A 842 -23.06 9.57 -7.92
CA ALA A 842 -23.95 10.50 -7.20
C ALA A 842 -23.24 11.77 -6.67
N HIS A 843 -21.91 11.73 -6.51
CA HIS A 843 -21.13 12.80 -5.91
C HIS A 843 -20.66 13.80 -6.96
N PRO A 844 -20.46 15.09 -6.60
CA PRO A 844 -19.93 16.09 -7.53
C PRO A 844 -18.53 15.68 -8.01
N VAL A 845 -18.39 15.40 -9.31
CA VAL A 845 -17.14 14.91 -9.91
C VAL A 845 -16.85 15.60 -11.23
N LEU A 846 -15.56 15.78 -11.50
CA LEU A 846 -15.04 16.24 -12.78
C LEU A 846 -14.69 15.02 -13.64
N VAL A 847 -15.37 14.92 -14.78
CA VAL A 847 -15.28 13.77 -15.69
C VAL A 847 -14.41 14.15 -16.88
N PRO A 848 -13.24 13.50 -17.08
CA PRO A 848 -12.37 13.79 -18.20
C PRO A 848 -13.01 13.31 -19.51
N LEU A 849 -13.08 14.21 -20.51
CA LEU A 849 -13.59 13.92 -21.86
C LEU A 849 -12.50 13.52 -22.85
N GLY A 850 -11.24 13.77 -22.50
CA GLY A 850 -10.07 13.47 -23.32
C GLY A 850 -8.82 13.29 -22.45
N GLY A 851 -7.73 12.85 -23.08
CA GLY A 851 -6.45 12.74 -22.40
C GLY A 851 -5.80 14.11 -22.22
N PHE A 852 -5.54 14.50 -20.97
CA PHE A 852 -4.82 15.73 -20.63
C PHE A 852 -3.65 15.49 -19.67
N LEU A 853 -3.43 14.23 -19.29
CA LEU A 853 -2.30 13.81 -18.48
C LEU A 853 -1.25 13.17 -19.36
N GLN A 854 -0.01 13.15 -18.87
CA GLN A 854 1.08 12.48 -19.58
C GLN A 854 0.74 11.00 -19.81
N PRO A 855 0.71 10.53 -21.07
CA PRO A 855 0.42 9.14 -21.38
C PRO A 855 1.56 8.21 -20.89
N PRO A 856 1.26 6.95 -20.53
CA PRO A 856 2.28 5.92 -20.34
C PRO A 856 3.04 5.63 -21.64
N GLY A 857 4.22 5.01 -21.54
CA GLY A 857 5.13 4.72 -22.64
C GLY A 857 6.06 5.87 -23.04
N GLY A 858 6.00 7.00 -22.33
CA GLY A 858 6.87 8.16 -22.55
C GLY A 858 8.26 8.02 -21.91
N PRO A 859 9.15 9.00 -22.10
CA PRO A 859 10.49 8.99 -21.49
C PRO A 859 10.43 9.08 -19.96
N LEU A 860 9.35 9.62 -19.38
CA LEU A 860 9.21 9.74 -17.95
C LEU A 860 8.94 8.36 -17.35
N ARG A 861 9.98 7.75 -16.80
CA ARG A 861 9.89 6.44 -16.16
C ARG A 861 9.29 6.51 -14.77
N ALA A 862 9.69 7.52 -13.98
CA ALA A 862 9.19 7.66 -12.62
C ALA A 862 9.23 9.11 -12.13
N THR A 863 8.25 9.47 -11.28
CA THR A 863 8.32 10.65 -10.43
C THR A 863 8.53 10.17 -9.00
N LEU A 864 9.73 10.38 -8.48
CA LEU A 864 10.12 9.89 -7.16
C LEU A 864 9.90 11.01 -6.13
N SER A 865 8.89 10.79 -5.28
CA SER A 865 8.53 11.61 -4.14
C SER A 865 9.05 10.98 -2.84
N GLY A 866 9.43 11.81 -1.87
CA GLY A 866 10.02 11.33 -0.62
C GLY A 866 10.68 12.43 0.21
N CYS A 867 11.18 13.48 -0.45
CA CYS A 867 11.74 14.65 0.22
C CYS A 867 10.63 15.59 0.70
N HIS A 868 10.86 16.30 1.80
CA HIS A 868 9.91 17.27 2.36
C HIS A 868 10.06 18.68 1.77
N LYS A 869 11.27 19.03 1.31
CA LYS A 869 11.60 20.31 0.66
C LYS A 869 12.36 20.11 -0.64
N GLY A 870 12.71 21.23 -1.28
CA GLY A 870 13.43 21.30 -2.54
C GLY A 870 14.76 20.54 -2.54
N ILE A 871 15.12 20.03 -3.72
CA ILE A 871 16.38 19.32 -3.96
C ILE A 871 17.46 20.31 -4.41
N THR A 872 18.61 20.29 -3.75
CA THR A 872 19.68 21.28 -3.91
C THR A 872 21.01 20.69 -4.36
N ALA A 873 21.21 19.38 -4.19
CA ALA A 873 22.37 18.67 -4.71
C ALA A 873 21.95 17.28 -5.23
N MET A 874 22.65 16.79 -6.25
CA MET A 874 22.41 15.47 -6.83
C MET A 874 23.70 14.89 -7.39
N ALA A 875 23.94 13.61 -7.17
CA ALA A 875 25.06 12.86 -7.73
C ALA A 875 24.66 11.41 -7.99
N TRP A 876 25.05 10.85 -9.13
CA TRP A 876 24.73 9.46 -9.51
C TRP A 876 26.02 8.62 -9.54
N GLY A 877 26.06 7.51 -8.81
CA GLY A 877 27.10 6.48 -8.89
C GLY A 877 26.72 5.39 -9.88
N VAL A 878 27.42 5.30 -11.02
CA VAL A 878 27.06 4.41 -12.14
C VAL A 878 27.23 2.93 -11.80
N GLU A 879 28.34 2.56 -11.15
CA GLU A 879 28.71 1.16 -10.84
C GLU A 879 27.66 0.46 -9.96
N GLU A 880 27.23 1.12 -8.88
CA GLU A 880 26.28 0.59 -7.90
C GLU A 880 24.82 0.99 -8.21
N LYS A 881 24.58 1.75 -9.29
CA LYS A 881 23.27 2.32 -9.68
C LYS A 881 22.59 3.11 -8.54
N LEU A 882 23.39 3.78 -7.72
CA LEU A 882 22.93 4.59 -6.59
C LEU A 882 22.80 6.06 -6.99
N LEU A 883 21.68 6.69 -6.66
CA LEU A 883 21.48 8.13 -6.83
C LEU A 883 21.42 8.80 -5.45
N VAL A 884 22.31 9.75 -5.18
CA VAL A 884 22.36 10.50 -3.92
C VAL A 884 21.82 11.91 -4.15
N ILE A 885 20.90 12.31 -3.29
CA ILE A 885 20.18 13.58 -3.38
C ILE A 885 20.35 14.33 -2.07
N GLY A 886 20.71 15.60 -2.12
CA GLY A 886 20.73 16.53 -0.99
C GLY A 886 19.52 17.47 -1.02
N THR A 887 18.92 17.71 0.14
CA THR A 887 17.72 18.55 0.29
C THR A 887 18.00 19.85 1.04
N GLN A 888 17.07 20.81 0.93
CA GLN A 888 17.05 22.05 1.72
C GLN A 888 16.97 21.86 3.24
N ASP A 889 16.51 20.70 3.71
CA ASP A 889 16.38 20.38 5.14
C ASP A 889 17.66 19.79 5.77
N GLY A 890 18.71 19.55 4.98
CA GLY A 890 19.92 18.85 5.47
C GLY A 890 19.83 17.34 5.42
N ILE A 891 18.75 16.79 4.89
CA ILE A 891 18.65 15.35 4.67
C ILE A 891 19.27 15.02 3.32
N MET A 892 20.10 13.98 3.28
CA MET A 892 20.45 13.33 2.02
C MET A 892 19.70 12.01 1.87
N ALA A 893 19.25 11.70 0.66
CA ALA A 893 18.61 10.44 0.34
C ALA A 893 19.45 9.69 -0.71
N VAL A 894 19.77 8.42 -0.42
CA VAL A 894 20.41 7.48 -1.34
C VAL A 894 19.32 6.59 -1.92
N TRP A 895 19.19 6.58 -3.23
CA TRP A 895 18.18 5.84 -3.98
C TRP A 895 18.81 4.69 -4.74
N ASP A 896 18.15 3.54 -4.70
CA ASP A 896 18.36 2.47 -5.67
C ASP A 896 17.59 2.83 -6.94
N MET A 897 18.30 2.90 -8.06
CA MET A 897 17.67 3.20 -9.35
C MET A 897 17.15 1.95 -10.07
N GLU A 898 17.48 0.74 -9.60
CA GLU A 898 16.86 -0.50 -10.08
C GLU A 898 15.46 -0.66 -9.47
N GLU A 899 15.41 -0.67 -8.14
CA GLU A 899 14.17 -0.86 -7.38
C GLU A 899 13.34 0.43 -7.27
N GLN A 900 13.90 1.59 -7.58
CA GLN A 900 13.27 2.92 -7.41
C GLN A 900 12.84 3.23 -5.97
N HIS A 901 13.58 2.72 -5.01
CA HIS A 901 13.34 2.93 -3.58
C HIS A 901 14.52 3.66 -2.93
N VAL A 902 14.24 4.45 -1.89
CA VAL A 902 15.28 5.01 -1.02
C VAL A 902 15.92 3.86 -0.24
N ILE A 903 17.23 3.69 -0.38
CA ILE A 903 18.02 2.74 0.41
C ILE A 903 18.35 3.37 1.77
N HIS A 904 18.88 4.59 1.77
CA HIS A 904 19.30 5.29 3.00
C HIS A 904 18.82 6.73 3.02
N MET A 905 18.39 7.23 4.17
CA MET A 905 18.40 8.68 4.42
C MET A 905 19.48 9.01 5.42
N LEU A 906 20.43 9.81 4.97
CA LEU A 906 21.58 10.24 5.74
C LEU A 906 21.20 11.53 6.45
N THR A 907 20.94 11.41 7.75
CA THR A 907 20.64 12.51 8.65
C THR A 907 21.88 12.83 9.47
N GLY A 908 22.52 13.96 9.17
CA GLY A 908 23.69 14.45 9.89
C GLY A 908 23.85 15.95 9.74
N HIS A 909 23.52 16.47 8.56
CA HIS A 909 23.46 17.91 8.33
C HIS A 909 22.24 18.55 8.99
N THR A 910 22.44 19.76 9.49
CA THR A 910 21.42 20.62 10.12
C THR A 910 21.02 21.81 9.25
N GLY A 911 21.61 21.93 8.05
CA GLY A 911 21.32 22.97 7.06
C GLY A 911 21.25 22.40 5.64
N GLU A 912 20.90 23.23 4.66
CA GLU A 912 20.78 22.84 3.25
C GLU A 912 22.08 22.18 2.72
N VAL A 913 21.94 20.99 2.14
CA VAL A 913 23.06 20.30 1.46
C VAL A 913 23.31 20.96 0.11
N ARG A 914 24.49 21.57 -0.05
CA ARG A 914 24.84 22.36 -1.25
C ARG A 914 25.63 21.57 -2.27
N CYS A 915 26.40 20.58 -1.84
CA CYS A 915 27.24 19.78 -2.72
C CYS A 915 27.33 18.33 -2.23
N VAL A 916 27.33 17.39 -3.19
CA VAL A 916 27.50 15.96 -2.95
C VAL A 916 28.44 15.41 -4.03
N LYS A 917 29.43 14.61 -3.65
CA LYS A 917 30.37 13.94 -4.56
C LYS A 917 30.51 12.47 -4.20
N ILE A 918 30.23 11.60 -5.15
CA ILE A 918 30.36 10.14 -5.03
C ILE A 918 31.73 9.72 -5.55
N PHE A 919 32.38 8.78 -4.86
CA PHE A 919 33.72 8.31 -5.17
C PHE A 919 33.90 6.83 -4.72
N ALA A 920 35.08 6.25 -4.92
CA ALA A 920 35.40 4.85 -4.64
C ALA A 920 34.47 3.87 -5.36
N LYS A 921 34.32 4.04 -6.69
CA LYS A 921 33.41 3.24 -7.54
C LYS A 921 31.95 3.21 -7.06
N GLY A 922 31.45 4.31 -6.48
CA GLY A 922 30.05 4.39 -6.06
C GLY A 922 29.77 3.95 -4.63
N THR A 923 30.80 3.64 -3.83
CA THR A 923 30.62 3.13 -2.46
C THR A 923 30.61 4.21 -1.39
N LEU A 924 31.25 5.36 -1.63
CA LEU A 924 31.37 6.46 -0.66
C LEU A 924 30.84 7.77 -1.25
N ALA A 925 30.33 8.66 -0.41
CA ALA A 925 29.94 10.02 -0.79
C ALA A 925 30.40 11.06 0.23
N ASN A 926 30.90 12.19 -0.26
CA ASN A 926 31.15 13.37 0.55
C ASN A 926 30.06 14.41 0.34
N SER A 927 29.60 15.06 1.41
CA SER A 927 28.61 16.13 1.35
C SER A 927 29.06 17.37 2.12
N ALA A 928 28.64 18.54 1.62
CA ALA A 928 28.84 19.84 2.24
C ALA A 928 27.50 20.56 2.41
N SER A 929 27.32 21.22 3.55
CA SER A 929 26.07 21.87 3.94
C SER A 929 26.29 23.27 4.46
N LYS A 930 25.21 24.06 4.49
CA LYS A 930 25.17 25.40 5.10
C LYS A 930 25.39 25.41 6.62
N ASP A 931 25.44 24.26 7.28
CA ASP A 931 25.79 24.10 8.70
C ASP A 931 27.29 24.12 8.99
N TYR A 932 28.13 24.28 7.95
CA TYR A 932 29.58 24.30 8.04
C TYR A 932 30.24 22.97 8.39
N THR A 933 29.54 21.85 8.16
CA THR A 933 30.10 20.51 8.28
C THR A 933 30.28 19.83 6.92
N LEU A 934 31.27 18.95 6.85
CA LEU A 934 31.41 17.96 5.79
C LEU A 934 31.17 16.59 6.38
N HIS A 935 30.39 15.78 5.69
CA HIS A 935 30.14 14.41 6.11
C HIS A 935 30.64 13.46 5.04
N LEU A 936 31.44 12.47 5.46
CA LEU A 936 31.81 11.34 4.62
C LEU A 936 30.87 10.18 4.91
N TRP A 937 30.12 9.76 3.91
CA TRP A 937 29.14 8.70 3.97
C TRP A 937 29.62 7.45 3.27
N ASN A 938 29.31 6.30 3.84
CA ASN A 938 29.31 5.04 3.11
C ASN A 938 27.91 4.81 2.54
N LEU A 939 27.81 4.81 1.21
CA LEU A 939 26.54 4.67 0.50
C LEU A 939 25.98 3.24 0.58
N LEU A 940 26.84 2.25 0.76
CA LEU A 940 26.40 0.87 0.94
C LEU A 940 25.83 0.69 2.35
N SER A 941 26.50 1.25 3.35
CA SER A 941 26.09 1.07 4.74
C SER A 941 25.12 2.10 5.30
N GLY A 942 24.94 3.22 4.61
CA GLY A 942 24.15 4.36 5.09
C GLY A 942 24.80 5.10 6.28
N GLN A 943 26.02 4.74 6.64
CA GLN A 943 26.69 5.29 7.83
C GLN A 943 27.55 6.47 7.48
N GLU A 944 27.58 7.41 8.41
CA GLU A 944 28.61 8.43 8.46
C GLU A 944 29.91 7.79 8.94
N LYS A 945 30.98 7.90 8.14
CA LYS A 945 32.33 7.53 8.57
C LYS A 945 32.88 8.56 9.54
N PHE A 946 32.90 9.83 9.14
CA PHE A 946 33.41 10.93 9.96
C PHE A 946 32.69 12.24 9.62
N THR A 947 32.46 13.06 10.65
CA THR A 947 32.08 14.46 10.52
C THR A 947 33.33 15.31 10.58
N ILE A 948 33.47 16.23 9.63
CA ILE A 948 34.53 17.23 9.62
C ILE A 948 33.88 18.59 9.83
N TRP A 949 34.29 19.28 10.88
CA TRP A 949 33.93 20.69 11.07
C TRP A 949 34.85 21.56 10.21
N ASP A 950 34.33 22.16 9.14
CA ASP A 950 35.13 22.96 8.19
C ASP A 950 35.52 24.35 8.76
N GLY A 951 34.90 24.75 9.87
CA GLY A 951 35.13 26.06 10.50
C GLY A 951 34.30 27.15 9.85
N GLY A 952 33.04 27.30 10.28
CA GLY A 952 32.16 28.36 9.80
C GLY A 952 32.45 29.74 10.41
N SER A 953 32.52 30.76 9.55
CA SER A 953 32.40 32.17 9.95
C SER A 953 30.94 32.44 10.35
N LYS A 954 30.69 33.01 11.54
CA LYS A 954 29.32 33.39 11.97
C LYS A 954 28.73 34.57 11.17
N ASN A 955 29.49 35.15 10.25
CA ASN A 955 29.04 36.29 9.45
C ASN A 955 28.18 35.81 8.27
N PRO A 956 26.87 36.15 8.21
CA PRO A 956 26.01 35.83 7.08
C PRO A 956 26.38 36.60 5.79
N ALA A 957 27.37 37.50 5.82
CA ALA A 957 27.74 38.38 4.71
C ALA A 957 28.76 37.79 3.72
N GLU A 958 29.39 36.66 4.02
CA GLU A 958 30.34 36.02 3.10
C GLU A 958 29.60 35.22 2.01
N PRO A 959 30.00 35.30 0.72
CA PRO A 959 29.42 34.49 -0.34
C PRO A 959 29.71 32.99 -0.09
N GLN A 960 28.66 32.25 0.26
CA GLN A 960 28.73 30.83 0.64
C GLN A 960 28.77 29.92 -0.59
N ILE A 961 29.88 29.97 -1.34
CA ILE A 961 30.18 28.96 -2.37
C ILE A 961 30.76 27.75 -1.65
N TRP A 962 30.03 26.64 -1.67
CA TRP A 962 30.45 25.36 -1.09
C TRP A 962 30.88 24.43 -2.22
N ASN A 963 32.18 24.43 -2.55
CA ASN A 963 32.74 23.49 -3.50
C ASN A 963 33.48 22.36 -2.79
N LEU A 964 33.19 21.14 -3.19
CA LEU A 964 33.86 19.93 -2.74
C LEU A 964 34.58 19.26 -3.90
N HIS A 965 35.85 18.92 -3.70
CA HIS A 965 36.63 18.10 -4.61
C HIS A 965 37.24 16.92 -3.87
N VAL A 966 37.11 15.71 -4.44
CA VAL A 966 37.68 14.48 -3.88
C VAL A 966 38.84 14.04 -4.76
N ASP A 967 40.03 13.94 -4.18
CA ASP A 967 41.19 13.32 -4.80
C ASP A 967 41.33 11.88 -4.26
N GLU A 968 40.88 10.91 -5.05
CA GLU A 968 40.98 9.49 -4.69
C GLU A 968 42.43 8.98 -4.66
N ALA A 969 43.30 9.52 -5.52
CA ALA A 969 44.67 9.03 -5.66
C ALA A 969 45.52 9.38 -4.43
N HIS A 970 45.37 10.61 -3.91
CA HIS A 970 46.04 11.05 -2.69
C HIS A 970 45.20 10.86 -1.43
N LYS A 971 43.96 10.38 -1.56
CA LYS A 971 42.99 10.24 -0.47
C LYS A 971 42.76 11.54 0.31
N VAL A 972 42.50 12.64 -0.40
CA VAL A 972 42.26 13.97 0.20
C VAL A 972 40.93 14.55 -0.27
N VAL A 973 40.19 15.17 0.64
CA VAL A 973 39.02 16.02 0.35
C VAL A 973 39.43 17.48 0.48
N TYR A 974 39.11 18.25 -0.54
CA TYR A 974 39.26 19.70 -0.50
C TYR A 974 37.88 20.34 -0.36
N SER A 975 37.69 21.13 0.68
CA SER A 975 36.53 21.99 0.89
C SER A 975 36.94 23.44 0.71
N ALA A 976 36.21 24.16 -0.13
CA ALA A 976 36.36 25.60 -0.28
C ALA A 976 35.17 26.31 0.37
N SER A 977 35.46 27.18 1.32
CA SER A 977 34.51 28.07 1.99
C SER A 977 35.00 29.52 1.84
N GLY A 978 34.58 30.18 0.76
CA GLY A 978 34.92 31.58 0.48
C GLY A 978 36.43 31.83 0.35
N SER A 979 37.07 32.31 1.42
CA SER A 979 38.50 32.61 1.48
C SER A 979 39.35 31.52 2.15
N LYS A 980 38.74 30.39 2.54
CA LYS A 980 39.43 29.28 3.21
C LYS A 980 39.29 28.02 2.38
N ILE A 981 40.41 27.30 2.23
CA ILE A 981 40.40 25.94 1.68
C ILE A 981 41.00 25.01 2.71
N ASN A 982 40.27 23.96 3.05
CA ASN A 982 40.76 22.93 3.94
C ASN A 982 40.96 21.65 3.15
N ALA A 983 42.14 21.06 3.35
CA ALA A 983 42.47 19.74 2.84
C ALA A 983 42.36 18.76 4.01
N TRP A 984 41.49 17.78 3.87
CA TRP A 984 41.20 16.77 4.88
C TRP A 984 41.59 15.40 4.35
N ASN A 985 42.21 14.58 5.19
CA ASN A 985 42.51 13.21 4.81
C ASN A 985 41.20 12.40 4.78
N LEU A 986 40.92 11.72 3.66
CA LEU A 986 39.72 10.90 3.46
C LEU A 986 39.62 9.74 4.46
N GLU A 987 40.74 9.24 4.98
CA GLU A 987 40.77 8.07 5.87
C GLU A 987 40.78 8.45 7.36
N THR A 988 41.51 9.49 7.74
CA THR A 988 41.67 9.87 9.16
C THR A 988 40.79 11.04 9.58
N ALA A 989 40.17 11.76 8.64
CA ALA A 989 39.48 13.03 8.88
C ALA A 989 40.35 14.13 9.53
N GLU A 990 41.67 13.92 9.59
CA GLU A 990 42.60 14.92 10.10
C GLU A 990 42.83 16.02 9.06
N PRO A 991 42.99 17.28 9.50
CA PRO A 991 43.38 18.36 8.60
C PRO A 991 44.80 18.13 8.12
N VAL A 992 44.99 17.94 6.81
CA VAL A 992 46.31 17.82 6.17
C VAL A 992 46.97 19.21 6.13
N PHE A 993 46.21 20.22 5.71
CA PHE A 993 46.57 21.63 5.78
C PHE A 993 45.33 22.49 5.55
N HIS A 994 45.44 23.77 5.87
CA HIS A 994 44.48 24.79 5.48
C HIS A 994 45.19 25.92 4.75
N ILE A 995 44.51 26.50 3.77
CA ILE A 995 44.98 27.64 2.99
C ILE A 995 44.04 28.80 3.32
N LEU A 996 44.62 29.88 3.84
CA LEU A 996 43.92 31.13 4.10
C LEU A 996 44.22 32.10 2.96
N GLY A 997 43.18 32.50 2.26
CA GLY A 997 43.18 33.56 1.27
C GLY A 997 42.78 34.91 1.86
N ASP A 998 42.76 35.92 1.01
CA ASP A 998 42.37 37.27 1.41
C ASP A 998 40.84 37.36 1.48
N ALA A 999 40.30 37.81 2.62
CA ALA A 999 38.85 37.93 2.81
C ALA A 999 38.19 38.94 1.84
N SER A 1000 38.95 39.89 1.29
CA SER A 1000 38.50 40.83 0.27
C SER A 1000 38.33 40.19 -1.12
N ASP A 1001 39.07 39.12 -1.41
CA ASP A 1001 39.10 38.45 -2.71
C ASP A 1001 38.89 36.93 -2.53
N PRO A 1002 37.64 36.48 -2.25
CA PRO A 1002 37.35 35.07 -2.02
C PRO A 1002 37.58 34.23 -3.28
N TRP A 1003 37.92 32.95 -3.10
CA TRP A 1003 38.05 32.01 -4.21
C TRP A 1003 36.68 31.59 -4.71
N MET A 1004 36.43 31.77 -6.00
CA MET A 1004 35.17 31.41 -6.65
C MET A 1004 35.20 29.98 -7.18
N CYS A 1005 36.38 29.51 -7.59
CA CYS A 1005 36.55 28.22 -8.26
C CYS A 1005 37.79 27.48 -7.74
N MET A 1006 37.69 26.16 -7.65
CA MET A 1006 38.75 25.28 -7.17
C MET A 1006 38.78 24.01 -8.01
N ALA A 1007 39.99 23.53 -8.35
CA ALA A 1007 40.19 22.25 -9.01
C ALA A 1007 41.49 21.61 -8.55
N VAL A 1008 41.50 20.28 -8.46
CA VAL A 1008 42.73 19.51 -8.20
C VAL A 1008 43.16 18.83 -9.49
N LEU A 1009 44.41 19.05 -9.88
CA LEU A 1009 45.06 18.31 -10.95
C LEU A 1009 45.84 17.16 -10.33
N ALA A 1010 45.18 15.99 -10.19
CA ALA A 1010 45.79 14.81 -9.58
C ALA A 1010 47.10 14.40 -10.30
N SER A 1011 47.14 14.53 -11.63
CA SER A 1011 48.33 14.23 -12.45
C SER A 1011 49.55 15.12 -12.18
N GLN A 1012 49.34 16.34 -11.68
CA GLN A 1012 50.40 17.30 -11.39
C GLN A 1012 50.65 17.49 -9.89
N ALA A 1013 49.86 16.85 -9.03
CA ALA A 1013 49.86 17.11 -7.58
C ALA A 1013 49.74 18.61 -7.25
N THR A 1014 48.89 19.32 -7.99
CA THR A 1014 48.65 20.76 -7.82
C THR A 1014 47.17 21.06 -7.64
N LEU A 1015 46.85 21.87 -6.63
CA LEU A 1015 45.55 22.48 -6.41
C LEU A 1015 45.54 23.87 -7.07
N LEU A 1016 44.60 24.09 -7.97
CA LEU A 1016 44.35 25.37 -8.64
C LEU A 1016 43.16 26.07 -7.99
N THR A 1017 43.33 27.34 -7.62
CA THR A 1017 42.24 28.18 -7.12
C THR A 1017 42.16 29.45 -7.94
N VAL A 1018 40.94 29.91 -8.24
CA VAL A 1018 40.71 31.16 -8.98
C VAL A 1018 39.90 32.10 -8.11
N SER A 1019 40.48 33.27 -7.83
CA SER A 1019 39.86 34.31 -7.01
C SER A 1019 38.82 35.14 -7.77
N ARG A 1020 38.03 35.93 -7.04
CA ARG A 1020 37.05 36.85 -7.62
C ARG A 1020 37.72 37.86 -8.57
N ASP A 1021 38.93 38.30 -8.26
CA ASP A 1021 39.73 39.21 -9.07
C ASP A 1021 40.50 38.51 -10.22
N GLY A 1022 40.22 37.22 -10.48
CA GLY A 1022 40.85 36.47 -11.57
C GLY A 1022 42.30 36.07 -11.29
N VAL A 1023 42.70 35.97 -10.01
CA VAL A 1023 44.03 35.48 -9.64
C VAL A 1023 44.01 33.96 -9.56
N VAL A 1024 44.82 33.31 -10.39
CA VAL A 1024 45.07 31.87 -10.33
C VAL A 1024 46.19 31.62 -9.33
N SER A 1025 45.87 30.91 -8.25
CA SER A 1025 46.85 30.47 -7.27
C SER A 1025 47.11 28.98 -7.41
N LEU A 1026 48.38 28.63 -7.61
CA LEU A 1026 48.88 27.27 -7.67
C LEU A 1026 49.37 26.86 -6.30
N TRP A 1027 48.79 25.81 -5.76
CA TRP A 1027 49.13 25.25 -4.46
C TRP A 1027 49.63 23.83 -4.63
N SER A 1028 50.63 23.44 -3.85
CA SER A 1028 51.02 22.05 -3.71
C SER A 1028 49.86 21.25 -3.11
N SER A 1029 49.38 20.21 -3.80
CA SER A 1029 48.29 19.37 -3.28
C SER A 1029 48.67 18.62 -2.00
N ALA A 1030 49.96 18.39 -1.79
CA ALA A 1030 50.50 17.66 -0.64
C ALA A 1030 50.76 18.53 0.59
N THR A 1031 51.10 19.82 0.41
CA THR A 1031 51.56 20.69 1.52
C THR A 1031 50.73 21.95 1.71
N GLY A 1032 49.85 22.30 0.77
CA GLY A 1032 49.11 23.56 0.80
C GLY A 1032 49.98 24.80 0.61
N LYS A 1033 51.27 24.64 0.32
CA LYS A 1033 52.17 25.78 0.08
C LYS A 1033 51.91 26.36 -1.30
N LEU A 1034 51.85 27.69 -1.36
CA LEU A 1034 51.76 28.44 -2.61
C LEU A 1034 53.00 28.18 -3.47
N GLN A 1035 52.82 27.57 -4.62
CA GLN A 1035 53.87 27.40 -5.65
C GLN A 1035 53.99 28.64 -6.54
N GLY A 1036 52.88 29.34 -6.76
CA GLY A 1036 52.87 30.60 -7.50
C GLY A 1036 51.48 31.23 -7.58
N LYS A 1037 51.44 32.56 -7.70
CA LYS A 1037 50.24 33.33 -8.08
C LYS A 1037 50.45 33.87 -9.49
N GLN A 1038 49.46 33.70 -10.34
CA GLN A 1038 49.43 34.26 -11.68
C GLN A 1038 48.13 35.04 -11.83
N HIS A 1039 48.25 36.33 -12.13
CA HIS A 1039 47.09 37.10 -12.55
C HIS A 1039 46.78 36.69 -13.99
N MET A 1040 45.51 36.39 -14.28
CA MET A 1040 45.12 36.00 -15.63
C MET A 1040 45.40 37.15 -16.59
N SER A 1041 46.28 36.89 -17.56
CA SER A 1041 46.69 37.90 -18.54
C SER A 1041 45.61 38.14 -19.59
N SER A 1042 44.78 37.13 -19.84
CA SER A 1042 43.81 37.11 -20.92
C SER A 1042 42.45 37.74 -20.58
N ILE A 1043 42.17 37.98 -19.30
CA ILE A 1043 40.89 38.50 -18.79
C ILE A 1043 41.17 39.60 -17.76
N LYS A 1044 40.55 40.78 -17.92
CA LYS A 1044 40.65 41.90 -16.97
C LYS A 1044 39.28 42.20 -16.37
N GLU A 1045 39.21 42.31 -15.04
CA GLU A 1045 38.04 42.77 -14.27
C GLU A 1045 36.77 41.90 -14.41
N GLU A 1046 36.89 40.62 -14.79
CA GLU A 1046 35.73 39.70 -14.84
C GLU A 1046 35.75 38.74 -13.65
N THR A 1047 34.58 38.49 -13.06
CA THR A 1047 34.47 37.55 -11.94
C THR A 1047 34.23 36.13 -12.45
N PRO A 1048 35.04 35.14 -12.05
CA PRO A 1048 34.78 33.75 -12.38
C PRO A 1048 33.47 33.27 -11.75
N THR A 1049 32.68 32.55 -12.53
CA THR A 1049 31.33 32.08 -12.15
C THR A 1049 31.29 30.57 -11.93
N CYS A 1050 31.97 29.80 -12.78
CA CYS A 1050 32.01 28.35 -12.73
C CYS A 1050 33.33 27.80 -13.28
N ALA A 1051 33.69 26.57 -12.92
CA ALA A 1051 34.91 25.92 -13.42
C ALA A 1051 34.78 24.40 -13.45
N VAL A 1052 35.47 23.76 -14.39
CA VAL A 1052 35.59 22.30 -14.51
C VAL A 1052 37.04 21.88 -14.75
N SER A 1053 37.48 20.83 -14.07
CA SER A 1053 38.79 20.23 -14.26
C SER A 1053 38.82 19.27 -15.46
N VAL A 1054 39.91 19.31 -16.22
CA VAL A 1054 40.21 18.41 -17.34
C VAL A 1054 41.47 17.64 -16.97
N GLN A 1055 41.31 16.43 -16.41
CA GLN A 1055 42.37 15.68 -15.79
C GLN A 1055 43.38 15.13 -16.81
N LYS A 1056 42.94 14.68 -17.99
CA LYS A 1056 43.84 14.15 -19.04
C LYS A 1056 44.79 15.22 -19.58
N GLN A 1057 44.32 16.47 -19.69
CA GLN A 1057 45.16 17.59 -20.12
C GLN A 1057 45.92 18.25 -18.95
N GLY A 1058 45.51 18.01 -17.70
CA GLY A 1058 46.06 18.70 -16.54
C GLY A 1058 45.75 20.21 -16.56
N LYS A 1059 44.51 20.58 -16.91
CA LYS A 1059 44.07 21.98 -17.07
C LYS A 1059 42.70 22.20 -16.41
N LEU A 1060 42.39 23.46 -16.11
CA LEU A 1060 41.13 23.92 -15.54
C LEU A 1060 40.44 24.82 -16.56
N VAL A 1061 39.19 24.56 -16.90
CA VAL A 1061 38.38 25.46 -17.72
C VAL A 1061 37.54 26.33 -16.79
N THR A 1062 37.64 27.63 -16.90
CA THR A 1062 36.89 28.60 -16.08
C THR A 1062 36.01 29.49 -16.95
N GLY A 1063 34.77 29.68 -16.51
CA GLY A 1063 33.80 30.60 -17.10
C GLY A 1063 33.67 31.87 -16.26
N PHE A 1064 33.36 32.98 -16.92
CA PHE A 1064 33.32 34.32 -16.31
C PHE A 1064 31.99 35.03 -16.52
N SER A 1065 31.74 36.05 -15.69
CA SER A 1065 30.50 36.83 -15.66
C SER A 1065 30.23 37.65 -16.93
N ASN A 1066 31.25 37.97 -17.72
CA ASN A 1066 31.08 38.63 -19.03
C ASN A 1066 31.24 37.65 -20.21
N GLY A 1067 31.05 36.35 -19.95
CA GLY A 1067 31.03 35.32 -20.98
C GLY A 1067 32.38 34.78 -21.43
N SER A 1068 33.50 35.29 -20.91
CA SER A 1068 34.80 34.70 -21.23
C SER A 1068 34.91 33.27 -20.71
N ILE A 1069 35.53 32.38 -21.50
CA ILE A 1069 35.94 31.04 -21.07
C ILE A 1069 37.44 30.97 -21.23
N SER A 1070 38.16 30.64 -20.15
CA SER A 1070 39.61 30.49 -20.18
C SER A 1070 40.05 29.11 -19.74
N LEU A 1071 41.12 28.66 -20.36
CA LEU A 1071 41.86 27.47 -20.00
C LEU A 1071 43.05 27.87 -19.13
N VAL A 1072 43.00 27.47 -17.87
CA VAL A 1072 44.01 27.73 -16.85
C VAL A 1072 44.87 26.50 -16.67
N SER A 1073 46.18 26.67 -16.72
CA SER A 1073 47.17 25.61 -16.46
C SER A 1073 48.24 26.10 -15.49
N SER A 1074 49.09 25.20 -15.00
CA SER A 1074 50.26 25.57 -14.21
C SER A 1074 51.26 26.48 -14.94
N LYS A 1075 51.23 26.49 -16.28
CA LYS A 1075 52.13 27.29 -17.13
C LYS A 1075 51.56 28.67 -17.50
N GLY A 1076 50.29 28.95 -17.20
CA GLY A 1076 49.60 30.18 -17.59
C GLY A 1076 48.13 29.96 -17.96
N ASP A 1077 47.44 31.08 -18.20
CA ASP A 1077 46.06 31.14 -18.67
C ASP A 1077 45.96 31.40 -20.18
N ARG A 1078 44.88 30.92 -20.79
CA ARG A 1078 44.56 31.18 -22.20
C ARG A 1078 43.06 31.33 -22.38
N LEU A 1079 42.62 32.48 -22.87
CA LEU A 1079 41.25 32.66 -23.34
C LEU A 1079 40.93 31.67 -24.47
N LEU A 1080 39.93 30.83 -24.27
CA LEU A 1080 39.39 29.92 -25.28
C LEU A 1080 38.44 30.67 -26.21
N GLU A 1081 37.44 31.32 -25.64
CA GLU A 1081 36.40 32.04 -26.37
C GLU A 1081 35.70 33.05 -25.46
N LYS A 1082 35.06 34.08 -26.05
CA LYS A 1082 34.20 35.02 -25.32
C LYS A 1082 32.75 34.87 -25.79
N LEU A 1083 31.90 34.42 -24.89
CA LEU A 1083 30.47 34.26 -25.08
C LEU A 1083 29.73 35.60 -24.91
N PRO A 1084 28.51 35.74 -25.46
CA PRO A 1084 27.69 36.96 -25.33
C PRO A 1084 27.25 37.27 -23.90
N ASP A 1085 26.90 36.23 -23.13
CA ASP A 1085 26.37 36.35 -21.77
C ASP A 1085 27.27 35.65 -20.75
N ALA A 1086 27.03 35.94 -19.46
CA ALA A 1086 27.67 35.29 -18.33
C ALA A 1086 27.62 33.76 -18.45
N VAL A 1087 28.78 33.11 -18.31
CA VAL A 1087 28.85 31.64 -18.27
C VAL A 1087 28.25 31.16 -16.95
N ARG A 1088 27.19 30.36 -16.99
CA ARG A 1088 26.49 29.87 -15.78
C ARG A 1088 27.02 28.54 -15.29
N PHE A 1089 27.28 27.62 -16.22
CA PHE A 1089 27.82 26.31 -15.92
C PHE A 1089 28.78 25.87 -17.04
N LEU A 1090 29.68 24.97 -16.67
CA LEU A 1090 30.57 24.24 -17.56
C LEU A 1090 30.43 22.76 -17.25
N VAL A 1091 30.43 21.91 -18.28
CA VAL A 1091 30.32 20.45 -18.15
C VAL A 1091 31.25 19.82 -19.16
N VAL A 1092 32.02 18.81 -18.74
CA VAL A 1092 32.95 18.06 -19.60
C VAL A 1092 32.44 16.62 -19.72
N SER A 1093 32.61 16.00 -20.90
CA SER A 1093 32.28 14.59 -21.11
C SER A 1093 33.21 13.65 -20.32
N GLU A 1094 32.79 12.41 -20.07
CA GLU A 1094 33.58 11.46 -19.27
C GLU A 1094 34.94 11.10 -19.88
N ASP A 1095 35.03 11.09 -21.21
CA ASP A 1095 36.28 10.91 -21.95
C ASP A 1095 37.07 12.23 -22.13
N GLU A 1096 36.55 13.35 -21.63
CA GLU A 1096 37.07 14.70 -21.80
C GLU A 1096 37.22 15.14 -23.27
N SER A 1097 36.48 14.52 -24.20
CA SER A 1097 36.49 14.90 -25.62
C SER A 1097 35.61 16.10 -25.93
N LEU A 1098 34.58 16.37 -25.11
CA LEU A 1098 33.64 17.46 -25.30
C LEU A 1098 33.52 18.33 -24.04
N LEU A 1099 33.26 19.61 -24.25
CA LEU A 1099 32.96 20.60 -23.22
C LEU A 1099 31.69 21.36 -23.63
N ALA A 1100 30.74 21.52 -22.72
CA ALA A 1100 29.56 22.35 -22.89
C ALA A 1100 29.62 23.55 -21.95
N ALA A 1101 29.29 24.74 -22.46
CA ALA A 1101 29.19 25.97 -21.70
C ALA A 1101 27.79 26.59 -21.87
N GLY A 1102 27.07 26.74 -20.77
CA GLY A 1102 25.79 27.43 -20.76
C GLY A 1102 25.96 28.92 -20.48
N PHE A 1103 25.31 29.78 -21.26
CA PHE A 1103 25.30 31.22 -21.10
C PHE A 1103 23.95 31.78 -21.55
N GLY A 1104 23.33 32.62 -20.70
CA GLY A 1104 21.98 33.11 -20.97
C GLY A 1104 21.03 31.94 -21.28
N ARG A 1105 20.40 31.98 -22.45
CA ARG A 1105 19.47 30.96 -22.95
C ARG A 1105 20.11 29.89 -23.84
N SER A 1106 21.44 29.94 -24.00
CA SER A 1106 22.13 29.15 -25.00
C SER A 1106 23.18 28.24 -24.38
N VAL A 1107 23.46 27.12 -25.05
CA VAL A 1107 24.56 26.21 -24.72
C VAL A 1107 25.46 26.06 -25.94
N ARG A 1108 26.75 26.33 -25.76
CA ARG A 1108 27.78 26.15 -26.79
C ARG A 1108 28.65 24.96 -26.45
N ILE A 1109 28.99 24.19 -27.48
CA ILE A 1109 29.75 22.94 -27.34
C ILE A 1109 31.10 23.09 -28.02
N PHE A 1110 32.11 22.52 -27.37
CA PHE A 1110 33.49 22.55 -27.79
C PHE A 1110 34.05 21.13 -27.84
N LEU A 1111 34.89 20.88 -28.84
CA LEU A 1111 35.64 19.64 -29.01
C LEU A 1111 37.06 19.84 -28.47
N ALA A 1112 37.53 18.86 -27.70
CA ALA A 1112 38.89 18.81 -27.21
C ALA A 1112 39.89 18.62 -28.37
N ASP A 1113 40.96 19.39 -28.33
CA ASP A 1113 42.11 19.30 -29.23
C ASP A 1113 43.39 19.29 -28.38
N SER A 1114 44.50 18.87 -28.97
CA SER A 1114 45.86 18.93 -28.43
C SER A 1114 46.19 20.26 -27.74
N ARG A 1115 45.61 21.37 -28.22
CA ARG A 1115 45.85 22.74 -27.73
C ARG A 1115 44.82 23.26 -26.74
N GLY A 1116 43.71 22.55 -26.48
CA GLY A 1116 42.62 23.02 -25.61
C GLY A 1116 41.25 22.57 -26.11
N PHE A 1117 40.33 23.52 -26.29
CA PHE A 1117 38.98 23.29 -26.81
C PHE A 1117 38.72 24.23 -27.99
N ARG A 1118 38.06 23.72 -29.04
CA ARG A 1118 37.60 24.51 -30.18
C ARG A 1118 36.10 24.35 -30.32
N ARG A 1119 35.41 25.40 -30.77
CA ARG A 1119 33.97 25.33 -31.04
C ARG A 1119 33.66 24.14 -31.95
N PHE A 1120 32.76 23.26 -31.50
CA PHE A 1120 32.39 22.03 -32.21
C PHE A 1120 31.32 22.30 -33.27
N MET A 1121 30.39 23.23 -32.99
CA MET A 1121 29.17 23.45 -33.77
C MET A 1121 29.04 24.93 -34.17
N ALA A 1122 28.48 25.20 -35.34
CA ALA A 1122 28.34 26.58 -35.84
C ALA A 1122 27.21 27.37 -35.17
N MET A 1123 26.17 26.67 -34.68
CA MET A 1123 25.05 27.24 -33.96
C MET A 1123 25.12 26.83 -32.48
N ASP A 1124 24.56 27.66 -31.63
CA ASP A 1124 24.39 27.35 -30.21
C ASP A 1124 23.04 26.70 -29.99
N LEU A 1125 22.93 25.87 -28.97
CA LEU A 1125 21.68 25.20 -28.60
C LEU A 1125 20.85 26.18 -27.80
N GLU A 1126 19.70 26.59 -28.30
CA GLU A 1126 18.89 27.66 -27.70
C GLU A 1126 17.66 27.13 -26.96
N HIS A 1127 17.48 27.60 -25.72
CA HIS A 1127 16.27 27.46 -24.90
C HIS A 1127 15.45 28.75 -24.93
N GLU A 1128 14.23 28.70 -24.39
CA GLU A 1128 13.39 29.90 -24.25
C GLU A 1128 13.77 30.77 -23.05
N ASP A 1129 14.29 30.12 -22.01
CA ASP A 1129 14.75 30.76 -20.79
C ASP A 1129 16.17 30.32 -20.45
N MET A 1130 16.71 30.82 -19.34
CA MET A 1130 18.10 30.59 -18.97
C MET A 1130 18.37 29.11 -18.71
N VAL A 1131 19.47 28.61 -19.28
CA VAL A 1131 19.91 27.23 -19.06
C VAL A 1131 20.73 27.17 -17.77
N GLU A 1132 20.34 26.30 -16.84
CA GLU A 1132 20.98 26.17 -15.53
C GLU A 1132 21.93 24.96 -15.46
N THR A 1133 21.69 23.93 -16.26
CA THR A 1133 22.48 22.69 -16.19
C THR A 1133 22.48 21.91 -17.51
N ALA A 1134 23.50 21.08 -17.73
CA ALA A 1134 23.53 20.13 -18.83
C ALA A 1134 24.30 18.85 -18.45
N VAL A 1135 24.05 17.75 -19.17
CA VAL A 1135 24.78 16.49 -19.04
C VAL A 1135 24.93 15.83 -20.41
N PHE A 1136 26.09 15.26 -20.71
CA PHE A 1136 26.31 14.48 -21.93
C PHE A 1136 25.71 13.06 -21.79
N GLY A 1137 25.10 12.55 -22.85
CA GLY A 1137 24.52 11.21 -22.91
C GLY A 1137 25.56 10.09 -23.11
N THR A 1138 25.08 8.85 -23.23
CA THR A 1138 25.95 7.70 -23.52
C THR A 1138 26.64 7.87 -24.87
N GLU A 1139 27.93 7.52 -24.93
CA GLU A 1139 28.78 7.65 -26.13
C GLU A 1139 29.02 9.08 -26.63
N ASN A 1140 28.70 10.12 -25.85
CA ASN A 1140 28.87 11.53 -26.24
C ASN A 1140 28.13 11.95 -27.52
N ASN A 1141 27.11 11.20 -27.92
CA ASN A 1141 26.28 11.51 -29.08
C ASN A 1141 25.12 12.46 -28.75
N LEU A 1142 24.75 12.55 -27.47
CA LEU A 1142 23.63 13.36 -26.99
C LEU A 1142 24.10 14.37 -25.96
N ILE A 1143 23.43 15.51 -25.89
CA ILE A 1143 23.50 16.42 -24.74
C ILE A 1143 22.09 16.70 -24.24
N ILE A 1144 21.91 16.61 -22.93
CA ILE A 1144 20.66 16.88 -22.25
C ILE A 1144 20.84 18.18 -21.48
N THR A 1145 19.90 19.11 -21.64
CA THR A 1145 19.99 20.48 -21.12
C THR A 1145 18.73 20.81 -20.32
N GLY A 1146 18.89 21.42 -19.14
CA GLY A 1146 17.80 21.80 -18.24
C GLY A 1146 17.75 23.31 -18.04
N SER A 1147 16.55 23.88 -18.14
CA SER A 1147 16.33 25.33 -18.20
C SER A 1147 15.30 25.82 -17.17
N LEU A 1148 15.28 27.14 -16.95
CA LEU A 1148 14.30 27.84 -16.13
C LEU A 1148 12.88 27.78 -16.71
N ASP A 1149 12.74 27.46 -18.00
CA ASP A 1149 11.46 27.20 -18.66
C ASP A 1149 10.76 25.91 -18.19
N ALA A 1150 11.37 25.17 -17.25
CA ALA A 1150 10.91 23.89 -16.73
C ALA A 1150 10.90 22.75 -17.77
N LEU A 1151 11.75 22.85 -18.80
CA LEU A 1151 11.95 21.83 -19.83
C LEU A 1151 13.33 21.20 -19.71
N ILE A 1152 13.40 19.99 -20.27
CA ILE A 1152 14.67 19.33 -20.56
C ILE A 1152 14.72 19.08 -22.06
N GLN A 1153 15.75 19.56 -22.73
CA GLN A 1153 15.92 19.37 -24.16
C GLN A 1153 17.07 18.39 -24.42
N VAL A 1154 16.82 17.42 -25.29
CA VAL A 1154 17.77 16.40 -25.73
C VAL A 1154 18.20 16.74 -27.14
N TRP A 1155 19.50 16.94 -27.32
CA TRP A 1155 20.08 17.37 -28.59
C TRP A 1155 21.03 16.31 -29.13
N SER A 1156 21.00 16.12 -30.45
CA SER A 1156 21.96 15.29 -31.16
C SER A 1156 23.23 16.07 -31.46
N LEU A 1157 24.36 15.54 -31.02
CA LEU A 1157 25.68 16.09 -31.32
C LEU A 1157 26.22 15.61 -32.66
N SER A 1158 25.80 14.43 -33.13
CA SER A 1158 26.18 13.91 -34.44
C SER A 1158 25.56 14.71 -35.59
N GLU A 1159 24.37 15.26 -35.39
CA GLU A 1159 23.62 16.03 -36.40
C GLU A 1159 23.79 17.56 -36.27
N GLN A 1160 24.91 18.03 -35.70
CA GLN A 1160 25.15 19.48 -35.50
C GLN A 1160 24.09 20.19 -34.65
N GLY A 1161 23.47 19.50 -33.68
CA GLY A 1161 22.64 20.14 -32.65
C GLY A 1161 21.18 20.15 -33.00
N THR A 1162 20.71 19.13 -33.70
CA THR A 1162 19.28 18.92 -33.89
C THR A 1162 18.64 18.65 -32.52
N LEU A 1163 17.56 19.37 -32.24
CA LEU A 1163 16.71 19.08 -31.10
C LEU A 1163 16.00 17.76 -31.42
N LEU A 1164 16.43 16.68 -30.77
CA LEU A 1164 15.79 15.38 -30.94
C LEU A 1164 14.47 15.34 -30.20
N ASP A 1165 14.44 15.93 -29.00
CA ASP A 1165 13.35 15.72 -28.09
C ASP A 1165 13.26 16.77 -26.96
N ILE A 1166 12.03 16.99 -26.48
CA ILE A 1166 11.71 17.86 -25.35
C ILE A 1166 11.01 17.01 -24.29
N LEU A 1167 11.66 16.83 -23.14
CA LEU A 1167 11.06 16.14 -22.00
C LEU A 1167 10.22 17.14 -21.21
N GLU A 1168 8.91 17.04 -21.40
CA GLU A 1168 7.94 17.89 -20.76
C GLU A 1168 7.38 17.29 -19.47
N GLY A 1169 6.82 18.15 -18.63
CA GLY A 1169 6.10 17.76 -17.43
C GLY A 1169 6.90 17.88 -16.13
N VAL A 1170 8.14 18.42 -16.14
CA VAL A 1170 8.93 18.65 -14.92
C VAL A 1170 8.14 19.45 -13.89
N GLY A 1171 7.39 20.47 -14.34
CA GLY A 1171 6.53 21.31 -13.52
C GLY A 1171 7.27 22.32 -12.63
N ALA A 1172 8.60 22.37 -12.71
CA ALA A 1172 9.47 23.33 -12.03
C ALA A 1172 10.77 23.53 -12.83
N PRO A 1173 11.46 24.68 -12.68
CA PRO A 1173 12.75 24.96 -13.29
C PRO A 1173 13.77 23.83 -13.04
N VAL A 1174 14.41 23.32 -14.09
CA VAL A 1174 15.39 22.24 -13.99
C VAL A 1174 16.75 22.84 -13.70
N SER A 1175 17.17 22.80 -12.43
CA SER A 1175 18.49 23.30 -12.03
C SER A 1175 19.52 22.19 -11.84
N LEU A 1176 19.08 20.92 -11.76
CA LEU A 1176 19.95 19.78 -11.49
C LEU A 1176 19.63 18.64 -12.44
N LEU A 1177 20.66 18.14 -13.10
CA LEU A 1177 20.64 16.94 -13.93
C LEU A 1177 21.76 15.99 -13.49
N ALA A 1178 21.45 14.69 -13.42
CA ALA A 1178 22.44 13.63 -13.20
C ALA A 1178 22.15 12.45 -14.13
N ARG A 1179 23.17 11.75 -14.60
CA ARG A 1179 23.03 10.61 -15.53
C ARG A 1179 23.55 9.32 -14.91
N GLY A 1180 22.85 8.22 -15.16
CA GLY A 1180 23.33 6.86 -14.91
C GLY A 1180 22.97 5.93 -16.05
N GLY A 1181 23.95 5.58 -16.89
CA GLY A 1181 23.70 4.82 -18.11
C GLY A 1181 22.78 5.61 -19.07
N ALA A 1182 21.70 4.97 -19.51
CA ALA A 1182 20.66 5.56 -20.37
C ALA A 1182 19.63 6.40 -19.60
N LEU A 1183 19.67 6.39 -18.27
CA LEU A 1183 18.72 7.12 -17.43
C LEU A 1183 19.27 8.50 -17.05
N VAL A 1184 18.37 9.48 -16.95
CA VAL A 1184 18.66 10.84 -16.49
C VAL A 1184 17.73 11.22 -15.36
N ALA A 1185 18.25 11.73 -14.26
CA ALA A 1185 17.48 12.29 -13.17
C ALA A 1185 17.45 13.82 -13.28
N SER A 1186 16.28 14.42 -13.09
CA SER A 1186 16.09 15.87 -13.07
C SER A 1186 15.45 16.34 -11.77
N ALA A 1187 15.99 17.40 -11.18
CA ALA A 1187 15.48 17.95 -9.93
C ALA A 1187 15.48 19.49 -9.91
N SER A 1188 14.73 20.03 -8.95
CA SER A 1188 14.57 21.46 -8.73
C SER A 1188 14.56 21.79 -7.24
N PRO A 1189 15.15 22.92 -6.80
CA PRO A 1189 15.01 23.44 -5.45
C PRO A 1189 13.59 23.94 -5.17
N GLN A 1190 12.73 24.05 -6.20
CA GLN A 1190 11.32 24.41 -6.06
C GLN A 1190 10.40 23.18 -5.95
N SER A 1191 10.92 21.97 -6.18
CA SER A 1191 10.16 20.71 -6.14
C SER A 1191 10.71 19.78 -5.07
N SER A 1192 9.82 19.21 -4.26
CA SER A 1192 10.16 18.16 -3.29
C SER A 1192 10.25 16.76 -3.90
N SER A 1193 10.12 16.66 -5.22
CA SER A 1193 10.23 15.42 -5.99
C SER A 1193 11.18 15.62 -7.16
N PHE A 1194 11.82 14.55 -7.59
CA PHE A 1194 12.63 14.51 -8.80
C PHE A 1194 12.05 13.51 -9.79
N LYS A 1195 12.44 13.65 -11.04
CA LYS A 1195 11.96 12.81 -12.13
C LYS A 1195 13.10 12.04 -12.74
N VAL A 1196 12.79 10.84 -13.20
CA VAL A 1196 13.72 9.92 -13.83
C VAL A 1196 13.24 9.67 -15.24
N TRP A 1197 14.10 9.93 -16.19
CA TRP A 1197 13.87 9.86 -17.61
C TRP A 1197 14.66 8.72 -18.21
N ASP A 1198 14.04 7.96 -19.09
CA ASP A 1198 14.69 6.94 -19.90
C ASP A 1198 14.91 7.46 -21.31
N LEU A 1199 16.16 7.48 -21.74
CA LEU A 1199 16.59 7.98 -23.04
C LEU A 1199 17.08 6.87 -23.98
N SER A 1200 16.86 5.60 -23.60
CA SER A 1200 17.23 4.45 -24.46
C SER A 1200 16.56 4.51 -25.84
N ASP A 1201 15.30 4.92 -25.90
CA ASP A 1201 14.49 5.01 -27.13
C ASP A 1201 14.25 6.47 -27.59
N ALA A 1202 15.28 7.31 -27.61
CA ALA A 1202 15.16 8.71 -28.05
C ALA A 1202 14.62 8.88 -29.49
N HIS A 1203 14.70 7.85 -30.33
CA HIS A 1203 14.28 7.88 -31.74
C HIS A 1203 12.81 7.47 -32.02
N ARG A 1204 12.04 6.98 -31.04
CA ARG A 1204 10.63 6.61 -31.30
C ARG A 1204 9.76 7.87 -31.45
N SER A 1205 8.98 7.93 -32.54
CA SER A 1205 7.91 8.91 -32.75
C SER A 1205 6.92 8.88 -31.58
N ARG A 1206 6.79 10.00 -30.87
CA ARG A 1206 5.96 10.15 -29.67
C ARG A 1206 4.57 10.65 -30.01
N VAL A 1207 3.65 10.56 -29.05
CA VAL A 1207 2.48 11.44 -29.02
C VAL A 1207 2.96 12.74 -28.34
N PRO A 1208 3.24 13.82 -29.09
CA PRO A 1208 3.61 15.10 -28.48
C PRO A 1208 2.48 15.63 -27.60
N ALA A 1209 2.80 16.56 -26.70
CA ALA A 1209 1.77 17.36 -26.03
C ALA A 1209 0.87 17.99 -27.11
N PRO A 1210 -0.46 18.02 -26.90
CA PRO A 1210 -1.40 18.30 -27.97
C PRO A 1210 -1.33 19.72 -28.51
N PHE A 1211 -0.67 20.67 -27.84
CA PHE A 1211 -0.24 21.96 -28.36
C PHE A 1211 0.85 22.52 -27.43
N LEU A 1212 1.58 23.57 -27.83
CA LEU A 1212 2.69 24.09 -27.04
C LEU A 1212 2.43 25.56 -26.64
N ASP A 1213 1.67 25.82 -25.56
CA ASP A 1213 1.62 27.16 -24.95
C ASP A 1213 2.55 27.27 -23.74
N ARG A 1214 3.52 28.18 -23.82
CA ARG A 1214 4.50 28.48 -22.76
C ARG A 1214 4.31 29.87 -22.13
N THR A 1215 3.52 30.74 -22.75
CA THR A 1215 3.34 32.13 -22.31
C THR A 1215 2.29 32.28 -21.21
N GLY A 1216 1.38 31.32 -21.11
CA GLY A 1216 0.19 31.42 -20.27
C GLY A 1216 -0.99 32.13 -20.95
N LEU A 1217 -0.83 32.52 -22.23
CA LEU A 1217 -1.84 33.22 -23.01
C LEU A 1217 -2.46 32.26 -24.02
N THR A 1218 -3.68 31.85 -23.73
CA THR A 1218 -4.45 30.93 -24.59
C THR A 1218 -5.87 31.41 -24.75
N ALA A 1219 -6.36 31.36 -25.99
CA ALA A 1219 -7.78 31.42 -26.27
C ALA A 1219 -8.22 30.15 -26.99
N VAL A 1220 -9.48 29.76 -26.82
CA VAL A 1220 -10.01 28.52 -27.37
C VAL A 1220 -11.30 28.84 -28.12
N SER A 1221 -11.52 28.21 -29.27
CA SER A 1221 -12.75 28.35 -30.06
C SER A 1221 -13.36 27.02 -30.44
N HIS A 1222 -14.60 27.03 -30.94
CA HIS A 1222 -15.32 25.86 -31.43
C HIS A 1222 -15.39 24.74 -30.38
N ASN A 1223 -15.76 25.09 -29.14
CA ASN A 1223 -15.77 24.17 -27.99
C ASN A 1223 -14.48 23.35 -27.81
N GLY A 1224 -13.32 23.93 -28.11
CA GLY A 1224 -12.04 23.26 -27.96
C GLY A 1224 -11.46 22.66 -29.22
N SER A 1225 -12.04 22.86 -30.41
CA SER A 1225 -11.46 22.31 -31.65
C SER A 1225 -10.15 23.03 -32.03
N TYR A 1226 -10.10 24.35 -31.79
CA TYR A 1226 -8.93 25.17 -32.08
C TYR A 1226 -8.44 25.93 -30.85
N VAL A 1227 -7.12 25.96 -30.66
CA VAL A 1227 -6.44 26.73 -29.61
C VAL A 1227 -5.55 27.79 -30.26
N TYR A 1228 -5.63 29.01 -29.75
CA TYR A 1228 -4.82 30.15 -30.17
C TYR A 1228 -3.84 30.50 -29.06
N PHE A 1229 -2.54 30.55 -29.38
CA PHE A 1229 -1.50 30.94 -28.44
C PHE A 1229 -0.34 31.63 -29.18
N PRO A 1230 0.47 32.47 -28.51
CA PRO A 1230 1.66 33.06 -29.12
C PRO A 1230 2.65 31.98 -29.59
N LYS A 1231 3.14 32.08 -30.82
CA LYS A 1231 4.07 31.09 -31.38
C LYS A 1231 5.35 31.03 -30.56
N ILE A 1232 5.78 29.81 -30.27
CA ILE A 1232 7.03 29.52 -29.59
C ILE A 1232 8.22 29.95 -30.46
N GLY A 1233 9.14 30.71 -29.86
CA GLY A 1233 10.27 31.34 -30.55
C GLY A 1233 9.95 32.68 -31.23
N ASP A 1234 8.70 32.92 -31.64
CA ASP A 1234 8.26 34.18 -32.27
C ASP A 1234 6.95 34.69 -31.66
N LYS A 1235 7.07 35.48 -30.59
CA LYS A 1235 5.94 36.06 -29.85
C LYS A 1235 5.11 37.08 -30.65
N ASN A 1236 5.52 37.40 -31.88
CA ASN A 1236 4.79 38.27 -32.81
C ASN A 1236 3.88 37.47 -33.76
N LYS A 1237 3.64 36.19 -33.47
CA LYS A 1237 2.67 35.39 -34.22
C LYS A 1237 1.71 34.69 -33.27
N VAL A 1238 0.45 34.57 -33.66
CA VAL A 1238 -0.52 33.70 -33.00
C VAL A 1238 -0.58 32.39 -33.77
N THR A 1239 -0.23 31.29 -33.13
CA THR A 1239 -0.40 29.94 -33.68
C THR A 1239 -1.85 29.50 -33.52
N ILE A 1240 -2.45 29.02 -34.61
CA ILE A 1240 -3.75 28.36 -34.62
C ILE A 1240 -3.47 26.86 -34.63
N TRP A 1241 -3.87 26.20 -33.56
CA TRP A 1241 -3.64 24.78 -33.39
C TRP A 1241 -4.92 23.99 -33.54
N ASP A 1242 -4.91 23.00 -34.42
CA ASP A 1242 -6.01 22.05 -34.57
C ASP A 1242 -5.81 20.87 -33.62
N LEU A 1243 -6.69 20.73 -32.63
CA LEU A 1243 -6.61 19.64 -31.66
C LEU A 1243 -7.08 18.29 -32.20
N ALA A 1244 -7.81 18.25 -33.32
CA ALA A 1244 -8.24 17.00 -33.93
C ALA A 1244 -7.09 16.35 -34.71
N GLU A 1245 -6.36 17.14 -35.49
CA GLU A 1245 -5.19 16.68 -36.25
C GLU A 1245 -3.90 16.66 -35.39
N GLY A 1246 -3.83 17.47 -34.35
CA GLY A 1246 -2.64 17.58 -33.51
C GLY A 1246 -1.49 18.34 -34.19
N GLU A 1247 -1.80 19.26 -35.10
CA GLU A 1247 -0.83 20.03 -35.88
C GLU A 1247 -1.14 21.54 -35.86
N GLU A 1248 -0.11 22.35 -36.13
CA GLU A 1248 -0.26 23.79 -36.41
C GLU A 1248 -1.04 23.95 -37.73
N GLN A 1249 -2.27 24.47 -37.64
CA GLN A 1249 -3.10 24.70 -38.81
C GLN A 1249 -2.66 25.96 -39.57
N ASP A 1250 -2.29 27.02 -38.84
CA ASP A 1250 -1.84 28.29 -39.40
C ASP A 1250 -1.17 29.19 -38.34
N SER A 1251 -0.54 30.28 -38.78
CA SER A 1251 -0.02 31.34 -37.91
C SER A 1251 -0.49 32.71 -38.37
N LEU A 1252 -1.07 33.50 -37.46
CA LEU A 1252 -1.46 34.89 -37.71
C LEU A 1252 -0.32 35.83 -37.31
N ASP A 1253 0.12 36.68 -38.22
CA ASP A 1253 1.17 37.66 -37.94
C ASP A 1253 0.62 38.84 -37.14
N THR A 1254 1.29 39.18 -36.04
CA THR A 1254 1.05 40.39 -35.25
C THR A 1254 2.24 41.34 -35.37
N SER A 1255 1.98 42.65 -35.24
CA SER A 1255 3.04 43.67 -35.40
C SER A 1255 3.98 43.79 -34.19
N SER A 1256 3.62 43.16 -33.07
CA SER A 1256 4.35 43.21 -31.80
C SER A 1256 3.91 42.06 -30.89
N GLU A 1257 4.60 41.88 -29.76
CA GLU A 1257 4.32 40.82 -28.81
C GLU A 1257 2.87 40.85 -28.31
N ILE A 1258 2.26 39.67 -28.26
CA ILE A 1258 0.90 39.47 -27.79
C ILE A 1258 0.87 39.48 -26.25
N ARG A 1259 -0.05 40.26 -25.67
CA ARG A 1259 -0.19 40.43 -24.22
C ARG A 1259 -1.49 39.86 -23.66
N CYS A 1260 -2.56 39.84 -24.45
CA CYS A 1260 -3.87 39.29 -24.08
C CYS A 1260 -4.61 38.76 -25.32
N LEU A 1261 -5.38 37.69 -25.13
CA LEU A 1261 -6.17 37.02 -26.18
C LEU A 1261 -7.60 36.81 -25.69
N GLU A 1262 -8.58 37.16 -26.51
CA GLU A 1262 -10.01 36.92 -26.27
C GLU A 1262 -10.69 36.39 -27.54
N VAL A 1263 -11.61 35.44 -27.40
CA VAL A 1263 -12.39 34.90 -28.53
C VAL A 1263 -13.86 35.18 -28.27
N ALA A 1264 -14.52 35.82 -29.24
CA ALA A 1264 -15.97 35.93 -29.32
C ALA A 1264 -16.48 34.83 -30.26
N GLU A 1265 -16.97 33.72 -29.69
CA GLU A 1265 -17.33 32.53 -30.45
C GLU A 1265 -18.63 32.72 -31.26
N GLN A 1266 -19.63 33.40 -30.69
CA GLN A 1266 -20.89 33.71 -31.38
C GLN A 1266 -20.69 34.72 -32.50
N ARG A 1267 -19.79 35.69 -32.29
CA ARG A 1267 -19.43 36.69 -33.31
C ARG A 1267 -18.36 36.21 -34.27
N LYS A 1268 -17.73 35.06 -34.00
CA LYS A 1268 -16.62 34.48 -34.75
C LYS A 1268 -15.45 35.47 -34.92
N LEU A 1269 -14.99 36.05 -33.81
CA LEU A 1269 -13.83 36.96 -33.78
C LEU A 1269 -12.78 36.52 -32.77
N LEU A 1270 -11.52 36.73 -33.10
CA LEU A 1270 -10.37 36.64 -32.21
C LEU A 1270 -9.79 38.03 -31.99
N PHE A 1271 -9.78 38.50 -30.74
CA PHE A 1271 -9.16 39.74 -30.32
C PHE A 1271 -7.77 39.45 -29.76
N THR A 1272 -6.78 40.17 -30.27
CA THR A 1272 -5.38 40.07 -29.86
C THR A 1272 -4.92 41.44 -29.40
N GLY A 1273 -4.62 41.59 -28.12
CA GLY A 1273 -4.10 42.82 -27.55
C GLY A 1273 -2.59 42.74 -27.45
N LEU A 1274 -1.92 43.75 -27.97
CA LEU A 1274 -0.48 43.77 -28.12
C LEU A 1274 0.21 44.68 -27.10
N VAL A 1275 1.49 44.46 -26.85
CA VAL A 1275 2.34 45.32 -26.01
C VAL A 1275 2.44 46.76 -26.56
N SER A 1276 2.28 46.92 -27.89
CA SER A 1276 2.21 48.24 -28.52
C SER A 1276 0.97 49.06 -28.14
N GLY A 1277 -0.04 48.44 -27.50
CA GLY A 1277 -1.32 49.04 -27.18
C GLY A 1277 -2.40 48.83 -28.24
N VAL A 1278 -2.06 48.25 -29.40
CA VAL A 1278 -3.01 47.96 -30.48
C VAL A 1278 -3.80 46.70 -30.17
N VAL A 1279 -5.11 46.69 -30.49
CA VAL A 1279 -5.90 45.46 -30.56
C VAL A 1279 -6.13 45.08 -32.03
N LEU A 1280 -5.63 43.92 -32.44
CA LEU A 1280 -5.98 43.33 -33.75
C LEU A 1280 -7.13 42.36 -33.58
N VAL A 1281 -8.12 42.45 -34.46
CA VAL A 1281 -9.30 41.58 -34.48
C VAL A 1281 -9.31 40.78 -35.77
N PHE A 1282 -9.29 39.46 -35.63
CA PHE A 1282 -9.29 38.51 -36.73
C PHE A 1282 -10.64 37.79 -36.79
N PRO A 1283 -11.36 37.83 -37.92
CA PRO A 1283 -12.51 36.97 -38.14
C PRO A 1283 -12.09 35.50 -38.17
N LEU A 1284 -12.78 34.62 -37.44
CA LEU A 1284 -12.46 33.19 -37.43
C LEU A 1284 -12.71 32.53 -38.79
N ASN A 1285 -13.64 33.07 -39.61
CA ASN A 1285 -13.91 32.56 -40.97
C ASN A 1285 -12.96 33.13 -42.04
N SER A 1286 -12.35 34.30 -41.82
CA SER A 1286 -11.53 35.01 -42.83
C SER A 1286 -10.21 35.45 -42.21
N ARG A 1287 -9.10 34.94 -42.74
CA ARG A 1287 -7.75 35.19 -42.21
C ARG A 1287 -7.10 36.48 -42.74
N GLN A 1288 -7.71 37.13 -43.74
CA GLN A 1288 -7.14 38.32 -44.40
C GLN A 1288 -7.72 39.65 -43.90
N ASP A 1289 -8.92 39.64 -43.32
CA ASP A 1289 -9.65 40.85 -42.95
C ASP A 1289 -9.36 41.28 -41.50
N VAL A 1290 -8.15 41.78 -41.24
CA VAL A 1290 -7.73 42.21 -39.89
C VAL A 1290 -8.23 43.62 -39.58
N ILE A 1291 -9.02 43.76 -38.51
CA ILE A 1291 -9.47 45.06 -38.01
C ILE A 1291 -8.48 45.52 -36.93
N CYS A 1292 -7.99 46.75 -37.03
CA CYS A 1292 -7.04 47.32 -36.08
C CYS A 1292 -7.71 48.40 -35.23
N ILE A 1293 -7.75 48.21 -33.91
CA ILE A 1293 -8.18 49.22 -32.94
C ILE A 1293 -6.92 49.91 -32.39
N PRO A 1294 -6.70 51.19 -32.72
CA PRO A 1294 -5.51 51.89 -32.25
C PRO A 1294 -5.57 52.17 -30.73
N PRO A 1295 -4.42 52.27 -30.05
CA PRO A 1295 -4.38 52.67 -28.65
C PRO A 1295 -4.88 54.11 -28.47
N PRO A 1296 -5.49 54.44 -27.33
CA PRO A 1296 -5.96 55.81 -27.04
C PRO A 1296 -4.79 56.79 -26.82
N GLU A 1297 -3.65 56.29 -26.34
CA GLU A 1297 -2.42 57.05 -26.13
C GLU A 1297 -1.20 56.23 -26.58
N ALA A 1298 -0.19 56.91 -27.12
CA ALA A 1298 1.03 56.24 -27.56
C ALA A 1298 1.82 55.65 -26.38
N ARG A 1299 2.36 54.43 -26.56
CA ARG A 1299 3.24 53.69 -25.62
C ARG A 1299 2.58 53.14 -24.34
N LYS A 1300 1.25 53.01 -24.28
CA LYS A 1300 0.59 52.26 -23.19
C LYS A 1300 0.25 50.84 -23.65
N ALA A 1301 0.80 49.85 -22.97
CA ALA A 1301 0.49 48.45 -23.24
C ALA A 1301 -0.92 48.10 -22.75
N ILE A 1302 -1.55 47.13 -23.39
CA ILE A 1302 -2.83 46.58 -22.90
C ILE A 1302 -2.53 45.64 -21.73
N ASN A 1303 -3.21 45.82 -20.60
CA ASN A 1303 -3.07 44.97 -19.43
C ASN A 1303 -4.07 43.80 -19.44
N CYS A 1304 -5.32 44.05 -19.83
CA CYS A 1304 -6.38 43.04 -19.84
C CYS A 1304 -7.48 43.44 -20.85
N MET A 1305 -8.18 42.44 -21.40
CA MET A 1305 -9.37 42.63 -22.23
C MET A 1305 -10.47 41.69 -21.74
N SER A 1306 -11.73 42.10 -21.87
CA SER A 1306 -12.87 41.27 -21.47
C SER A 1306 -14.10 41.55 -22.34
N LEU A 1307 -14.80 40.50 -22.75
CA LEU A 1307 -16.04 40.57 -23.52
C LEU A 1307 -17.25 40.52 -22.59
N SER A 1308 -18.34 41.18 -22.98
CA SER A 1308 -19.65 40.97 -22.36
C SER A 1308 -20.13 39.53 -22.63
N LYS A 1309 -21.04 39.03 -21.82
CA LYS A 1309 -21.53 37.65 -21.95
C LYS A 1309 -22.36 37.41 -23.21
N CYS A 1310 -22.95 38.47 -23.78
CA CYS A 1310 -23.61 38.46 -25.07
C CYS A 1310 -22.66 38.69 -26.25
N GLU A 1311 -21.36 38.87 -25.99
CA GLU A 1311 -20.34 39.22 -27.00
C GLU A 1311 -20.76 40.44 -27.86
N ASP A 1312 -21.51 41.36 -27.27
CA ASP A 1312 -21.95 42.61 -27.88
C ASP A 1312 -21.04 43.79 -27.49
N ARG A 1313 -20.15 43.61 -26.51
CA ARG A 1313 -19.29 44.68 -25.99
C ARG A 1313 -17.93 44.16 -25.58
N LEU A 1314 -16.93 45.02 -25.68
CA LEU A 1314 -15.54 44.74 -25.32
C LEU A 1314 -15.01 45.85 -24.41
N ALA A 1315 -14.43 45.45 -23.28
CA ALA A 1315 -13.64 46.33 -22.43
C ALA A 1315 -12.15 46.07 -22.63
N ILE A 1316 -11.37 47.13 -22.83
CA ILE A 1316 -9.90 47.09 -22.95
C ILE A 1316 -9.32 47.95 -21.82
N ALA A 1317 -8.52 47.33 -20.95
CA ALA A 1317 -7.82 48.01 -19.87
C ALA A 1317 -6.34 48.20 -20.23
N TYR A 1318 -5.91 49.46 -20.21
CA TYR A 1318 -4.51 49.88 -20.24
C TYR A 1318 -4.02 50.10 -18.80
N ASP A 1319 -2.95 50.85 -18.57
CA ASP A 1319 -2.48 51.15 -17.21
C ASP A 1319 -3.54 51.85 -16.36
N ASN A 1320 -4.06 53.00 -16.83
CA ASN A 1320 -5.01 53.83 -16.08
C ASN A 1320 -6.25 54.21 -16.92
N ILE A 1321 -6.47 53.55 -18.06
CA ILE A 1321 -7.53 53.87 -19.03
C ILE A 1321 -8.32 52.60 -19.33
N VAL A 1322 -9.65 52.71 -19.33
CA VAL A 1322 -10.53 51.65 -19.83
C VAL A 1322 -11.34 52.17 -21.02
N LEU A 1323 -11.27 51.44 -22.13
CA LEU A 1323 -12.11 51.65 -23.31
C LEU A 1323 -13.25 50.65 -23.31
N VAL A 1324 -14.47 51.11 -23.60
CA VAL A 1324 -15.65 50.27 -23.81
C VAL A 1324 -16.13 50.45 -25.24
N LEU A 1325 -16.19 49.35 -25.99
CA LEU A 1325 -16.53 49.29 -27.41
C LEU A 1325 -17.79 48.44 -27.60
N ASP A 1326 -18.56 48.75 -28.64
CA ASP A 1326 -19.70 47.93 -29.06
C ASP A 1326 -19.31 47.05 -30.25
N ILE A 1327 -19.72 45.79 -30.21
CA ILE A 1327 -19.53 44.79 -31.25
C ILE A 1327 -20.90 44.52 -31.89
N THR A 1328 -21.09 45.00 -33.11
CA THR A 1328 -22.30 44.71 -33.87
C THR A 1328 -22.04 43.63 -34.91
N SER A 1329 -23.00 42.72 -35.11
CA SER A 1329 -22.93 41.76 -36.23
C SER A 1329 -23.13 42.52 -37.54
N GLY A 1330 -22.07 42.62 -38.32
CA GLY A 1330 -22.10 42.97 -39.72
C GLY A 1330 -21.78 41.72 -40.55
N ASP A 1331 -22.46 41.57 -41.68
CA ASP A 1331 -22.16 40.56 -42.68
C ASP A 1331 -21.46 41.29 -43.85
N PRO A 1332 -20.20 40.95 -44.23
CA PRO A 1332 -19.42 39.78 -43.82
C PRO A 1332 -18.56 39.98 -42.55
N CYS A 1333 -18.27 41.23 -42.17
CA CYS A 1333 -17.40 41.54 -41.04
C CYS A 1333 -18.16 42.36 -39.98
N PRO A 1334 -18.00 42.04 -38.69
CA PRO A 1334 -18.60 42.80 -37.61
C PRO A 1334 -18.06 44.24 -37.57
N VAL A 1335 -18.97 45.19 -37.38
CA VAL A 1335 -18.60 46.60 -37.20
C VAL A 1335 -18.34 46.82 -35.72
N ILE A 1336 -17.09 47.13 -35.41
CA ILE A 1336 -16.69 47.61 -34.09
C ILE A 1336 -16.80 49.13 -34.15
N ASP A 1337 -17.93 49.64 -33.65
CA ASP A 1337 -18.08 51.08 -33.51
C ASP A 1337 -17.09 51.59 -32.46
N GLY A 1338 -16.53 52.79 -32.70
CA GLY A 1338 -15.48 53.40 -31.87
C GLY A 1338 -15.81 53.43 -30.37
N PRO A 1339 -14.84 53.79 -29.50
CA PRO A 1339 -15.01 53.64 -28.06
C PRO A 1339 -16.22 54.45 -27.57
N ARG A 1340 -17.30 53.73 -27.23
CA ARG A 1340 -18.57 54.29 -26.78
C ARG A 1340 -18.42 55.01 -25.45
N TYR A 1341 -17.58 54.45 -24.58
CA TYR A 1341 -17.15 55.10 -23.35
C TYR A 1341 -15.63 54.94 -23.18
N THR A 1342 -14.99 55.98 -22.65
CA THR A 1342 -13.59 55.97 -22.24
C THR A 1342 -13.51 56.65 -20.88
N PHE A 1343 -12.92 55.99 -19.88
CA PHE A 1343 -12.71 56.60 -18.57
C PHE A 1343 -11.32 56.34 -18.03
N TYR A 1344 -10.87 57.26 -17.16
CA TYR A 1344 -9.57 57.23 -16.51
C TYR A 1344 -9.73 56.90 -15.03
N THR A 1345 -8.85 56.04 -14.51
CA THR A 1345 -8.80 55.74 -13.08
C THR A 1345 -8.01 56.83 -12.37
N GLN A 1346 -8.56 57.38 -11.28
CA GLN A 1346 -7.92 58.48 -10.54
C GLN A 1346 -6.81 58.01 -9.57
N LEU A 1347 -6.43 56.74 -9.64
CA LEU A 1347 -5.44 56.11 -8.75
C LEU A 1347 -4.09 55.97 -9.48
N PRO A 1348 -2.96 56.04 -8.74
CA PRO A 1348 -1.62 55.89 -9.32
C PRO A 1348 -1.28 54.45 -9.74
N GLU A 1349 -2.07 53.49 -9.29
CA GLU A 1349 -1.85 52.06 -9.51
C GLU A 1349 -2.35 51.60 -10.88
N THR A 1350 -1.71 50.56 -11.41
CA THR A 1350 -2.06 49.97 -12.71
C THR A 1350 -3.24 49.02 -12.61
N LEU A 1351 -4.11 49.04 -13.60
CA LEU A 1351 -5.21 48.08 -13.75
C LEU A 1351 -4.69 46.66 -13.92
N SER A 1352 -5.23 45.72 -13.14
CA SER A 1352 -4.83 44.30 -13.17
C SER A 1352 -5.81 43.43 -13.97
N SER A 1353 -7.12 43.57 -13.78
CA SER A 1353 -8.16 42.78 -14.46
C SER A 1353 -9.44 43.62 -14.64
N VAL A 1354 -10.17 43.38 -15.73
CA VAL A 1354 -11.42 44.08 -16.08
C VAL A 1354 -12.52 43.10 -16.49
N ALA A 1355 -13.78 43.43 -16.26
CA ALA A 1355 -14.96 42.74 -16.76
C ALA A 1355 -16.10 43.72 -17.08
N ILE A 1356 -16.94 43.42 -18.06
CA ILE A 1356 -17.98 44.33 -18.57
C ILE A 1356 -19.37 43.69 -18.57
N LEU A 1357 -20.39 44.51 -18.28
CA LEU A 1357 -21.81 44.16 -18.32
C LEU A 1357 -22.52 44.71 -19.56
N THR A 1358 -23.64 44.07 -19.92
CA THR A 1358 -24.58 44.50 -20.97
C THR A 1358 -25.37 45.78 -20.63
N ASP A 1359 -25.07 46.49 -19.56
CA ASP A 1359 -25.62 47.82 -19.27
C ASP A 1359 -24.53 48.92 -19.18
N TYR A 1360 -23.33 48.63 -19.70
CA TYR A 1360 -22.16 49.53 -19.64
C TYR A 1360 -21.62 49.75 -18.23
N ARG A 1361 -21.96 48.90 -17.26
CA ARG A 1361 -21.18 48.81 -16.03
C ARG A 1361 -19.91 48.01 -16.28
N VAL A 1362 -18.80 48.47 -15.71
CA VAL A 1362 -17.48 47.85 -15.82
C VAL A 1362 -16.97 47.58 -14.42
N VAL A 1363 -16.55 46.35 -14.16
CA VAL A 1363 -15.82 45.99 -12.94
C VAL A 1363 -14.35 45.96 -13.26
N TYR A 1364 -13.53 46.69 -12.49
CA TYR A 1364 -12.09 46.67 -12.68
C TYR A 1364 -11.35 46.56 -11.35
N SER A 1365 -10.14 46.01 -11.41
CA SER A 1365 -9.27 45.81 -10.25
C SER A 1365 -7.88 46.42 -10.47
N MET A 1366 -7.22 46.73 -9.36
CA MET A 1366 -5.90 47.38 -9.31
C MET A 1366 -4.83 46.44 -8.77
N THR A 1367 -3.55 46.75 -9.05
CA THR A 1367 -2.40 45.98 -8.55
C THR A 1367 -2.28 45.92 -7.03
N ASN A 1368 -2.82 46.91 -6.32
CA ASN A 1368 -2.84 46.96 -4.85
C ASN A 1368 -3.95 46.09 -4.21
N GLY A 1369 -4.89 45.55 -5.00
CA GLY A 1369 -6.02 44.76 -4.50
C GLY A 1369 -7.37 45.47 -4.50
N ASP A 1370 -7.44 46.76 -4.86
CA ASP A 1370 -8.70 47.51 -4.91
C ASP A 1370 -9.59 47.03 -6.06
N LEU A 1371 -10.91 47.01 -5.84
CA LEU A 1371 -11.92 46.59 -6.80
C LEU A 1371 -13.01 47.66 -6.92
N PHE A 1372 -13.41 48.02 -8.13
CA PHE A 1372 -14.41 49.07 -8.39
C PHE A 1372 -15.46 48.60 -9.39
N LEU A 1373 -16.70 49.05 -9.17
CA LEU A 1373 -17.79 48.97 -10.14
C LEU A 1373 -18.02 50.38 -10.71
N TYR A 1374 -17.74 50.56 -11.99
CA TYR A 1374 -17.91 51.81 -12.72
C TYR A 1374 -19.15 51.79 -13.58
N GLU A 1375 -20.01 52.77 -13.44
CA GLU A 1375 -21.21 52.93 -14.25
C GLU A 1375 -20.93 53.96 -15.34
N CYS A 1376 -20.69 53.52 -16.59
CA CYS A 1376 -20.27 54.42 -17.66
C CYS A 1376 -21.31 55.50 -17.98
N ALA A 1377 -22.60 55.17 -17.88
CA ALA A 1377 -23.69 56.11 -18.15
C ALA A 1377 -23.71 57.29 -17.16
N THR A 1378 -23.35 57.05 -15.89
CA THR A 1378 -23.34 58.09 -14.85
C THR A 1378 -21.95 58.63 -14.57
N SER A 1379 -20.91 58.04 -15.17
CA SER A 1379 -19.48 58.31 -14.91
C SER A 1379 -19.07 58.17 -13.43
N LYS A 1380 -19.77 57.31 -12.67
CA LYS A 1380 -19.52 57.10 -11.23
C LYS A 1380 -18.79 55.78 -10.98
N ALA A 1381 -17.72 55.84 -10.19
CA ALA A 1381 -17.03 54.68 -9.65
C ALA A 1381 -17.55 54.36 -8.23
N PHE A 1382 -17.95 53.13 -7.99
CA PHE A 1382 -18.33 52.62 -6.68
C PHE A 1382 -17.25 51.65 -6.18
N PRO A 1383 -16.51 51.97 -5.11
CA PRO A 1383 -15.54 51.05 -4.53
C PRO A 1383 -16.26 49.83 -3.93
N LEU A 1384 -15.72 48.65 -4.21
CA LEU A 1384 -16.04 47.40 -3.54
C LEU A 1384 -15.01 47.18 -2.40
N GLU A 1385 -15.29 46.26 -1.47
CA GLU A 1385 -14.33 45.98 -0.39
C GLU A 1385 -13.01 45.43 -0.96
N THR A 1386 -11.88 45.92 -0.46
CA THR A 1386 -10.54 45.71 -1.05
C THR A 1386 -9.96 44.34 -0.70
N HIS A 1387 -9.30 43.68 -1.65
CA HIS A 1387 -8.46 42.51 -1.36
C HIS A 1387 -7.17 42.94 -0.65
N ARG A 1388 -6.51 41.99 0.04
CA ARG A 1388 -5.20 42.24 0.70
C ARG A 1388 -4.01 42.23 -0.27
N SER A 1389 -4.21 41.66 -1.44
CA SER A 1389 -3.20 41.48 -2.49
C SER A 1389 -3.82 41.73 -3.85
N ARG A 1390 -2.94 41.79 -4.86
CA ARG A 1390 -3.29 41.91 -6.27
C ARG A 1390 -4.40 40.91 -6.65
N VAL A 1391 -5.45 41.43 -7.27
CA VAL A 1391 -6.51 40.63 -7.89
C VAL A 1391 -6.01 40.11 -9.22
N ALA A 1392 -5.91 38.79 -9.35
CA ALA A 1392 -5.41 38.10 -10.53
C ALA A 1392 -6.46 37.95 -11.64
N CYS A 1393 -7.73 37.78 -11.27
CA CYS A 1393 -8.83 37.61 -12.23
C CYS A 1393 -10.16 38.17 -11.69
N VAL A 1394 -10.96 38.75 -12.58
CA VAL A 1394 -12.33 39.23 -12.32
C VAL A 1394 -13.24 38.73 -13.43
N GLU A 1395 -14.37 38.12 -13.06
CA GLU A 1395 -15.32 37.52 -14.01
C GLU A 1395 -16.78 37.79 -13.57
N VAL A 1396 -17.69 37.96 -14.52
CA VAL A 1396 -19.11 38.31 -14.30
C VAL A 1396 -19.97 37.08 -14.60
N SER A 1397 -21.07 36.90 -13.88
CA SER A 1397 -21.99 35.79 -14.14
C SER A 1397 -22.76 35.99 -15.47
N HIS A 1398 -23.24 34.92 -16.10
CA HIS A 1398 -23.99 34.98 -17.36
C HIS A 1398 -25.31 35.76 -17.28
N LYS A 1399 -25.95 35.78 -16.12
CA LYS A 1399 -27.12 36.62 -15.80
C LYS A 1399 -26.75 38.05 -15.35
N GLU A 1400 -25.46 38.34 -15.26
CA GLU A 1400 -24.88 39.63 -14.86
C GLU A 1400 -25.38 40.13 -13.49
N GLN A 1401 -25.67 39.19 -12.58
CA GLN A 1401 -26.09 39.52 -11.22
C GLN A 1401 -24.93 39.41 -10.23
N LEU A 1402 -23.97 38.54 -10.53
CA LEU A 1402 -22.87 38.21 -9.63
C LEU A 1402 -21.52 38.46 -10.31
N VAL A 1403 -20.48 38.67 -9.50
CA VAL A 1403 -19.09 38.82 -9.95
C VAL A 1403 -18.18 37.99 -9.06
N VAL A 1404 -17.18 37.34 -9.63
CA VAL A 1404 -16.13 36.64 -8.89
C VAL A 1404 -14.81 37.39 -9.07
N SER A 1405 -14.10 37.61 -7.96
CA SER A 1405 -12.74 38.15 -7.95
C SER A 1405 -11.80 37.20 -7.20
N GLY A 1406 -10.65 36.86 -7.79
CA GLY A 1406 -9.64 36.00 -7.18
C GLY A 1406 -8.30 36.73 -6.98
N SER A 1407 -7.66 36.55 -5.83
CA SER A 1407 -6.40 37.23 -5.45
C SER A 1407 -5.18 36.30 -5.39
N GLU A 1408 -3.99 36.89 -5.36
CA GLU A 1408 -2.72 36.17 -5.21
C GLU A 1408 -2.51 35.53 -3.82
N ASP A 1409 -3.31 35.90 -2.81
CA ASP A 1409 -3.32 35.28 -1.47
C ASP A 1409 -4.25 34.07 -1.36
N ALA A 1410 -4.77 33.56 -2.49
CA ALA A 1410 -5.77 32.47 -2.52
C ALA A 1410 -7.14 32.84 -1.92
N LEU A 1411 -7.50 34.13 -1.96
CA LEU A 1411 -8.84 34.61 -1.59
C LEU A 1411 -9.73 34.72 -2.83
N LEU A 1412 -10.97 34.24 -2.72
CA LEU A 1412 -12.00 34.31 -3.76
C LEU A 1412 -13.25 34.99 -3.18
N CYS A 1413 -13.64 36.12 -3.73
CA CYS A 1413 -14.86 36.83 -3.32
C CYS A 1413 -15.92 36.74 -4.40
N LEU A 1414 -17.14 36.32 -4.01
CA LEU A 1414 -18.34 36.37 -4.84
C LEU A 1414 -19.16 37.60 -4.45
N TRP A 1415 -19.40 38.51 -5.39
CA TRP A 1415 -20.09 39.77 -5.24
C TRP A 1415 -21.50 39.72 -5.80
N ASP A 1416 -22.43 40.33 -5.09
CA ASP A 1416 -23.75 40.68 -5.61
C ASP A 1416 -23.71 42.12 -6.10
N LEU A 1417 -23.98 42.31 -7.40
CA LEU A 1417 -23.91 43.61 -8.05
C LEU A 1417 -25.07 44.53 -7.67
N GLN A 1418 -26.22 44.00 -7.28
CA GLN A 1418 -27.34 44.80 -6.81
C GLN A 1418 -27.05 45.32 -5.40
N ALA A 1419 -26.57 44.45 -4.52
CA ALA A 1419 -26.22 44.81 -3.14
C ALA A 1419 -24.87 45.55 -3.04
N ARG A 1420 -24.02 45.50 -4.09
CA ARG A 1420 -22.65 46.04 -4.15
C ARG A 1420 -21.77 45.56 -3.01
N LYS A 1421 -21.99 44.33 -2.57
CA LYS A 1421 -21.31 43.69 -1.44
C LYS A 1421 -20.97 42.26 -1.80
N TRP A 1422 -19.93 41.71 -1.20
CA TRP A 1422 -19.65 40.28 -1.33
C TRP A 1422 -20.71 39.48 -0.59
N LYS A 1423 -21.20 38.43 -1.24
CA LYS A 1423 -22.12 37.42 -0.72
C LYS A 1423 -21.34 36.35 0.07
N PHE A 1424 -20.24 35.87 -0.52
CA PHE A 1424 -19.33 34.90 0.09
C PHE A 1424 -17.86 35.30 -0.08
N GLU A 1425 -17.08 35.18 0.99
CA GLU A 1425 -15.61 35.19 0.98
C GLU A 1425 -15.15 33.74 1.15
N MET A 1426 -14.54 33.19 0.11
CA MET A 1426 -14.10 31.81 0.01
C MET A 1426 -12.57 31.79 -0.02
N SER A 1427 -11.96 30.98 0.81
CA SER A 1427 -10.50 30.78 0.79
C SER A 1427 -10.18 29.29 0.84
N TYR A 1428 -9.12 28.92 0.14
CA TYR A 1428 -8.56 27.57 0.16
C TYR A 1428 -7.07 27.68 0.43
N THR A 1429 -6.63 27.06 1.52
CA THR A 1429 -5.23 27.04 1.94
C THR A 1429 -4.72 25.62 1.92
N SER A 1430 -3.59 25.38 1.25
CA SER A 1430 -2.87 24.10 1.18
C SER A 1430 -1.41 24.31 1.61
N SER A 1431 -0.66 23.24 1.87
CA SER A 1431 0.79 23.34 2.21
C SER A 1431 1.65 23.96 1.11
N TYR A 1432 1.12 24.06 -0.12
CA TYR A 1432 1.84 24.51 -1.31
C TYR A 1432 1.33 25.86 -1.86
N CYS A 1433 0.36 26.51 -1.21
CA CYS A 1433 -0.48 27.52 -1.88
C CYS A 1433 0.28 28.78 -2.31
N ARG A 1434 0.22 29.05 -3.63
CA ARG A 1434 0.36 30.37 -4.28
C ARG A 1434 -0.99 30.63 -4.96
N GLY A 1435 -1.52 31.85 -4.90
CA GLY A 1435 -2.95 32.16 -5.06
C GLY A 1435 -3.65 31.88 -6.40
N VAL A 1436 -4.81 32.53 -6.57
CA VAL A 1436 -5.72 32.31 -7.71
C VAL A 1436 -5.07 32.76 -9.01
N GLN A 1437 -5.16 31.93 -10.05
CA GLN A 1437 -4.67 32.24 -11.39
C GLN A 1437 -5.80 32.67 -12.33
N CYS A 1438 -6.92 31.93 -12.32
CA CYS A 1438 -8.10 32.23 -13.14
C CYS A 1438 -9.39 31.72 -12.48
N ALA A 1439 -10.54 32.28 -12.84
CA ALA A 1439 -11.85 31.86 -12.38
C ALA A 1439 -12.91 32.07 -13.47
N CYS A 1440 -13.97 31.27 -13.48
CA CYS A 1440 -15.10 31.43 -14.40
C CYS A 1440 -16.41 30.85 -13.83
N PHE A 1441 -17.56 31.40 -14.22
CA PHE A 1441 -18.88 30.86 -13.91
C PHE A 1441 -19.30 29.73 -14.87
N SER A 1442 -20.07 28.76 -14.39
CA SER A 1442 -20.78 27.82 -15.27
C SER A 1442 -21.82 28.54 -16.12
N LYS A 1443 -22.15 28.02 -17.32
CA LYS A 1443 -23.13 28.66 -18.24
C LYS A 1443 -24.51 28.91 -17.62
N ASP A 1444 -24.88 28.17 -16.57
CA ASP A 1444 -26.13 28.29 -15.82
C ASP A 1444 -26.03 29.12 -14.53
N ASP A 1445 -24.86 29.73 -14.25
CA ASP A 1445 -24.51 30.50 -13.06
C ASP A 1445 -24.64 29.76 -11.72
N LYS A 1446 -24.68 28.42 -11.75
CA LYS A 1446 -24.78 27.62 -10.52
C LYS A 1446 -23.44 27.38 -9.84
N TYR A 1447 -22.35 27.36 -10.60
CA TYR A 1447 -21.03 26.96 -10.12
C TYR A 1447 -19.96 27.96 -10.54
N VAL A 1448 -18.87 28.01 -9.77
CA VAL A 1448 -17.67 28.78 -10.10
C VAL A 1448 -16.49 27.81 -10.15
N TYR A 1449 -15.83 27.76 -11.31
CA TYR A 1449 -14.60 27.01 -11.55
C TYR A 1449 -13.40 27.92 -11.30
N VAL A 1450 -12.40 27.47 -10.54
CA VAL A 1450 -11.23 28.27 -10.16
C VAL A 1450 -9.96 27.47 -10.40
N GLY A 1451 -8.97 28.06 -11.09
CA GLY A 1451 -7.62 27.51 -11.24
C GLY A 1451 -6.64 28.24 -10.33
N LEU A 1452 -5.90 27.48 -9.52
CA LEU A 1452 -4.87 27.99 -8.61
C LEU A 1452 -3.46 27.83 -9.18
N LYS A 1453 -2.52 28.67 -8.73
CA LYS A 1453 -1.09 28.54 -9.07
C LYS A 1453 -0.45 27.29 -8.44
N ASP A 1454 -1.09 26.67 -7.45
CA ASP A 1454 -0.63 25.40 -6.86
C ASP A 1454 -0.96 24.16 -7.72
N ARG A 1455 -1.56 24.35 -8.92
CA ARG A 1455 -2.04 23.31 -9.83
C ARG A 1455 -3.35 22.65 -9.40
N SER A 1456 -4.18 23.34 -8.62
CA SER A 1456 -5.52 22.86 -8.27
C SER A 1456 -6.64 23.54 -9.06
N ILE A 1457 -7.69 22.78 -9.37
CA ILE A 1457 -8.97 23.25 -9.90
C ILE A 1457 -10.02 23.07 -8.80
N LEU A 1458 -10.71 24.14 -8.43
CA LEU A 1458 -11.77 24.15 -7.43
C LEU A 1458 -13.12 24.40 -8.10
N VAL A 1459 -14.16 23.75 -7.59
CA VAL A 1459 -15.55 24.02 -7.97
C VAL A 1459 -16.34 24.45 -6.76
N TRP A 1460 -16.90 25.66 -6.81
CA TRP A 1460 -17.69 26.26 -5.76
C TRP A 1460 -19.17 26.36 -6.15
N SER A 1461 -20.06 26.15 -5.19
CA SER A 1461 -21.49 26.43 -5.35
C SER A 1461 -21.76 27.93 -5.20
N VAL A 1462 -22.43 28.54 -6.20
CA VAL A 1462 -22.84 29.95 -6.15
C VAL A 1462 -23.99 30.19 -5.17
N LEU A 1463 -24.80 29.15 -4.94
CA LEU A 1463 -25.97 29.22 -4.05
C LEU A 1463 -25.54 29.42 -2.60
N ASP A 1464 -24.66 28.53 -2.12
CA ASP A 1464 -24.30 28.40 -0.69
C ASP A 1464 -22.84 28.77 -0.38
N GLY A 1465 -22.01 29.00 -1.40
CA GLY A 1465 -20.58 29.21 -1.24
C GLY A 1465 -19.82 27.93 -0.85
N THR A 1466 -20.44 26.75 -0.92
CA THR A 1466 -19.80 25.48 -0.52
C THR A 1466 -18.78 25.02 -1.56
N LEU A 1467 -17.64 24.53 -1.08
CA LEU A 1467 -16.67 23.82 -1.93
C LEU A 1467 -17.29 22.47 -2.31
N LEU A 1468 -17.44 22.21 -3.61
CA LEU A 1468 -18.07 21.00 -4.12
C LEU A 1468 -17.02 19.93 -4.48
N THR A 1469 -15.97 20.32 -5.20
CA THR A 1469 -14.88 19.41 -5.55
C THR A 1469 -13.56 20.15 -5.74
N VAL A 1470 -12.47 19.43 -5.53
CA VAL A 1470 -11.10 19.89 -5.74
C VAL A 1470 -10.41 18.86 -6.62
N GLN A 1471 -9.74 19.27 -7.70
CA GLN A 1471 -8.92 18.42 -8.56
C GLN A 1471 -7.50 18.98 -8.64
N PHE A 1472 -6.49 18.12 -8.61
CA PHE A 1472 -5.09 18.52 -8.72
C PHE A 1472 -4.63 18.05 -10.08
N VAL A 1473 -4.03 18.96 -10.83
CA VAL A 1473 -3.52 18.72 -12.18
C VAL A 1473 -2.00 18.84 -12.16
N HIS A 1474 -1.33 18.34 -13.19
CA HIS A 1474 0.14 18.33 -13.23
C HIS A 1474 0.75 19.68 -13.60
N ALA A 1475 -0.08 20.62 -14.07
CA ALA A 1475 0.31 21.92 -14.64
C ALA A 1475 -0.62 23.02 -14.14
N VAL A 1476 -0.14 24.27 -14.08
CA VAL A 1476 -1.00 25.40 -13.76
C VAL A 1476 -1.98 25.63 -14.91
N VAL A 1477 -3.25 25.83 -14.56
CA VAL A 1477 -4.30 26.20 -15.51
C VAL A 1477 -4.20 27.68 -15.83
N ASN A 1478 -4.06 28.00 -17.11
CA ASN A 1478 -3.90 29.38 -17.57
C ASN A 1478 -5.23 30.13 -17.56
N ARG A 1479 -6.28 29.47 -18.06
CA ARG A 1479 -7.63 30.02 -18.22
C ARG A 1479 -8.66 28.89 -18.11
N ILE A 1480 -9.87 29.21 -17.65
CA ILE A 1480 -11.01 28.28 -17.63
C ILE A 1480 -12.13 28.88 -18.48
N ILE A 1481 -12.67 28.09 -19.40
CA ILE A 1481 -13.73 28.47 -20.34
C ILE A 1481 -14.93 27.55 -20.09
N PRO A 1482 -16.14 28.08 -19.81
CA PRO A 1482 -17.28 27.25 -19.42
C PRO A 1482 -17.97 26.68 -20.64
N THR A 1483 -18.33 25.40 -20.58
CA THR A 1483 -19.18 24.71 -21.56
C THR A 1483 -20.58 24.51 -20.99
N THR A 1484 -21.51 23.95 -21.78
CA THR A 1484 -22.88 23.68 -21.33
C THR A 1484 -22.96 22.72 -20.14
N SER A 1485 -21.99 21.83 -19.99
CA SER A 1485 -21.97 20.76 -18.98
C SER A 1485 -20.69 20.73 -18.13
N GLY A 1486 -19.78 21.68 -18.30
CA GLY A 1486 -18.49 21.68 -17.60
C GLY A 1486 -17.60 22.82 -18.06
N PHE A 1487 -16.32 22.53 -18.34
CA PHE A 1487 -15.36 23.53 -18.79
C PHE A 1487 -14.23 22.95 -19.65
N ILE A 1488 -13.52 23.87 -20.28
CA ILE A 1488 -12.27 23.64 -21.01
C ILE A 1488 -11.18 24.51 -20.39
N ALA A 1489 -10.03 23.93 -20.12
CA ALA A 1489 -8.94 24.59 -19.41
C ALA A 1489 -7.57 24.25 -20.04
N PRO A 1490 -6.96 25.17 -20.80
CA PRO A 1490 -5.57 25.03 -21.24
C PRO A 1490 -4.58 25.15 -20.07
N THR A 1491 -3.54 24.34 -20.12
CA THR A 1491 -2.48 24.27 -19.10
C THR A 1491 -1.13 24.75 -19.63
N ARG A 1492 -0.23 25.16 -18.74
CA ARG A 1492 1.16 25.52 -19.10
C ARG A 1492 2.02 24.40 -19.69
N HIS A 1493 1.60 23.14 -19.56
CA HIS A 1493 2.29 22.02 -20.19
C HIS A 1493 1.71 21.69 -21.57
N GLY A 1494 0.86 22.54 -22.16
CA GLY A 1494 0.34 22.29 -23.49
C GLY A 1494 -0.78 21.26 -23.57
N TYR A 1495 -1.41 20.92 -22.45
CA TYR A 1495 -2.57 20.03 -22.42
C TYR A 1495 -3.88 20.82 -22.33
N LEU A 1496 -4.91 20.36 -23.05
CA LEU A 1496 -6.26 20.88 -22.96
C LEU A 1496 -7.10 20.00 -22.05
N ILE A 1497 -7.39 20.48 -20.84
CA ILE A 1497 -8.33 19.80 -19.95
C ILE A 1497 -9.73 20.04 -20.50
N ARG A 1498 -10.42 18.97 -20.91
CA ARG A 1498 -11.85 19.02 -21.24
C ARG A 1498 -12.59 18.17 -20.21
N GLU A 1499 -13.38 18.82 -19.38
CA GLU A 1499 -14.07 18.14 -18.28
C GLU A 1499 -15.54 18.50 -18.21
N ASN A 1500 -16.37 17.50 -17.95
CA ASN A 1500 -17.76 17.69 -17.58
C ASN A 1500 -17.87 17.71 -16.06
N PHE A 1501 -18.65 18.65 -15.53
CA PHE A 1501 -19.00 18.69 -14.11
C PHE A 1501 -20.37 18.06 -13.92
N GLN A 1502 -20.42 16.93 -13.20
CA GLN A 1502 -21.67 16.23 -12.92
C GLN A 1502 -22.01 16.33 -11.44
N CYS A 1503 -23.23 16.77 -11.13
CA CYS A 1503 -23.77 16.84 -9.78
C CYS A 1503 -25.24 16.39 -9.79
N LEU A 1504 -25.51 15.17 -9.32
CA LEU A 1504 -26.87 14.58 -9.37
C LEU A 1504 -27.80 15.07 -8.24
N SER A 1505 -27.27 15.64 -7.15
CA SER A 1505 -28.06 16.10 -6.01
C SER A 1505 -28.13 17.64 -5.93
N ALA A 1506 -29.35 18.18 -5.77
CA ALA A 1506 -29.58 19.62 -5.58
C ALA A 1506 -29.02 20.16 -4.25
N LYS A 1507 -28.83 19.27 -3.26
CA LYS A 1507 -28.06 19.52 -2.04
C LYS A 1507 -26.85 18.60 -2.08
N ALA A 1508 -25.65 19.15 -2.13
CA ALA A 1508 -24.44 18.35 -1.93
C ALA A 1508 -24.58 17.63 -0.59
N SER A 1509 -24.44 16.30 -0.58
CA SER A 1509 -24.25 15.58 0.68
C SER A 1509 -23.12 16.26 1.47
N PRO A 1510 -23.21 16.41 2.79
CA PRO A 1510 -22.13 16.98 3.61
C PRO A 1510 -20.96 16.00 3.76
N GLN A 1511 -20.46 15.45 2.65
CA GLN A 1511 -19.13 14.88 2.60
C GLN A 1511 -18.16 16.04 2.51
N ASP A 1512 -17.14 16.02 3.37
CA ASP A 1512 -16.04 16.95 3.31
C ASP A 1512 -15.29 16.75 1.98
N PRO A 1513 -15.32 17.70 1.03
CA PRO A 1513 -14.51 17.60 -0.19
C PRO A 1513 -13.01 17.54 0.13
N LEU A 1514 -12.63 17.91 1.37
CA LEU A 1514 -11.26 17.85 1.87
C LEU A 1514 -10.96 16.63 2.74
N LYS A 1515 -11.83 15.62 2.78
CA LYS A 1515 -11.65 14.44 3.66
C LYS A 1515 -10.22 13.85 3.62
N ASN A 1516 -9.54 13.95 2.48
CA ASN A 1516 -8.18 13.43 2.34
C ASN A 1516 -7.07 14.49 2.21
N PHE A 1517 -7.39 15.78 2.22
CA PHE A 1517 -6.37 16.81 2.26
C PHE A 1517 -5.94 17.07 3.71
N LYS A 1518 -5.03 16.24 4.22
CA LYS A 1518 -4.44 16.47 5.54
C LYS A 1518 -3.61 17.76 5.48
N LYS A 1519 -4.14 18.86 6.04
CA LYS A 1519 -3.64 20.26 6.09
C LYS A 1519 -4.27 21.25 5.10
N ALA A 1520 -5.23 20.86 4.27
CA ALA A 1520 -5.98 21.89 3.56
C ALA A 1520 -7.11 22.43 4.44
N MET A 1521 -7.19 23.75 4.58
CA MET A 1521 -8.31 24.41 5.22
C MET A 1521 -9.03 25.25 4.19
N TRP A 1522 -10.35 25.12 4.19
CA TRP A 1522 -11.22 26.05 3.48
C TRP A 1522 -11.99 26.89 4.50
N MET A 1523 -12.16 28.17 4.20
CA MET A 1523 -13.08 29.01 4.95
C MET A 1523 -14.06 29.64 4.00
N VAL A 1524 -15.32 29.65 4.42
CA VAL A 1524 -16.39 30.39 3.76
C VAL A 1524 -17.02 31.29 4.79
N LYS A 1525 -16.84 32.59 4.60
CA LYS A 1525 -17.62 33.58 5.32
C LYS A 1525 -18.83 33.93 4.45
N SER A 1526 -20.00 33.92 5.07
CA SER A 1526 -21.25 34.34 4.45
C SER A 1526 -21.80 35.53 5.20
N ARG A 1527 -22.09 36.63 4.51
CA ARG A 1527 -22.57 37.85 5.18
C ARG A 1527 -24.00 37.72 5.74
N GLN A 1528 -24.87 36.93 5.09
CA GLN A 1528 -26.23 36.65 5.61
C GLN A 1528 -26.22 36.03 7.02
N ARG A 1529 -25.19 35.24 7.37
CA ARG A 1529 -25.05 34.69 8.74
C ARG A 1529 -24.67 35.77 9.75
N GLU A 1530 -23.83 36.74 9.39
CA GLU A 1530 -23.52 37.86 10.27
C GLU A 1530 -24.74 38.74 10.50
N GLU A 1531 -25.54 39.02 9.46
CA GLU A 1531 -26.78 39.80 9.61
C GLU A 1531 -27.83 39.07 10.46
N LEU A 1532 -27.96 37.74 10.34
CA LEU A 1532 -28.84 36.95 11.21
C LEU A 1532 -28.34 36.86 12.65
N VAL A 1533 -27.02 36.77 12.87
CA VAL A 1533 -26.41 36.79 14.22
C VAL A 1533 -26.50 38.19 14.84
N ALA A 1534 -26.39 39.25 14.03
CA ALA A 1534 -26.58 40.63 14.46
C ALA A 1534 -28.06 40.97 14.68
N ALA A 1535 -28.98 40.37 13.92
CA ALA A 1535 -30.43 40.56 14.05
C ALA A 1535 -31.06 39.73 15.17
N ALA A 1536 -30.46 38.58 15.53
CA ALA A 1536 -30.75 37.86 16.76
C ALA A 1536 -30.12 38.62 17.93
N GLY A 1537 -30.75 39.74 18.29
CA GLY A 1537 -30.25 40.72 19.24
C GLY A 1537 -29.69 40.12 20.52
N ALA A 1538 -28.46 40.49 20.84
CA ALA A 1538 -27.88 40.31 22.15
C ALA A 1538 -28.71 41.09 23.19
N PRO A 1539 -29.25 40.46 24.26
CA PRO A 1539 -29.95 41.20 25.29
C PRO A 1539 -28.94 42.03 26.09
N GLN A 1540 -29.22 43.33 26.15
CA GLN A 1540 -28.70 44.25 27.15
C GLN A 1540 -29.21 43.78 28.51
N ASP A 1541 -28.31 43.42 29.42
CA ASP A 1541 -28.27 43.98 30.78
C ASP A 1541 -27.31 43.21 31.70
N LEU A 1542 -26.56 44.02 32.45
CA LEU A 1542 -25.98 43.77 33.76
C LEU A 1542 -24.77 42.83 33.89
N GLU A 1543 -23.65 43.50 34.19
CA GLU A 1543 -22.48 43.01 34.93
C GLU A 1543 -22.85 41.95 35.99
N SER A 1544 -22.40 40.71 35.80
CA SER A 1544 -21.78 39.85 36.82
C SER A 1544 -21.54 38.45 36.29
N GLU A 1545 -20.55 37.82 36.90
CA GLU A 1545 -19.81 36.64 36.49
C GLU A 1545 -20.63 35.37 36.15
N SER A 1546 -20.06 34.61 35.20
CA SER A 1546 -20.10 33.14 35.11
C SER A 1546 -21.43 32.43 34.82
N ALA A 1547 -21.68 32.13 33.54
CA ALA A 1547 -22.00 30.78 33.06
C ALA A 1547 -22.34 30.76 31.55
N GLN A 1548 -21.56 29.96 30.81
CA GLN A 1548 -22.00 29.16 29.65
C GLN A 1548 -22.55 29.93 28.42
N GLY A 1549 -21.69 30.70 27.76
CA GLY A 1549 -21.84 30.98 26.34
C GLY A 1549 -21.29 29.81 25.52
N ASN A 1550 -22.16 29.18 24.72
CA ASN A 1550 -21.85 28.09 23.80
C ASN A 1550 -20.57 28.38 23.02
N GLU A 1551 -19.48 27.74 23.45
CA GLU A 1551 -18.24 27.70 22.69
C GLU A 1551 -18.55 27.18 21.30
N THR A 1552 -18.24 28.03 20.33
CA THR A 1552 -17.83 27.65 18.99
C THR A 1552 -17.12 26.30 19.05
N LYS A 1553 -17.71 25.26 18.45
CA LYS A 1553 -17.00 24.02 18.14
C LYS A 1553 -15.92 24.33 17.11
N SER A 1554 -14.86 24.98 17.56
CA SER A 1554 -13.56 24.91 16.93
C SER A 1554 -13.15 23.45 17.05
N ASN A 1555 -13.29 22.68 15.98
CA ASN A 1555 -12.56 21.42 15.85
C ASN A 1555 -11.07 21.79 15.73
N LYS A 1556 -10.45 22.18 16.86
CA LYS A 1556 -9.01 22.28 17.03
C LYS A 1556 -8.43 20.87 16.98
N CYS A 1557 -8.33 20.32 15.78
CA CYS A 1557 -7.50 19.13 15.50
C CYS A 1557 -6.38 19.54 14.55
N SER A 1558 -5.61 20.56 14.95
CA SER A 1558 -4.31 20.88 14.33
C SER A 1558 -3.46 21.68 15.32
N GLN A 1559 -3.34 21.22 16.57
CA GLN A 1559 -2.14 21.52 17.33
C GLN A 1559 -1.11 20.46 16.94
N VAL A 1560 -0.17 20.88 16.12
CA VAL A 1560 1.14 20.26 16.02
C VAL A 1560 1.64 20.10 17.45
N CYS A 1561 1.72 18.86 17.93
CA CYS A 1561 2.26 18.50 19.22
C CYS A 1561 3.73 18.93 19.29
N LEU A 1562 3.96 20.17 19.73
CA LEU A 1562 5.06 20.49 20.61
C LEU A 1562 4.63 20.04 22.01
N ILE A 1563 4.90 18.77 22.33
CA ILE A 1563 4.93 18.34 23.73
C ILE A 1563 6.24 18.89 24.29
N VAL A 1564 6.13 19.80 25.24
CA VAL A 1564 7.23 20.32 26.07
C VAL A 1564 7.97 19.17 26.75
#